data_AF-A0A9D8J8K4-F1
#
_entry.id   AF-A0A9D8J8K4-F1
#
_cell.length_a   1.000
_cell.length_b   1.000
_cell.length_c   1.000
_cell.angle_alpha   90.00
_cell.angle_beta   90.00
_cell.angle_gamma   90.00
#
_symmetry.space_group_name_H-M   'P 1'
#
loop_
_entity.id
_entity.type
_entity.pdbx_description
1 polymer ?
#
loop_
_entity_poly.entity_id
_entity_poly.type
_entity_poly.pdbx_seq_one_letter_code
_entity_poly.pdbx_strand_id
1 'polypeptide(L)'
;MTIKTHQRYIEGNAVELPRHGGKAARRWRRAVANSAAKPPRPELRTFSFPLDCTVPTEIFPAANTLYNTVEGTGEGSLFQLLLRVHLAGVGVFSAKKDAESFRNAAAFPDAEFSAALKRGLGIDIPKLTPRNLLNLLKTVPKDARLAFDRSTVANRIHASCFGKRMDERTDSAVRELLEYIADSVTRHSNGYKDLSSKALSVLEELGESIKLRCPDSPSLRISLTASNTSLPIFFTGAVESVEDNEASDFWLHHVIACLLRENPQSKASEVQDAVLSTNNNALSNLFGVALFDAEANPGLLRGMSVADLKNTLGIPISRQRDAERLRAAIQSIPSPPLFHERHYANYRPALGGKLRSWIANYLTRLDTLDKQLNAIGRPDLPAVVDAEIDLILAGLKLTDVEVRQMVHDRHALARRALDCIQVLRGLDGSRRPIECAVEVDRHLLSLREIQGHLESVASQVKQLLEGGRSDHLRPWAEALAAADTGLFVLPRISGGTDDVATVLATLSDTTCKLLSGLERLRETIRVTGGQTLDALLRNYELDERTRARALPGRTLKDEQVSELAKRRFLSSLARLADRLSEKPSEEVWYLLRPLLVDASGPSKKTQRLFNRLRFNRQGRLYVSPWSPARHEPLHVNWQGFERVEWAHELSRILQFVRDNLKSESSGETLQDYIEVLRLFTQFEIDGIQGNLEISKLKAEIDLTGLAVHQRLESALSGATVDRKGLSLLATFLASHLAKMKFTARRSQFIVRHKFSRVGQDDLLFVPKNKTWNIPPKYRDAKGIIGQLIRNEKIISEQRPLAASAVFDRCINMPPESGVGHMLKQLPHDWFLPIDFRDSVLPVVSGLPVGKQTVRNSAVARQLISAQGARLRGPSTYLNQLSDMLLPKRTESKEWMLIFDWIYQSKISMEVRGPRFVANLVRCQPRVAIPVEDLSENETQASIFDRILAVDLGERQIGYAVFDVKDALTSDLPLPIQDPLTQQPAYGALRVPGVRRLIGAVRTHRGRQAGNTKLKQNFDTRLAQHRENVTAEITQRIEAMCARFNAFPVLESSVVNFQTGSRQLDLVYGDVVRTFAFSDVSAHQTKRSEHWLGADKWVHPYLMAGEYDVTTRKRGGKAKPLNLFPGATVNPAGTSQTCVKCARNAIEALKSLGDGKITVGHGGTVVTPAGVLAIMRGTDYPEREYKQARRQKVNLPLNVPLSPGTYPALEVMTALRRTMRQKNPNVMARDTTQSRFQCMFADCGATYHADEGAAINIGRKFFRERIDRTASLKRATAP
;
A
#
# COMPACT_ATOMS: atom_id res chain seq x y z
N MET A 1 36.02 -0.82 41.59
CA MET A 1 35.33 -1.03 40.30
C MET A 1 36.34 -0.92 39.17
N THR A 2 36.72 -2.05 38.59
CA THR A 2 37.76 -2.17 37.57
C THR A 2 37.19 -1.78 36.20
N ILE A 3 37.58 -0.63 35.67
CA ILE A 3 37.30 -0.23 34.29
C ILE A 3 38.16 -1.12 33.38
N LYS A 4 37.52 -2.08 32.70
CA LYS A 4 38.18 -2.89 31.68
C LYS A 4 38.44 -2.02 30.46
N THR A 5 39.64 -1.47 30.37
CA THR A 5 40.25 -1.00 29.12
C THR A 5 40.51 -2.20 28.21
N HIS A 6 39.83 -2.26 27.07
CA HIS A 6 40.23 -3.10 25.95
C HIS A 6 40.71 -2.19 24.81
N GLN A 7 42.02 -1.95 24.77
CA GLN A 7 42.72 -1.52 23.56
C GLN A 7 43.26 -2.77 22.84
N ARG A 8 42.94 -2.87 21.54
CA ARG A 8 43.84 -3.24 20.43
C ARG A 8 43.04 -3.26 19.13
N TYR A 9 43.01 -2.11 18.45
CA TYR A 9 43.05 -2.05 16.98
C TYR A 9 44.49 -1.67 16.66
N ILE A 10 45.21 -2.51 15.91
CA ILE A 10 46.37 -2.00 15.19
C ILE A 10 45.76 -1.32 13.96
N GLU A 11 45.81 0.01 14.01
CA GLU A 11 45.52 1.01 12.97
C GLU A 11 44.11 1.02 12.37
N GLY A 12 43.28 1.94 12.90
CA GLY A 12 41.94 2.24 12.40
C GLY A 12 41.00 2.62 13.54
N ASN A 13 41.01 3.90 13.93
CA ASN A 13 40.15 4.45 14.98
C ASN A 13 38.68 4.17 14.66
N ALA A 14 38.00 3.37 15.49
CA ALA A 14 36.55 3.27 15.44
C ALA A 14 35.95 4.59 15.93
N VAL A 15 35.61 5.49 15.00
CA VAL A 15 34.95 6.76 15.32
C VAL A 15 33.53 6.44 15.80
N GLU A 16 33.27 6.62 17.10
CA GLU A 16 31.89 6.73 17.60
C GLU A 16 31.32 8.06 17.10
N LEU A 17 30.56 8.01 16.01
CA LEU A 17 29.76 9.15 15.59
C LEU A 17 28.63 9.39 16.62
N PRO A 18 28.44 10.63 17.09
CA PRO A 18 27.30 10.95 17.96
C PRO A 18 26.00 10.60 17.23
N ARG A 19 25.09 9.91 17.93
CA ARG A 19 23.74 9.68 17.42
C ARG A 19 23.04 11.03 17.32
N HIS A 20 22.53 11.40 16.14
CA HIS A 20 21.57 12.50 16.09
C HIS A 20 20.31 12.08 16.85
N GLY A 21 20.08 12.68 18.02
CA GLY A 21 18.79 12.56 18.70
C GLY A 21 17.66 13.07 17.79
N GLY A 22 16.44 12.58 18.01
CA GLY A 22 15.30 12.83 17.12
C GLY A 22 15.02 14.31 16.80
N LYS A 23 15.34 15.24 17.70
CA LYS A 23 15.17 16.69 17.48
C LYS A 23 16.22 17.28 16.53
N ALA A 24 17.48 16.85 16.62
CA ALA A 24 18.57 17.32 15.76
C ALA A 24 18.41 16.78 14.33
N ALA A 25 18.12 15.47 14.19
CA ALA A 25 17.82 14.86 12.89
C ALA A 25 16.64 15.53 12.19
N ARG A 26 15.56 15.84 12.93
CA ARG A 26 14.38 16.53 12.38
C ARG A 26 14.70 17.95 11.91
N ARG A 27 15.52 18.71 12.65
CA ARG A 27 15.97 20.05 12.23
C ARG A 27 16.77 19.99 10.94
N TRP A 28 17.73 19.06 10.86
CA TRP A 28 18.52 18.87 9.65
C TRP A 28 17.65 18.46 8.44
N ARG A 29 16.74 17.49 8.61
CA ARG A 29 15.79 17.08 7.56
C ARG A 29 14.92 18.25 7.08
N ARG A 30 14.48 19.15 7.98
CA ARG A 30 13.74 20.36 7.62
C ARG A 30 14.59 21.33 6.81
N ALA A 31 15.83 21.58 7.23
CA ALA A 31 16.76 22.44 6.49
C ALA A 31 17.05 21.90 5.07
N VAL A 32 17.21 20.58 4.93
CA VAL A 32 17.36 19.90 3.62
C VAL A 32 16.07 19.93 2.81
N ALA A 33 14.90 19.68 3.40
CA ALA A 33 13.61 19.75 2.72
C ALA A 33 13.34 21.13 2.12
N ASN A 34 13.74 22.20 2.82
CA ASN A 34 13.59 23.57 2.37
C ASN A 34 14.46 23.94 1.16
N SER A 35 15.53 23.18 0.87
CA SER A 35 16.36 23.35 -0.33
C SER A 35 15.92 22.49 -1.51
N ALA A 36 14.80 21.77 -1.39
CA ALA A 36 14.23 20.98 -2.48
C ALA A 36 13.72 21.85 -3.62
N ALA A 37 13.71 21.31 -4.84
CA ALA A 37 13.18 22.00 -6.02
C ALA A 37 11.68 22.34 -5.89
N LYS A 38 10.97 21.60 -5.04
CA LYS A 38 9.62 21.92 -4.55
C LYS A 38 9.67 21.84 -3.03
N PRO A 39 9.80 22.98 -2.33
CA PRO A 39 9.80 23.02 -0.87
C PRO A 39 8.52 22.38 -0.31
N PRO A 40 8.59 21.79 0.89
CA PRO A 40 7.44 21.15 1.49
C PRO A 40 6.30 22.16 1.73
N ARG A 41 5.08 21.72 1.44
CA ARG A 41 3.85 22.41 1.90
C ARG A 41 3.74 22.24 3.43
N PRO A 42 2.97 23.09 4.13
CA PRO A 42 2.71 22.94 5.57
C PRO A 42 2.44 21.47 5.94
N GLU A 43 3.18 20.97 6.92
CA GLU A 43 3.25 19.54 7.20
C GLU A 43 2.00 19.10 7.98
N LEU A 44 1.07 18.38 7.33
CA LEU A 44 -0.08 17.79 8.00
C LEU A 44 0.31 16.47 8.66
N ARG A 45 0.22 16.40 9.99
CA ARG A 45 0.48 15.19 10.78
C ARG A 45 -0.77 14.74 11.50
N THR A 46 -1.12 13.48 11.40
CA THR A 46 -2.26 12.92 12.14
C THR A 46 -1.79 12.21 13.40
N PHE A 47 -2.17 12.72 14.57
CA PHE A 47 -1.90 12.09 15.87
C PHE A 47 -3.11 11.28 16.32
N SER A 48 -2.91 10.03 16.70
CA SER A 48 -3.98 9.20 17.26
C SER A 48 -3.86 9.09 18.77
N PHE A 49 -4.95 9.41 19.48
CA PHE A 49 -5.04 9.34 20.94
C PHE A 49 -6.18 8.40 21.35
N PRO A 50 -5.92 7.38 22.17
CA PRO A 50 -6.98 6.74 22.95
C PRO A 50 -7.71 7.77 23.82
N LEU A 51 -9.02 7.62 23.92
CA LEU A 51 -9.84 8.47 24.79
C LEU A 51 -9.99 7.80 26.16
N ASP A 52 -9.91 8.61 27.20
CA ASP A 52 -10.10 8.21 28.59
C ASP A 52 -11.58 8.14 28.94
N CYS A 53 -12.28 7.18 28.34
CA CYS A 53 -13.67 6.91 28.63
C CYS A 53 -14.00 5.45 28.34
N THR A 54 -15.03 4.96 29.02
CA THR A 54 -15.65 3.67 28.72
C THR A 54 -16.92 3.94 27.94
N VAL A 55 -16.98 3.46 26.70
CA VAL A 55 -18.20 3.53 25.88
C VAL A 55 -18.96 2.21 26.08
N PRO A 56 -20.20 2.25 26.62
CA PRO A 56 -21.02 1.06 26.82
C PRO A 56 -21.30 0.30 25.52
N THR A 57 -21.47 -1.01 25.61
CA THR A 57 -21.71 -1.88 24.44
C THR A 57 -23.08 -1.65 23.79
N GLU A 58 -24.03 -1.13 24.55
CA GLU A 58 -25.41 -0.84 24.16
C GLU A 58 -25.48 0.30 23.14
N ILE A 59 -24.42 1.11 23.03
CA ILE A 59 -24.30 2.18 22.02
C ILE A 59 -23.98 1.61 20.63
N PHE A 60 -23.50 0.36 20.54
CA PHE A 60 -23.08 -0.25 19.28
C PHE A 60 -24.15 -0.17 18.16
N PRO A 61 -25.44 -0.52 18.39
CA PRO A 61 -26.46 -0.45 17.34
C PRO A 61 -26.68 0.97 16.81
N ALA A 62 -26.70 1.98 17.68
CA ALA A 62 -26.81 3.39 17.27
C ALA A 62 -25.58 3.83 16.46
N ALA A 63 -24.38 3.49 16.92
CA ALA A 63 -23.15 3.79 16.21
C ALA A 63 -23.07 3.07 14.86
N ASN A 64 -23.50 1.81 14.79
CA ASN A 64 -23.53 1.00 13.57
C ASN A 64 -24.54 1.57 12.56
N THR A 65 -25.73 1.94 13.02
CA THR A 65 -26.77 2.56 12.18
C THR A 65 -26.29 3.89 11.60
N LEU A 66 -25.70 4.77 12.44
CA LEU A 66 -25.12 6.03 11.96
C LEU A 66 -24.00 5.79 10.94
N TYR A 67 -23.09 4.86 11.25
CA TYR A 67 -21.95 4.56 10.37
C TYR A 67 -22.43 3.98 9.03
N ASN A 68 -23.41 3.07 9.03
CA ASN A 68 -23.99 2.52 7.81
C ASN A 68 -24.79 3.56 7.02
N THR A 69 -25.44 4.51 7.70
CA THR A 69 -26.11 5.61 7.01
C THR A 69 -25.10 6.51 6.29
N VAL A 70 -23.99 6.85 6.96
CA VAL A 70 -23.02 7.84 6.46
C VAL A 70 -21.98 7.26 5.50
N GLU A 71 -21.38 6.12 5.87
CA GLU A 71 -20.26 5.48 5.15
C GLU A 71 -20.71 4.27 4.32
N GLY A 72 -21.92 3.76 4.58
CA GLY A 72 -22.49 2.59 3.91
C GLY A 72 -22.76 2.80 2.43
N THR A 73 -23.06 1.70 1.76
CA THR A 73 -23.42 1.69 0.32
C THR A 73 -24.78 1.04 0.05
N GLY A 74 -25.35 0.36 1.03
CA GLY A 74 -26.64 -0.33 0.93
C GLY A 74 -27.85 0.57 1.21
N GLU A 75 -29.00 -0.08 1.43
CA GLU A 75 -30.25 0.58 1.76
C GLU A 75 -30.17 1.42 3.04
N GLY A 76 -30.83 2.58 3.06
CA GLY A 76 -30.76 3.51 4.19
C GLY A 76 -29.47 4.34 4.26
N SER A 77 -28.59 4.27 3.25
CA SER A 77 -27.36 5.07 3.21
C SER A 77 -27.48 6.36 2.37
N LEU A 78 -26.73 7.39 2.76
CA LEU A 78 -26.63 8.66 2.01
C LEU A 78 -26.03 8.47 0.62
N PHE A 79 -25.15 7.49 0.45
CA PHE A 79 -24.61 7.09 -0.85
C PHE A 79 -25.71 6.58 -1.77
N GLN A 80 -26.52 5.62 -1.29
CA GLN A 80 -27.59 5.05 -2.08
C GLN A 80 -28.65 6.10 -2.41
N LEU A 81 -29.00 6.98 -1.47
CA LEU A 81 -29.88 8.12 -1.72
C LEU A 81 -29.33 9.00 -2.86
N LEU A 82 -28.05 9.37 -2.82
CA LEU A 82 -27.43 10.17 -3.87
C LEU A 82 -27.46 9.46 -5.23
N LEU A 83 -27.18 8.16 -5.28
CA LEU A 83 -27.31 7.38 -6.51
C LEU A 83 -28.74 7.36 -7.03
N ARG A 84 -29.75 7.19 -6.15
CA ARG A 84 -31.17 7.19 -6.53
C ARG A 84 -31.62 8.55 -7.07
N VAL A 85 -31.06 9.65 -6.56
CA VAL A 85 -31.27 10.99 -7.14
C VAL A 85 -30.80 11.00 -8.60
N HIS A 86 -29.55 10.57 -8.86
CA HIS A 86 -29.02 10.52 -10.23
C HIS A 86 -29.80 9.54 -11.12
N LEU A 87 -30.11 8.33 -10.65
CA LEU A 87 -30.84 7.31 -11.42
C LEU A 87 -32.28 7.73 -11.76
N ALA A 88 -32.89 8.63 -10.98
CA ALA A 88 -34.16 9.27 -11.32
C ALA A 88 -34.02 10.38 -12.39
N GLY A 89 -32.82 10.58 -12.93
CA GLY A 89 -32.48 11.62 -13.90
C GLY A 89 -32.35 13.01 -13.28
N VAL A 90 -32.21 13.12 -11.95
CA VAL A 90 -32.10 14.38 -11.22
C VAL A 90 -30.63 14.76 -11.03
N GLY A 91 -30.25 15.93 -11.55
CA GLY A 91 -28.92 16.51 -11.38
C GLY A 91 -28.75 17.29 -10.07
N VAL A 92 -27.50 17.48 -9.67
CA VAL A 92 -27.12 18.12 -8.40
C VAL A 92 -26.33 19.41 -8.68
N PHE A 93 -26.80 20.55 -8.17
CA PHE A 93 -26.27 21.88 -8.47
C PHE A 93 -25.60 22.54 -7.25
N SER A 94 -24.62 23.43 -7.45
CA SER A 94 -23.90 24.09 -6.34
C SER A 94 -24.78 24.96 -5.45
N ALA A 95 -25.82 25.58 -5.99
CA ALA A 95 -26.78 26.40 -5.26
C ALA A 95 -28.20 26.25 -5.83
N LYS A 96 -29.18 26.67 -5.01
CA LYS A 96 -30.60 26.72 -5.40
C LYS A 96 -30.80 27.56 -6.68
N LYS A 97 -30.13 28.70 -6.76
CA LYS A 97 -30.15 29.60 -7.93
C LYS A 97 -29.67 28.92 -9.21
N ASP A 98 -28.68 28.03 -9.12
CA ASP A 98 -28.14 27.33 -10.28
C ASP A 98 -29.15 26.30 -10.81
N ALA A 99 -29.85 25.59 -9.91
CA ALA A 99 -30.95 24.68 -10.28
C ALA A 99 -32.14 25.44 -10.88
N GLU A 100 -32.53 26.58 -10.30
CA GLU A 100 -33.56 27.47 -10.86
C GLU A 100 -33.17 28.00 -12.25
N SER A 101 -31.90 28.35 -12.42
CA SER A 101 -31.35 28.83 -13.67
C SER A 101 -31.33 27.72 -14.74
N PHE A 102 -31.01 26.48 -14.36
CA PHE A 102 -31.07 25.33 -15.26
C PHE A 102 -32.52 25.00 -15.67
N ARG A 103 -33.47 24.99 -14.73
CA ARG A 103 -34.89 24.76 -15.04
C ARG A 103 -35.42 25.73 -16.10
N ASN A 104 -35.04 26.99 -15.97
CA ASN A 104 -35.48 28.04 -16.88
C ASN A 104 -34.56 28.16 -18.11
N ALA A 105 -33.61 27.24 -18.33
CA ALA A 105 -32.59 27.35 -19.38
C ALA A 105 -33.18 27.60 -20.78
N ALA A 106 -34.29 26.95 -21.10
CA ALA A 106 -34.99 27.11 -22.38
C ALA A 106 -35.60 28.51 -22.57
N ALA A 107 -35.79 29.28 -21.50
CA ALA A 107 -36.30 30.65 -21.56
C ALA A 107 -35.20 31.69 -21.88
N PHE A 108 -33.92 31.31 -21.89
CA PHE A 108 -32.79 32.21 -22.16
C PHE A 108 -32.21 31.98 -23.56
N PRO A 109 -32.15 33.00 -24.44
CA PRO A 109 -31.51 32.90 -25.76
C PRO A 109 -29.98 33.05 -25.68
N ASP A 110 -29.32 32.27 -24.80
CA ASP A 110 -27.89 32.47 -24.46
C ASP A 110 -26.95 32.28 -25.68
N ALA A 111 -27.22 31.27 -26.51
CA ALA A 111 -26.41 30.96 -27.70
C ALA A 111 -26.58 32.02 -28.80
N GLU A 112 -27.83 32.42 -29.06
CA GLU A 112 -28.17 33.47 -30.03
C GLU A 112 -27.56 34.81 -29.62
N PHE A 113 -27.65 35.15 -28.32
CA PHE A 113 -27.07 36.38 -27.78
C PHE A 113 -25.54 36.40 -27.90
N SER A 114 -24.87 35.31 -27.54
CA SER A 114 -23.41 35.21 -27.65
C SER A 114 -22.94 35.28 -29.10
N ALA A 115 -23.66 34.62 -30.02
CA ALA A 115 -23.39 34.69 -31.46
C ALA A 115 -23.64 36.09 -32.03
N ALA A 116 -24.68 36.79 -31.56
CA ALA A 116 -24.95 38.17 -31.95
C ALA A 116 -23.82 39.11 -31.47
N LEU A 117 -23.37 39.00 -30.22
CA LEU A 117 -22.24 39.81 -29.72
C LEU A 117 -20.95 39.56 -30.52
N LYS A 118 -20.64 38.30 -30.83
CA LYS A 118 -19.46 37.95 -31.61
C LYS A 118 -19.53 38.49 -33.04
N ARG A 119 -20.70 38.42 -33.69
CA ARG A 119 -20.90 38.94 -35.05
C ARG A 119 -20.95 40.46 -35.11
N GLY A 120 -21.69 41.10 -34.21
CA GLY A 120 -21.94 42.54 -34.24
C GLY A 120 -20.80 43.38 -33.66
N LEU A 121 -20.06 42.87 -32.67
CA LEU A 121 -19.00 43.61 -31.99
C LEU A 121 -17.60 43.00 -32.19
N GLY A 122 -17.49 41.79 -32.77
CA GLY A 122 -16.21 41.09 -32.90
C GLY A 122 -15.64 40.54 -31.59
N ILE A 123 -16.41 40.59 -30.50
CA ILE A 123 -15.96 40.21 -29.16
C ILE A 123 -16.53 38.83 -28.80
N ASP A 124 -15.66 37.87 -28.51
CA ASP A 124 -16.05 36.53 -28.05
C ASP A 124 -15.87 36.42 -26.53
N ILE A 125 -16.97 36.58 -25.79
CA ILE A 125 -17.03 36.36 -24.33
C ILE A 125 -18.04 35.25 -24.03
N PRO A 126 -17.65 33.96 -24.06
CA PRO A 126 -18.58 32.83 -23.94
C PRO A 126 -19.41 32.81 -22.65
N LYS A 127 -18.94 33.48 -21.58
CA LYS A 127 -19.66 33.57 -20.30
C LYS A 127 -20.55 34.80 -20.16
N LEU A 128 -20.52 35.73 -21.11
CA LEU A 128 -21.39 36.91 -21.11
C LEU A 128 -22.74 36.54 -21.74
N THR A 129 -23.59 35.89 -20.95
CA THR A 129 -24.92 35.44 -21.40
C THR A 129 -26.04 36.13 -20.60
N PRO A 130 -27.26 36.27 -21.18
CA PRO A 130 -28.43 36.78 -20.47
C PRO A 130 -28.66 36.08 -19.12
N ARG A 131 -28.45 34.76 -19.08
CA ARG A 131 -28.53 33.98 -17.85
C ARG A 131 -27.48 34.38 -16.80
N ASN A 132 -26.21 34.52 -17.19
CA ASN A 132 -25.15 34.92 -16.26
C ASN A 132 -25.39 36.34 -15.73
N LEU A 133 -25.82 37.24 -16.61
CA LEU A 133 -26.20 38.61 -16.24
C LEU A 133 -27.33 38.59 -15.22
N LEU A 134 -28.44 37.89 -15.47
CA LEU A 134 -29.56 37.82 -14.52
C LEU A 134 -29.11 37.33 -13.13
N ASN A 135 -28.29 36.27 -13.08
CA ASN A 135 -27.76 35.71 -11.83
C ASN A 135 -26.89 36.73 -11.07
N LEU A 136 -26.10 37.52 -11.80
CA LEU A 136 -25.29 38.59 -11.23
C LEU A 136 -26.17 39.72 -10.67
N LEU A 137 -27.18 40.16 -11.42
CA LEU A 137 -28.11 41.24 -11.01
C LEU A 137 -28.93 40.84 -9.77
N LYS A 138 -29.35 39.56 -9.68
CA LYS A 138 -30.04 38.98 -8.50
C LYS A 138 -29.14 38.76 -7.28
N THR A 139 -27.88 39.17 -7.31
CA THR A 139 -26.93 38.91 -6.22
C THR A 139 -26.53 40.22 -5.54
N VAL A 140 -26.83 40.32 -4.24
CA VAL A 140 -26.35 41.41 -3.38
C VAL A 140 -24.94 41.06 -2.88
N PRO A 141 -23.93 41.94 -3.02
CA PRO A 141 -22.59 41.71 -2.48
C PRO A 141 -22.61 41.51 -0.96
N LYS A 142 -21.73 40.63 -0.44
CA LYS A 142 -21.58 40.43 1.01
C LYS A 142 -20.89 41.60 1.71
N ASP A 143 -20.10 42.38 0.98
CA ASP A 143 -19.46 43.58 1.50
C ASP A 143 -20.43 44.77 1.39
N ALA A 144 -20.96 45.21 2.53
CA ALA A 144 -21.90 46.33 2.60
C ALA A 144 -21.27 47.67 2.19
N ARG A 145 -19.94 47.75 2.04
CA ARG A 145 -19.20 48.96 1.64
C ARG A 145 -18.90 49.02 0.13
N LEU A 146 -19.30 48.00 -0.64
CA LEU A 146 -19.04 48.01 -2.07
C LEU A 146 -19.87 49.10 -2.76
N ALA A 147 -19.20 50.05 -3.42
CA ALA A 147 -19.86 51.13 -4.14
C ALA A 147 -20.76 50.60 -5.27
N PHE A 148 -21.87 51.30 -5.53
CA PHE A 148 -22.77 51.02 -6.64
C PHE A 148 -22.55 52.08 -7.72
N ASP A 149 -21.45 51.94 -8.45
CA ASP A 149 -21.06 52.82 -9.56
C ASP A 149 -20.67 52.00 -10.80
N ARG A 150 -20.59 52.69 -11.95
CA ARG A 150 -20.30 52.09 -13.26
C ARG A 150 -19.03 51.22 -13.25
N SER A 151 -17.94 51.70 -12.67
CA SER A 151 -16.65 50.98 -12.66
C SER A 151 -16.70 49.72 -11.80
N THR A 152 -17.33 49.81 -10.63
CA THR A 152 -17.46 48.70 -9.69
C THR A 152 -18.38 47.60 -10.24
N VAL A 153 -19.49 47.97 -10.88
CA VAL A 153 -20.40 47.03 -11.53
C VAL A 153 -19.73 46.38 -12.75
N ALA A 154 -19.02 47.13 -13.60
CA ALA A 154 -18.28 46.58 -14.74
C ALA A 154 -17.21 45.56 -14.29
N ASN A 155 -16.45 45.88 -13.24
CA ASN A 155 -15.47 44.97 -12.64
C ASN A 155 -16.11 43.69 -12.10
N ARG A 156 -17.35 43.78 -11.60
CA ARG A 156 -18.10 42.64 -11.09
C ARG A 156 -18.60 41.73 -12.21
N ILE A 157 -19.04 42.31 -13.33
CA ILE A 157 -19.40 41.56 -14.55
C ILE A 157 -18.16 40.89 -15.14
N HIS A 158 -17.04 41.61 -15.22
CA HIS A 158 -15.76 41.05 -15.68
C HIS A 158 -15.31 39.89 -14.80
N ALA A 159 -15.38 40.03 -13.48
CA ALA A 159 -15.05 38.95 -12.55
C ALA A 159 -15.96 37.72 -12.71
N SER A 160 -17.24 37.91 -13.03
CA SER A 160 -18.15 36.81 -13.35
C SER A 160 -17.76 36.08 -14.64
N CYS A 161 -17.37 36.82 -15.68
CA CYS A 161 -17.04 36.26 -17.00
C CYS A 161 -15.63 35.65 -17.06
N PHE A 162 -14.65 36.23 -16.36
CA PHE A 162 -13.23 35.88 -16.49
C PHE A 162 -12.57 35.41 -15.19
N GLY A 163 -13.28 35.44 -14.05
CA GLY A 163 -12.76 35.02 -12.75
C GLY A 163 -11.80 36.00 -12.07
N LYS A 164 -11.57 37.19 -12.66
CA LYS A 164 -10.67 38.24 -12.16
C LYS A 164 -11.25 39.63 -12.42
N ARG A 165 -10.79 40.66 -11.68
CA ARG A 165 -11.17 42.07 -11.95
C ARG A 165 -10.48 42.58 -13.22
N MET A 166 -10.97 43.69 -13.78
CA MET A 166 -10.29 44.34 -14.89
C MET A 166 -8.95 44.91 -14.41
N ASP A 167 -7.93 44.75 -15.24
CA ASP A 167 -6.57 45.27 -15.06
C ASP A 167 -6.16 46.09 -16.30
N GLU A 168 -5.02 46.77 -16.27
CA GLU A 168 -4.53 47.58 -17.40
C GLU A 168 -4.35 46.78 -18.71
N ARG A 169 -4.27 45.45 -18.63
CA ARG A 169 -4.10 44.54 -19.79
C ARG A 169 -5.43 44.01 -20.33
N THR A 170 -6.55 44.41 -19.76
CA THR A 170 -7.88 44.02 -20.22
C THR A 170 -8.17 44.70 -21.56
N ASP A 171 -8.60 43.91 -22.55
CA ASP A 171 -8.94 44.38 -23.89
C ASP A 171 -9.90 45.59 -23.84
N SER A 172 -9.58 46.63 -24.61
CA SER A 172 -10.32 47.90 -24.59
C SER A 172 -11.76 47.76 -25.06
N ALA A 173 -12.03 46.89 -26.05
CA ALA A 173 -13.38 46.63 -26.55
C ALA A 173 -14.20 45.85 -25.52
N VAL A 174 -13.58 44.89 -24.82
CA VAL A 174 -14.21 44.18 -23.69
C VAL A 174 -14.54 45.16 -22.56
N ARG A 175 -13.60 46.04 -22.20
CA ARG A 175 -13.82 47.06 -21.15
C ARG A 175 -14.97 47.98 -21.52
N GLU A 176 -14.99 48.51 -22.75
CA GLU A 176 -16.03 49.43 -23.21
C GLU A 176 -17.42 48.76 -23.18
N LEU A 177 -17.53 47.51 -23.63
CA LEU A 177 -18.79 46.75 -23.59
C LEU A 177 -19.27 46.54 -22.14
N LEU A 178 -18.38 46.11 -21.23
CA LEU A 178 -18.76 45.86 -19.84
C LEU A 178 -19.13 47.13 -19.09
N GLU A 179 -18.45 48.24 -19.38
CA GLU A 179 -18.79 49.55 -18.85
C GLU A 179 -20.12 50.08 -19.41
N TYR A 180 -20.42 49.83 -20.68
CA TYR A 180 -21.71 50.17 -21.29
C TYR A 180 -22.87 49.38 -20.65
N ILE A 181 -22.68 48.07 -20.43
CA ILE A 181 -23.61 47.22 -19.68
C ILE A 181 -23.77 47.75 -18.25
N ALA A 182 -22.68 48.12 -17.57
CA ALA A 182 -22.72 48.63 -16.22
C ALA A 182 -23.43 49.99 -16.10
N ASP A 183 -23.21 50.90 -17.06
CA ASP A 183 -23.88 52.20 -17.15
C ASP A 183 -25.41 52.02 -17.24
N SER A 184 -25.86 51.11 -18.12
CA SER A 184 -27.27 50.74 -18.21
C SER A 184 -27.82 50.19 -16.89
N VAL A 185 -27.08 49.32 -16.20
CA VAL A 185 -27.50 48.77 -14.90
C VAL A 185 -27.61 49.85 -13.82
N THR A 186 -26.68 50.80 -13.78
CA THR A 186 -26.67 51.88 -12.77
C THR A 186 -27.73 52.95 -13.01
N ARG A 187 -28.22 53.12 -14.24
CA ARG A 187 -29.32 54.06 -14.54
C ARG A 187 -30.68 53.55 -14.07
N HIS A 188 -30.88 52.24 -14.08
CA HIS A 188 -32.19 51.61 -13.82
C HIS A 188 -32.30 51.03 -12.40
N SER A 189 -31.33 51.30 -11.52
CA SER A 189 -31.35 50.83 -10.13
C SER A 189 -30.54 51.76 -9.22
N ASN A 190 -31.02 52.01 -8.00
CA ASN A 190 -30.37 52.94 -7.05
C ASN A 190 -29.41 52.23 -6.06
N GLY A 191 -29.17 50.93 -6.23
CA GLY A 191 -28.31 50.14 -5.37
C GLY A 191 -28.51 48.63 -5.55
N TYR A 192 -27.63 47.79 -4.97
CA TYR A 192 -27.67 46.34 -5.18
C TYR A 192 -28.95 45.64 -4.67
N LYS A 193 -29.61 46.15 -3.62
CA LYS A 193 -30.89 45.60 -3.14
C LYS A 193 -32.03 45.89 -4.13
N ASP A 194 -32.11 47.13 -4.60
CA ASP A 194 -33.08 47.57 -5.62
C ASP A 194 -32.88 46.83 -6.95
N LEU A 195 -31.62 46.67 -7.36
CA LEU A 195 -31.23 45.88 -8.53
C LEU A 195 -31.69 44.42 -8.41
N SER A 196 -31.54 43.81 -7.23
CA SER A 196 -31.96 42.42 -7.02
C SER A 196 -33.48 42.24 -7.14
N SER A 197 -34.29 43.23 -6.73
CA SER A 197 -35.75 43.21 -6.88
C SER A 197 -36.22 43.49 -8.30
N LYS A 198 -35.45 44.28 -9.08
CA LYS A 198 -35.79 44.68 -10.47
C LYS A 198 -34.98 43.92 -11.53
N ALA A 199 -34.29 42.85 -11.16
CA ALA A 199 -33.28 42.21 -12.02
C ALA A 199 -33.81 41.77 -13.40
N LEU A 200 -35.09 41.37 -13.51
CA LEU A 200 -35.71 41.01 -14.79
C LEU A 200 -35.98 42.22 -15.68
N SER A 201 -36.58 43.29 -15.13
CA SER A 201 -36.85 44.51 -15.91
C SER A 201 -35.55 45.17 -16.36
N VAL A 202 -34.52 45.19 -15.51
CA VAL A 202 -33.20 45.73 -15.85
C VAL A 202 -32.52 44.89 -16.94
N LEU A 203 -32.71 43.56 -16.95
CA LEU A 203 -32.17 42.70 -18.00
C LEU A 203 -32.90 42.92 -19.35
N GLU A 204 -34.20 43.15 -19.32
CA GLU A 204 -34.99 43.50 -20.52
C GLU A 204 -34.52 44.83 -21.13
N GLU A 205 -34.38 45.86 -20.30
CA GLU A 205 -33.86 47.17 -20.71
C GLU A 205 -32.42 47.10 -21.22
N LEU A 206 -31.60 46.22 -20.62
CA LEU A 206 -30.25 45.94 -21.08
C LEU A 206 -30.26 45.28 -22.47
N GLY A 207 -31.19 44.35 -22.72
CA GLY A 207 -31.37 43.72 -24.02
C GLY A 207 -31.70 44.74 -25.11
N GLU A 208 -32.63 45.66 -24.84
CA GLU A 208 -32.97 46.73 -25.78
C GLU A 208 -31.81 47.73 -25.96
N SER A 209 -31.05 48.02 -24.91
CA SER A 209 -29.83 48.85 -25.01
C SER A 209 -28.73 48.18 -25.85
N ILE A 210 -28.53 46.87 -25.71
CA ILE A 210 -27.55 46.12 -26.50
C ILE A 210 -27.98 46.04 -27.96
N LYS A 211 -29.28 45.91 -28.27
CA LYS A 211 -29.79 45.95 -29.65
C LYS A 211 -29.44 47.23 -30.40
N LEU A 212 -29.32 48.37 -29.71
CA LEU A 212 -28.87 49.63 -30.33
C LEU A 212 -27.45 49.54 -30.89
N ARG A 213 -26.57 48.72 -30.29
CA ARG A 213 -25.20 48.48 -30.76
C ARG A 213 -25.04 47.19 -31.56
N CYS A 214 -25.94 46.23 -31.38
CA CYS A 214 -25.94 44.93 -32.05
C CYS A 214 -27.38 44.56 -32.44
N PRO A 215 -27.86 45.01 -33.63
CA PRO A 215 -29.26 44.84 -34.05
C PRO A 215 -29.74 43.38 -34.08
N ASP A 216 -28.83 42.44 -34.32
CA ASP A 216 -29.09 41.00 -34.37
C ASP A 216 -29.22 40.34 -32.98
N SER A 217 -29.10 41.11 -31.90
CA SER A 217 -29.23 40.59 -30.53
C SER A 217 -30.69 40.19 -30.23
N PRO A 218 -30.95 39.00 -29.65
CA PRO A 218 -32.31 38.55 -29.35
C PRO A 218 -32.96 39.44 -28.28
N SER A 219 -34.30 39.48 -28.26
CA SER A 219 -35.01 40.14 -27.15
C SER A 219 -34.76 39.39 -25.84
N LEU A 220 -34.49 40.14 -24.77
CA LEU A 220 -34.26 39.59 -23.43
C LEU A 220 -35.51 39.64 -22.55
N ARG A 221 -36.71 39.56 -23.13
CA ARG A 221 -37.97 39.36 -22.39
C ARG A 221 -38.09 37.91 -21.94
N ILE A 222 -37.88 37.67 -20.65
CA ILE A 222 -37.74 36.31 -20.11
C ILE A 222 -38.89 35.99 -19.16
N SER A 223 -39.72 35.03 -19.56
CA SER A 223 -40.75 34.46 -18.68
C SER A 223 -40.16 33.31 -17.86
N LEU A 224 -39.97 33.53 -16.56
CA LEU A 224 -39.49 32.49 -15.65
C LEU A 224 -40.66 31.66 -15.11
N THR A 225 -40.51 30.35 -15.08
CA THR A 225 -41.45 29.45 -14.40
C THR A 225 -41.33 29.67 -12.90
N ALA A 226 -42.43 30.02 -12.23
CA ALA A 226 -42.47 30.17 -10.78
C ALA A 226 -42.05 28.85 -10.11
N SER A 227 -41.07 28.92 -9.20
CA SER A 227 -40.56 27.76 -8.47
C SER A 227 -41.02 27.81 -7.02
N ASN A 228 -41.78 26.80 -6.60
CA ASN A 228 -42.03 26.54 -5.17
C ASN A 228 -40.89 25.74 -4.52
N THR A 229 -39.87 25.36 -5.27
CA THR A 229 -38.84 24.41 -4.82
C THR A 229 -37.54 25.11 -4.49
N SER A 230 -37.18 25.10 -3.22
CA SER A 230 -35.96 25.72 -2.71
C SER A 230 -34.77 24.74 -2.64
N LEU A 231 -34.70 23.76 -3.55
CA LEU A 231 -33.70 22.69 -3.50
C LEU A 231 -32.65 22.83 -4.62
N PRO A 232 -31.37 22.48 -4.37
CA PRO A 232 -30.31 22.52 -5.37
C PRO A 232 -30.30 21.25 -6.26
N ILE A 233 -31.45 20.64 -6.51
CA ILE A 233 -31.60 19.43 -7.32
C ILE A 233 -32.78 19.60 -8.28
N PHE A 234 -32.63 19.13 -9.52
CA PHE A 234 -33.68 19.20 -10.54
C PHE A 234 -33.45 18.17 -11.66
N PHE A 235 -34.51 17.73 -12.32
CA PHE A 235 -34.44 16.79 -13.44
C PHE A 235 -33.61 17.38 -14.59
N THR A 236 -32.57 16.64 -14.99
CA THR A 236 -31.72 16.95 -16.16
C THR A 236 -31.87 15.92 -17.27
N GLY A 237 -32.30 14.69 -16.93
CA GLY A 237 -32.39 13.58 -17.87
C GLY A 237 -31.03 12.96 -18.26
N ALA A 238 -29.92 13.46 -17.73
CA ALA A 238 -28.56 13.06 -18.11
C ALA A 238 -28.17 11.62 -17.70
N VAL A 239 -28.97 10.96 -16.87
CA VAL A 239 -28.70 9.59 -16.39
C VAL A 239 -29.91 8.69 -16.68
N GLU A 240 -29.63 7.57 -17.32
CA GLU A 240 -30.62 6.54 -17.68
C GLU A 240 -31.05 5.71 -16.46
N SER A 241 -32.26 5.17 -16.49
CA SER A 241 -32.83 4.32 -15.43
C SER A 241 -32.16 2.95 -15.38
N VAL A 242 -32.26 2.30 -14.21
CA VAL A 242 -31.85 0.91 -13.99
C VAL A 242 -33.04 0.02 -13.66
N GLU A 243 -32.94 -1.26 -13.99
CA GLU A 243 -33.94 -2.29 -13.70
C GLU A 243 -33.76 -2.88 -12.29
N ASP A 244 -34.78 -3.56 -11.76
CA ASP A 244 -34.77 -4.07 -10.37
C ASP A 244 -33.83 -5.27 -10.16
N ASN A 245 -33.54 -6.02 -11.22
CA ASN A 245 -32.63 -7.17 -11.22
C ASN A 245 -31.15 -6.77 -11.39
N GLU A 246 -30.86 -5.49 -11.66
CA GLU A 246 -29.50 -5.04 -11.94
C GLU A 246 -28.69 -4.78 -10.66
N ALA A 247 -27.47 -5.31 -10.63
CA ALA A 247 -26.62 -5.30 -9.44
C ALA A 247 -26.19 -3.87 -9.02
N SER A 248 -26.52 -3.52 -7.77
CA SER A 248 -26.25 -2.19 -7.19
C SER A 248 -24.79 -1.80 -7.13
N ASP A 249 -23.88 -2.78 -7.08
CA ASP A 249 -22.43 -2.59 -7.12
C ASP A 249 -21.95 -1.80 -8.35
N PHE A 250 -22.72 -1.82 -9.45
CA PHE A 250 -22.38 -1.20 -10.72
C PHE A 250 -23.13 0.11 -11.00
N TRP A 251 -24.04 0.55 -10.12
CA TRP A 251 -24.82 1.77 -10.34
C TRP A 251 -23.94 3.03 -10.46
N LEU A 252 -22.87 3.16 -9.67
CA LEU A 252 -21.98 4.32 -9.78
C LEU A 252 -21.20 4.34 -11.10
N HIS A 253 -20.83 3.16 -11.63
CA HIS A 253 -20.21 3.03 -12.95
C HIS A 253 -21.18 3.51 -14.04
N HIS A 254 -22.44 3.09 -13.94
CA HIS A 254 -23.51 3.50 -14.84
C HIS A 254 -23.75 5.01 -14.81
N VAL A 255 -23.88 5.61 -13.62
CA VAL A 255 -24.06 7.06 -13.46
C VAL A 255 -22.92 7.83 -14.13
N ILE A 256 -21.67 7.45 -13.88
CA ILE A 256 -20.52 8.17 -14.44
C ILE A 256 -20.43 8.00 -15.96
N ALA A 257 -20.68 6.80 -16.48
CA ALA A 257 -20.68 6.56 -17.91
C ALA A 257 -21.76 7.38 -18.62
N CYS A 258 -22.97 7.49 -18.04
CA CYS A 258 -24.02 8.38 -18.57
C CYS A 258 -23.57 9.85 -18.59
N LEU A 259 -22.98 10.34 -17.50
CA LEU A 259 -22.45 11.71 -17.43
C LEU A 259 -21.29 11.96 -18.43
N LEU A 260 -20.47 10.95 -18.70
CA LEU A 260 -19.41 11.02 -19.70
C LEU A 260 -19.97 11.01 -21.13
N ARG A 261 -21.12 10.40 -21.41
CA ARG A 261 -21.73 10.45 -22.75
C ARG A 261 -22.11 11.87 -23.16
N GLU A 262 -22.59 12.67 -22.21
CA GLU A 262 -22.91 14.08 -22.43
C GLU A 262 -21.67 14.89 -22.85
N ASN A 263 -20.50 14.55 -22.29
CA ASN A 263 -19.23 15.15 -22.67
C ASN A 263 -18.03 14.20 -22.40
N PRO A 264 -17.59 13.43 -23.40
CA PRO A 264 -16.53 12.42 -23.20
C PRO A 264 -15.15 13.00 -22.88
N GLN A 265 -14.95 14.31 -23.11
CA GLN A 265 -13.71 15.03 -22.82
C GLN A 265 -13.70 15.66 -21.42
N SER A 266 -14.72 15.37 -20.59
CA SER A 266 -14.83 15.93 -19.24
C SER A 266 -13.62 15.57 -18.38
N LYS A 267 -13.07 16.56 -17.69
CA LYS A 267 -12.02 16.32 -16.69
C LYS A 267 -12.61 15.62 -15.48
N ALA A 268 -11.76 14.89 -14.74
CA ALA A 268 -12.19 14.21 -13.51
C ALA A 268 -12.90 15.15 -12.52
N SER A 269 -12.45 16.41 -12.40
CA SER A 269 -13.09 17.42 -11.54
C SER A 269 -14.50 17.80 -12.00
N GLU A 270 -14.76 17.81 -13.30
CA GLU A 270 -16.07 18.17 -13.87
C GLU A 270 -17.07 17.04 -13.62
N VAL A 271 -16.67 15.78 -13.85
CA VAL A 271 -17.49 14.60 -13.51
C VAL A 271 -17.76 14.52 -12.00
N GLN A 272 -16.75 14.79 -11.17
CA GLN A 272 -16.94 14.86 -9.72
C GLN A 272 -17.95 15.92 -9.30
N ASP A 273 -17.89 17.10 -9.90
CA ASP A 273 -18.80 18.20 -9.61
C ASP A 273 -20.21 17.92 -10.15
N ALA A 274 -20.37 17.22 -11.26
CA ALA A 274 -21.68 16.76 -11.74
C ALA A 274 -22.35 15.77 -10.77
N VAL A 275 -21.57 14.88 -10.14
CA VAL A 275 -22.10 13.92 -9.16
C VAL A 275 -22.39 14.56 -7.80
N LEU A 276 -21.54 15.49 -7.34
CA LEU A 276 -21.52 15.95 -5.94
C LEU A 276 -21.85 17.43 -5.74
N SER A 277 -21.87 18.24 -6.80
CA SER A 277 -21.67 19.70 -6.81
C SER A 277 -20.28 20.17 -6.37
N THR A 278 -19.88 21.37 -6.81
CA THR A 278 -18.64 22.03 -6.40
C THR A 278 -18.58 22.16 -4.87
N ASN A 279 -17.47 21.71 -4.27
CA ASN A 279 -17.26 21.66 -2.82
C ASN A 279 -18.30 20.84 -2.02
N ASN A 280 -19.12 20.03 -2.69
CA ASN A 280 -20.17 19.21 -2.09
C ASN A 280 -21.28 20.04 -1.39
N ASN A 281 -21.46 21.31 -1.78
CA ASN A 281 -22.38 22.24 -1.11
C ASN A 281 -23.84 21.81 -1.21
N ALA A 282 -24.24 21.20 -2.32
CA ALA A 282 -25.60 20.69 -2.51
C ALA A 282 -25.97 19.63 -1.46
N LEU A 283 -24.99 18.80 -1.09
CA LEU A 283 -25.18 17.72 -0.12
C LEU A 283 -25.52 18.27 1.27
N SER A 284 -25.11 19.49 1.62
CA SER A 284 -25.56 20.13 2.87
C SER A 284 -27.07 20.32 2.92
N ASN A 285 -27.69 20.73 1.82
CA ASN A 285 -29.14 20.91 1.76
C ASN A 285 -29.84 19.56 1.64
N LEU A 286 -29.34 18.69 0.74
CA LEU A 286 -29.92 17.37 0.50
C LEU A 286 -29.91 16.51 1.76
N PHE A 287 -28.81 16.47 2.51
CA PHE A 287 -28.71 15.68 3.75
C PHE A 287 -29.12 16.45 5.01
N GLY A 288 -29.47 17.72 4.83
CA GLY A 288 -29.95 18.63 5.88
C GLY A 288 -31.46 18.81 5.79
N VAL A 289 -31.86 20.07 5.55
CA VAL A 289 -33.26 20.56 5.56
C VAL A 289 -34.20 19.80 4.61
N ALA A 290 -33.67 19.19 3.54
CA ALA A 290 -34.49 18.42 2.61
C ALA A 290 -35.01 17.11 3.22
N LEU A 291 -34.21 16.45 4.06
CA LEU A 291 -34.58 15.18 4.72
C LEU A 291 -35.20 15.39 6.10
N PHE A 292 -34.68 16.37 6.85
CA PHE A 292 -35.08 16.67 8.23
C PHE A 292 -35.17 18.18 8.44
N ASP A 293 -36.21 18.65 9.12
CA ASP A 293 -36.32 20.07 9.47
C ASP A 293 -35.39 20.48 10.63
N ALA A 294 -35.54 21.72 11.12
CA ALA A 294 -34.73 22.26 12.21
C ALA A 294 -34.96 21.56 13.56
N GLU A 295 -36.00 20.75 13.72
CA GLU A 295 -36.37 20.00 14.93
C GLU A 295 -36.17 18.48 14.76
N ALA A 296 -35.57 18.05 13.64
CA ALA A 296 -35.40 16.66 13.24
C ALA A 296 -36.71 15.92 12.89
N ASN A 297 -37.79 16.65 12.59
CA ASN A 297 -39.00 16.10 11.99
C ASN A 297 -38.79 15.85 10.49
N PRO A 298 -39.70 15.10 9.80
CA PRO A 298 -39.62 14.90 8.35
C PRO A 298 -39.50 16.23 7.59
N GLY A 299 -38.39 16.40 6.87
CA GLY A 299 -38.14 17.56 6.03
C GLY A 299 -38.97 17.55 4.75
N LEU A 300 -38.75 18.57 3.91
CA LEU A 300 -39.57 18.84 2.71
C LEU A 300 -39.79 17.60 1.83
N LEU A 301 -38.72 16.88 1.48
CA LEU A 301 -38.82 15.72 0.57
C LEU A 301 -39.44 14.48 1.23
N ARG A 302 -39.28 14.35 2.56
CA ARG A 302 -39.73 13.16 3.30
C ARG A 302 -41.25 13.14 3.50
N GLY A 303 -41.87 14.32 3.58
CA GLY A 303 -43.33 14.49 3.69
C GLY A 303 -44.09 14.44 2.36
N MET A 304 -43.41 14.53 1.21
CA MET A 304 -44.06 14.62 -0.10
C MET A 304 -44.68 13.30 -0.57
N SER A 305 -45.80 13.39 -1.31
CA SER A 305 -46.31 12.28 -2.13
C SER A 305 -45.41 12.04 -3.36
N VAL A 306 -45.57 10.90 -4.06
CA VAL A 306 -44.81 10.66 -5.31
C VAL A 306 -45.17 11.70 -6.38
N ALA A 307 -46.45 12.08 -6.47
CA ALA A 307 -46.91 13.10 -7.40
C ALA A 307 -46.27 14.46 -7.10
N ASP A 308 -46.25 14.86 -5.82
CA ASP A 308 -45.63 16.12 -5.39
C ASP A 308 -44.12 16.11 -5.62
N LEU A 309 -43.45 14.98 -5.34
CA LEU A 309 -42.02 14.81 -5.57
C LEU A 309 -41.67 15.00 -7.06
N LYS A 310 -42.44 14.40 -7.96
CA LYS A 310 -42.25 14.55 -9.41
C LYS A 310 -42.44 15.99 -9.86
N ASN A 311 -43.55 16.62 -9.44
CA ASN A 311 -43.85 18.00 -9.81
C ASN A 311 -42.77 18.96 -9.26
N THR A 312 -42.31 18.72 -8.04
CA THR A 312 -41.24 19.48 -7.37
C THR A 312 -39.91 19.35 -8.12
N LEU A 313 -39.49 18.12 -8.44
CA LEU A 313 -38.18 17.85 -9.06
C LEU A 313 -38.19 17.92 -10.58
N GLY A 314 -39.35 18.11 -11.22
CA GLY A 314 -39.49 18.11 -12.68
C GLY A 314 -39.35 16.73 -13.33
N ILE A 315 -39.58 15.64 -12.59
CA ILE A 315 -39.41 14.28 -13.09
C ILE A 315 -40.59 13.94 -14.02
N PRO A 316 -40.34 13.53 -15.28
CA PRO A 316 -41.40 13.27 -16.26
C PRO A 316 -42.25 12.05 -15.87
N ILE A 317 -43.48 11.98 -16.40
CA ILE A 317 -44.42 10.88 -16.11
C ILE A 317 -43.84 9.53 -16.54
N SER A 318 -43.06 9.48 -17.63
CA SER A 318 -42.36 8.27 -18.08
C SER A 318 -41.37 7.69 -17.07
N ARG A 319 -40.94 8.47 -16.06
CA ARG A 319 -40.00 8.07 -14.99
C ARG A 319 -40.69 7.87 -13.63
N GLN A 320 -41.98 7.53 -13.62
CA GLN A 320 -42.77 7.31 -12.40
C GLN A 320 -42.12 6.31 -11.41
N ARG A 321 -41.67 5.15 -11.92
CA ARG A 321 -41.03 4.11 -11.08
C ARG A 321 -39.76 4.60 -10.41
N ASP A 322 -38.96 5.43 -11.09
CA ASP A 322 -37.74 5.99 -10.50
C ASP A 322 -38.05 7.01 -9.40
N ALA A 323 -39.12 7.79 -9.55
CA ALA A 323 -39.61 8.69 -8.50
C ALA A 323 -40.11 7.91 -7.26
N GLU A 324 -40.80 6.78 -7.45
CA GLU A 324 -41.22 5.89 -6.35
C GLU A 324 -40.01 5.32 -5.59
N ARG A 325 -38.99 4.85 -6.32
CA ARG A 325 -37.74 4.35 -5.74
C ARG A 325 -36.94 5.43 -5.02
N LEU A 326 -36.89 6.64 -5.58
CA LEU A 326 -36.28 7.79 -4.92
C LEU A 326 -37.01 8.13 -3.61
N ARG A 327 -38.36 8.12 -3.63
CA ARG A 327 -39.16 8.32 -2.41
C ARG A 327 -38.87 7.24 -1.36
N ALA A 328 -38.84 5.97 -1.74
CA ALA A 328 -38.49 4.88 -0.84
C ALA A 328 -37.09 5.07 -0.21
N ALA A 329 -36.10 5.45 -1.02
CA ALA A 329 -34.75 5.74 -0.54
C ALA A 329 -34.73 6.91 0.46
N ILE A 330 -35.48 8.00 0.20
CA ILE A 330 -35.64 9.13 1.13
C ILE A 330 -36.25 8.67 2.46
N GLN A 331 -37.28 7.82 2.42
CA GLN A 331 -37.97 7.32 3.61
C GLN A 331 -37.11 6.34 4.43
N SER A 332 -36.23 5.59 3.77
CA SER A 332 -35.33 4.62 4.41
C SER A 332 -34.23 5.23 5.27
N ILE A 333 -33.92 6.52 5.10
CA ILE A 333 -32.89 7.20 5.90
C ILE A 333 -33.39 7.39 7.34
N PRO A 334 -32.77 6.75 8.36
CA PRO A 334 -33.18 6.94 9.76
C PRO A 334 -32.80 8.35 10.25
N SER A 335 -33.36 8.82 11.36
CA SER A 335 -32.86 10.02 12.03
C SER A 335 -31.50 9.74 12.68
N PRO A 336 -30.56 10.72 12.80
CA PRO A 336 -29.23 10.49 13.38
C PRO A 336 -29.32 9.90 14.80
N PRO A 337 -28.88 8.65 15.05
CA PRO A 337 -29.22 7.96 16.31
C PRO A 337 -28.23 8.18 17.46
N LEU A 338 -27.01 8.66 17.18
CA LEU A 338 -25.90 8.63 18.15
C LEU A 338 -25.57 9.99 18.80
N PHE A 339 -25.34 11.02 17.99
CA PHE A 339 -24.96 12.36 18.45
C PHE A 339 -26.20 13.27 18.52
N HIS A 340 -26.10 14.40 19.24
CA HIS A 340 -27.14 15.46 19.28
C HIS A 340 -27.29 16.23 17.95
N GLU A 341 -27.11 15.54 16.82
CA GLU A 341 -27.31 16.08 15.50
C GLU A 341 -28.76 15.92 15.06
N ARG A 342 -29.25 16.95 14.37
CA ARG A 342 -30.62 17.01 13.85
C ARG A 342 -30.75 16.43 12.44
N HIS A 343 -29.63 16.41 11.69
CA HIS A 343 -29.57 15.98 10.30
C HIS A 343 -28.14 15.58 9.90
N TYR A 344 -27.96 15.07 8.68
CA TYR A 344 -26.69 14.50 8.21
C TYR A 344 -25.77 15.47 7.45
N ALA A 345 -26.10 16.77 7.35
CA ALA A 345 -25.32 17.75 6.59
C ALA A 345 -23.83 17.87 7.01
N ASN A 346 -23.50 17.51 8.25
CA ASN A 346 -22.13 17.51 8.79
C ASN A 346 -21.27 16.36 8.24
N TYR A 347 -21.87 15.33 7.64
CA TYR A 347 -21.15 14.18 7.10
C TYR A 347 -20.88 14.28 5.59
N ARG A 348 -21.23 15.40 4.95
CA ARG A 348 -20.96 15.61 3.51
C ARG A 348 -19.49 15.39 3.10
N PRO A 349 -18.44 15.70 3.91
CA PRO A 349 -17.06 15.45 3.50
C PRO A 349 -16.70 13.96 3.51
N ALA A 350 -17.34 13.17 4.39
CA ALA A 350 -17.12 11.73 4.45
C ALA A 350 -17.51 11.08 3.11
N LEU A 351 -18.75 11.31 2.68
CA LEU A 351 -19.24 10.83 1.39
C LEU A 351 -18.53 11.50 0.20
N GLY A 352 -18.40 12.83 0.23
CA GLY A 352 -17.81 13.60 -0.87
C GLY A 352 -16.33 13.29 -1.10
N GLY A 353 -15.53 13.16 -0.04
CA GLY A 353 -14.12 12.78 -0.14
C GLY A 353 -13.95 11.37 -0.69
N LYS A 354 -14.77 10.42 -0.21
CA LYS A 354 -14.81 9.04 -0.70
C LYS A 354 -15.15 8.98 -2.19
N LEU A 355 -16.21 9.67 -2.63
CA LEU A 355 -16.66 9.65 -4.02
C LEU A 355 -15.69 10.39 -4.95
N ARG A 356 -15.15 11.55 -4.57
CA ARG A 356 -14.15 12.25 -5.38
C ARG A 356 -12.91 11.38 -5.63
N SER A 357 -12.40 10.75 -4.57
CA SER A 357 -11.27 9.83 -4.67
C SER A 357 -11.59 8.62 -5.56
N TRP A 358 -12.77 8.03 -5.37
CA TRP A 358 -13.21 6.89 -6.17
C TRP A 358 -13.35 7.24 -7.66
N ILE A 359 -14.02 8.36 -7.99
CA ILE A 359 -14.23 8.81 -9.38
C ILE A 359 -12.88 9.07 -10.07
N ALA A 360 -11.95 9.76 -9.40
CA ALA A 360 -10.62 10.01 -9.96
C ALA A 360 -9.86 8.71 -10.24
N ASN A 361 -9.91 7.75 -9.31
CA ASN A 361 -9.30 6.43 -9.48
C ASN A 361 -9.99 5.64 -10.61
N TYR A 362 -11.32 5.69 -10.69
CA TYR A 362 -12.11 5.01 -11.72
C TYR A 362 -11.75 5.50 -13.13
N LEU A 363 -11.72 6.81 -13.37
CA LEU A 363 -11.37 7.37 -14.68
C LEU A 363 -9.92 7.02 -15.06
N THR A 364 -8.98 7.15 -14.11
CA THR A 364 -7.59 6.72 -14.32
C THR A 364 -7.49 5.22 -14.60
N ARG A 365 -8.35 4.42 -13.97
CA ARG A 365 -8.41 2.96 -14.14
C ARG A 365 -8.90 2.60 -15.55
N LEU A 366 -9.93 3.28 -16.05
CA LEU A 366 -10.41 3.07 -17.42
C LEU A 366 -9.31 3.34 -18.44
N ASP A 367 -8.58 4.45 -18.32
CA ASP A 367 -7.46 4.77 -19.21
C ASP A 367 -6.32 3.74 -19.13
N THR A 368 -6.07 3.20 -17.93
CA THR A 368 -5.05 2.18 -17.73
C THR A 368 -5.48 0.84 -18.34
N LEU A 369 -6.74 0.45 -18.13
CA LEU A 369 -7.29 -0.79 -18.67
C LEU A 369 -7.36 -0.75 -20.20
N ASP A 370 -7.77 0.36 -20.78
CA ASP A 370 -7.76 0.59 -22.24
C ASP A 370 -6.37 0.33 -22.83
N LYS A 371 -5.32 0.95 -22.24
CA LYS A 371 -3.93 0.72 -22.66
C LYS A 371 -3.47 -0.73 -22.47
N GLN A 372 -3.83 -1.35 -21.35
CA GLN A 372 -3.43 -2.72 -21.04
C GLN A 372 -4.10 -3.74 -21.96
N LEU A 373 -5.40 -3.61 -22.21
CA LEU A 373 -6.14 -4.51 -23.08
C LEU A 373 -5.74 -4.34 -24.54
N ASN A 374 -5.49 -3.10 -25.00
CA ASN A 374 -4.91 -2.84 -26.32
C ASN A 374 -3.52 -3.45 -26.49
N ALA A 375 -2.74 -3.56 -25.40
CA ALA A 375 -1.43 -4.21 -25.42
C ALA A 375 -1.50 -5.76 -25.44
N ILE A 376 -2.68 -6.36 -25.21
CA ILE A 376 -2.85 -7.83 -25.30
C ILE A 376 -2.87 -8.24 -26.77
N GLY A 377 -1.68 -8.56 -27.28
CA GLY A 377 -1.51 -9.24 -28.57
C GLY A 377 -1.96 -10.71 -28.52
N ARG A 378 -2.04 -11.32 -29.69
CA ARG A 378 -2.19 -12.77 -29.85
C ARG A 378 -0.78 -13.37 -29.96
N PRO A 379 -0.22 -13.99 -28.90
CA PRO A 379 1.09 -14.63 -29.01
C PRO A 379 1.03 -15.81 -29.99
N ASP A 380 1.95 -15.85 -30.94
CA ASP A 380 2.13 -16.98 -31.84
C ASP A 380 2.95 -18.06 -31.13
N LEU A 381 2.25 -19.07 -30.61
CA LEU A 381 2.89 -20.24 -30.02
C LEU A 381 3.55 -21.10 -31.12
N PRO A 382 4.78 -21.60 -30.92
CA PRO A 382 5.48 -22.44 -31.90
C PRO A 382 4.61 -23.61 -32.39
N ALA A 383 4.67 -23.92 -33.69
CA ALA A 383 3.82 -24.96 -34.30
C ALA A 383 4.18 -26.39 -33.86
N VAL A 384 5.44 -26.61 -33.48
CA VAL A 384 5.93 -27.92 -33.01
C VAL A 384 5.94 -27.93 -31.49
N VAL A 385 5.36 -28.97 -30.90
CA VAL A 385 5.40 -29.23 -29.47
C VAL A 385 6.50 -30.27 -29.22
N ASP A 386 7.60 -29.84 -28.63
CA ASP A 386 8.69 -30.74 -28.27
C ASP A 386 8.33 -31.57 -27.04
N ALA A 387 8.93 -32.77 -26.91
CA ALA A 387 8.67 -33.67 -25.79
C ALA A 387 8.88 -33.03 -24.41
N GLU A 388 9.80 -32.06 -24.30
CA GLU A 388 10.01 -31.29 -23.06
C GLU A 388 8.85 -30.34 -22.74
N ILE A 389 8.22 -29.71 -23.75
CA ILE A 389 7.00 -28.92 -23.54
C ILE A 389 5.85 -29.83 -23.12
N ASP A 390 5.66 -30.97 -23.78
CA ASP A 390 4.63 -31.94 -23.38
C ASP A 390 4.81 -32.41 -21.93
N LEU A 391 6.05 -32.59 -21.47
CA LEU A 391 6.39 -32.89 -20.08
C LEU A 391 6.01 -31.75 -19.12
N ILE A 392 6.28 -30.49 -19.49
CA ILE A 392 5.88 -29.31 -18.70
C ILE A 392 4.36 -29.23 -18.60
N LEU A 393 3.67 -29.35 -19.73
CA LEU A 393 2.22 -29.28 -19.82
C LEU A 393 1.59 -30.43 -19.02
N ALA A 394 2.08 -31.67 -19.18
CA ALA A 394 1.64 -32.81 -18.39
C ALA A 394 1.86 -32.60 -16.87
N GLY A 395 3.00 -32.00 -16.48
CA GLY A 395 3.29 -31.62 -15.08
C GLY A 395 2.34 -30.57 -14.52
N LEU A 396 1.85 -29.66 -15.36
CA LEU A 396 0.82 -28.66 -15.05
C LEU A 396 -0.61 -29.17 -15.28
N LYS A 397 -0.75 -30.43 -15.73
CA LYS A 397 -2.01 -31.05 -16.14
C LYS A 397 -2.72 -30.24 -17.23
N LEU A 398 -1.99 -29.77 -18.23
CA LEU A 398 -2.48 -29.06 -19.41
C LEU A 398 -2.10 -29.85 -20.67
N THR A 399 -2.80 -29.58 -21.76
CA THR A 399 -2.50 -30.05 -23.12
C THR A 399 -2.16 -28.87 -24.02
N ASP A 400 -1.44 -29.10 -25.13
CA ASP A 400 -1.14 -28.05 -26.10
C ASP A 400 -2.42 -27.39 -26.66
N VAL A 401 -3.45 -28.21 -26.95
CA VAL A 401 -4.77 -27.73 -27.42
C VAL A 401 -5.39 -26.76 -26.41
N GLU A 402 -5.37 -27.09 -25.11
CA GLU A 402 -5.89 -26.20 -24.06
C GLU A 402 -5.09 -24.88 -23.99
N VAL A 403 -3.76 -24.93 -24.13
CA VAL A 403 -2.92 -23.73 -24.09
C VAL A 403 -3.17 -22.82 -25.30
N ARG A 404 -3.32 -23.39 -26.50
CA ARG A 404 -3.67 -22.62 -27.71
C ARG A 404 -5.07 -22.01 -27.61
N GLN A 405 -6.04 -22.76 -27.07
CA GLN A 405 -7.39 -22.26 -26.83
C GLN A 405 -7.36 -21.10 -25.82
N MET A 406 -6.59 -21.22 -24.73
CA MET A 406 -6.40 -20.14 -23.75
C MET A 406 -5.83 -18.86 -24.40
N VAL A 407 -4.86 -18.99 -25.30
CA VAL A 407 -4.31 -17.84 -26.04
C VAL A 407 -5.38 -17.17 -26.93
N HIS A 408 -6.19 -17.97 -27.63
CA HIS A 408 -7.29 -17.46 -28.44
C HIS A 408 -8.35 -16.74 -27.58
N ASP A 409 -8.79 -17.39 -26.50
CA ASP A 409 -9.81 -16.86 -25.60
C ASP A 409 -9.34 -15.59 -24.89
N ARG A 410 -8.05 -15.53 -24.50
CA ARG A 410 -7.44 -14.31 -23.94
C ARG A 410 -7.61 -13.12 -24.88
N HIS A 411 -7.31 -13.30 -26.16
CA HIS A 411 -7.41 -12.20 -27.13
C HIS A 411 -8.87 -11.84 -27.48
N ALA A 412 -9.76 -12.82 -27.56
CA ALA A 412 -11.20 -12.58 -27.76
C ALA A 412 -11.84 -11.85 -26.57
N LEU A 413 -11.54 -12.27 -25.34
CA LEU A 413 -12.02 -11.63 -24.11
C LEU A 413 -11.47 -10.21 -23.96
N ALA A 414 -10.20 -9.97 -24.32
CA ALA A 414 -9.61 -8.64 -24.27
C ALA A 414 -10.33 -7.65 -25.21
N ARG A 415 -10.67 -8.09 -26.42
CA ARG A 415 -11.45 -7.28 -27.38
C ARG A 415 -12.84 -6.93 -26.86
N ARG A 416 -13.59 -7.93 -26.37
CA ARG A 416 -14.92 -7.70 -25.77
C ARG A 416 -14.87 -6.76 -24.56
N ALA A 417 -13.85 -6.88 -23.73
CA ALA A 417 -13.64 -5.97 -22.60
C ALA A 417 -13.33 -4.53 -23.06
N LEU A 418 -12.56 -4.38 -24.15
CA LEU A 418 -12.24 -3.07 -24.73
C LEU A 418 -13.49 -2.37 -25.27
N ASP A 419 -14.36 -3.11 -25.98
CA ASP A 419 -15.63 -2.58 -26.51
C ASP A 419 -16.50 -2.04 -25.37
N CYS A 420 -16.66 -2.82 -24.29
CA CYS A 420 -17.38 -2.37 -23.10
C CYS A 420 -16.73 -1.17 -22.40
N ILE A 421 -15.40 -1.05 -22.42
CA ILE A 421 -14.71 0.12 -21.87
C ILE A 421 -15.02 1.38 -22.66
N GLN A 422 -15.18 1.32 -24.00
CA GLN A 422 -15.58 2.49 -24.78
C GLN A 422 -16.95 3.01 -24.36
N VAL A 423 -17.90 2.11 -24.07
CA VAL A 423 -19.21 2.46 -23.51
C VAL A 423 -19.07 3.13 -22.14
N LEU A 424 -18.22 2.59 -21.25
CA LEU A 424 -17.98 3.15 -19.91
C LEU A 424 -17.25 4.51 -19.94
N ARG A 425 -16.51 4.80 -21.01
CA ARG A 425 -15.87 6.11 -21.26
C ARG A 425 -16.82 7.13 -21.88
N GLY A 426 -18.06 6.75 -22.16
CA GLY A 426 -19.03 7.58 -22.86
C GLY A 426 -18.74 7.80 -24.35
N LEU A 427 -17.81 7.03 -24.93
CA LEU A 427 -17.44 7.12 -26.34
C LEU A 427 -18.36 6.30 -27.25
N ASP A 428 -19.07 5.32 -26.68
CA ASP A 428 -20.07 4.51 -27.38
C ASP A 428 -21.41 4.49 -26.63
N GLY A 429 -22.48 4.85 -27.35
CA GLY A 429 -23.86 4.89 -26.86
C GLY A 429 -24.71 3.67 -27.27
N SER A 430 -24.14 2.70 -27.99
CA SER A 430 -24.89 1.57 -28.58
C SER A 430 -25.43 0.56 -27.56
N ARG A 431 -24.82 0.47 -26.37
CA ARG A 431 -25.16 -0.49 -25.31
C ARG A 431 -25.40 0.21 -23.98
N ARG A 432 -26.07 -0.44 -23.02
CA ARG A 432 -26.30 0.11 -21.68
C ARG A 432 -25.02 0.03 -20.83
N PRO A 433 -24.61 1.11 -20.13
CA PRO A 433 -23.36 1.11 -19.38
C PRO A 433 -23.29 0.07 -18.26
N ILE A 434 -24.41 -0.20 -17.59
CA ILE A 434 -24.47 -1.15 -16.48
C ILE A 434 -24.16 -2.60 -16.92
N GLU A 435 -24.65 -3.01 -18.09
CA GLU A 435 -24.35 -4.31 -18.70
C GLU A 435 -22.86 -4.41 -19.04
N CYS A 436 -22.30 -3.37 -19.65
CA CYS A 436 -20.88 -3.29 -19.97
C CYS A 436 -19.99 -3.33 -18.71
N ALA A 437 -20.40 -2.70 -17.60
CA ALA A 437 -19.66 -2.76 -16.34
C ALA A 437 -19.59 -4.19 -15.76
N VAL A 438 -20.72 -4.90 -15.77
CA VAL A 438 -20.81 -6.30 -15.33
C VAL A 438 -19.97 -7.22 -16.23
N GLU A 439 -20.06 -7.03 -17.55
CA GLU A 439 -19.29 -7.81 -18.51
C GLU A 439 -17.78 -7.60 -18.37
N VAL A 440 -17.33 -6.36 -18.19
CA VAL A 440 -15.90 -6.05 -17.99
C VAL A 440 -15.38 -6.75 -16.73
N ASP A 441 -16.10 -6.68 -15.62
CA ASP A 441 -15.66 -7.34 -14.37
C ASP A 441 -15.50 -8.86 -14.56
N ARG A 442 -16.48 -9.49 -15.21
CA ARG A 442 -16.45 -10.92 -15.57
C ARG A 442 -15.29 -11.24 -16.52
N HIS A 443 -15.10 -10.47 -17.59
CA HIS A 443 -14.03 -10.69 -18.56
C HIS A 443 -12.64 -10.51 -17.95
N LEU A 444 -12.44 -9.50 -17.10
CA LEU A 444 -11.17 -9.28 -16.40
C LEU A 444 -10.85 -10.42 -15.41
N LEU A 445 -11.85 -11.02 -14.76
CA LEU A 445 -11.65 -12.22 -13.93
C LEU A 445 -11.17 -13.41 -14.78
N SER A 446 -11.86 -13.71 -15.87
CA SER A 446 -11.45 -14.80 -16.79
C SER A 446 -10.05 -14.56 -17.39
N LEU A 447 -9.74 -13.32 -17.78
CA LEU A 447 -8.42 -12.97 -18.31
C LEU A 447 -7.30 -13.21 -17.30
N ARG A 448 -7.52 -12.89 -16.02
CA ARG A 448 -6.54 -13.13 -14.95
C ARG A 448 -6.29 -14.61 -14.71
N GLU A 449 -7.33 -15.43 -14.79
CA GLU A 449 -7.20 -16.89 -14.66
C GLU A 449 -6.36 -17.47 -15.79
N ILE A 450 -6.70 -17.12 -17.04
CA ILE A 450 -5.95 -17.54 -18.23
C ILE A 450 -4.48 -17.10 -18.10
N GLN A 451 -4.25 -15.85 -17.71
CA GLN A 451 -2.90 -15.31 -17.54
C GLN A 451 -2.10 -16.07 -16.47
N GLY A 452 -2.71 -16.40 -15.33
CA GLY A 452 -2.04 -17.18 -14.27
C GLY A 452 -1.61 -18.59 -14.74
N HIS A 453 -2.37 -19.20 -15.64
CA HIS A 453 -1.99 -20.46 -16.28
C HIS A 453 -0.83 -20.29 -17.25
N LEU A 454 -0.89 -19.29 -18.14
CA LEU A 454 0.20 -18.99 -19.08
C LEU A 454 1.51 -18.62 -18.36
N GLU A 455 1.44 -17.85 -17.28
CA GLU A 455 2.59 -17.52 -16.42
C GLU A 455 3.19 -18.77 -15.75
N SER A 456 2.35 -19.73 -15.38
CA SER A 456 2.82 -21.01 -14.81
C SER A 456 3.60 -21.82 -15.84
N VAL A 457 3.12 -21.89 -17.09
CA VAL A 457 3.84 -22.53 -18.20
C VAL A 457 5.15 -21.78 -18.47
N ALA A 458 5.09 -20.45 -18.60
CA ALA A 458 6.25 -19.60 -18.85
C ALA A 458 7.34 -19.76 -17.76
N SER A 459 6.93 -19.85 -16.50
CA SER A 459 7.84 -20.02 -15.38
C SER A 459 8.54 -21.39 -15.40
N GLN A 460 7.85 -22.45 -15.81
CA GLN A 460 8.47 -23.78 -15.94
C GLN A 460 9.46 -23.82 -17.11
N VAL A 461 9.06 -23.26 -18.26
CA VAL A 461 9.93 -23.10 -19.43
C VAL A 461 11.19 -22.31 -19.06
N LYS A 462 11.03 -21.18 -18.36
CA LYS A 462 12.15 -20.34 -17.92
C LYS A 462 13.07 -21.05 -16.92
N GLN A 463 12.52 -21.83 -15.99
CA GLN A 463 13.34 -22.62 -15.06
C GLN A 463 14.22 -23.64 -15.77
N LEU A 464 13.73 -24.26 -16.85
CA LEU A 464 14.50 -25.21 -17.64
C LEU A 464 15.56 -24.52 -18.50
N LEU A 465 15.25 -23.35 -19.07
CA LEU A 465 16.22 -22.50 -19.77
C LEU A 465 17.35 -22.02 -18.84
N GLU A 466 17.03 -21.60 -17.61
CA GLU A 466 18.02 -21.23 -16.58
C GLU A 466 18.92 -22.40 -16.17
N GLY A 467 18.48 -23.64 -16.40
CA GLY A 467 19.25 -24.87 -16.21
C GLY A 467 20.28 -25.18 -17.30
N GLY A 468 20.28 -24.43 -18.42
CA GLY A 468 21.32 -24.46 -19.45
C GLY A 468 21.32 -25.66 -20.40
N ARG A 469 20.21 -26.42 -20.50
CA ARG A 469 20.13 -27.64 -21.35
C ARG A 469 19.02 -27.64 -22.41
N SER A 470 18.16 -26.61 -22.45
CA SER A 470 16.91 -26.65 -23.23
C SER A 470 16.71 -25.40 -24.10
N ASP A 471 17.73 -24.99 -24.87
CA ASP A 471 17.68 -23.78 -25.70
C ASP A 471 16.57 -23.78 -26.76
N HIS A 472 16.10 -24.96 -27.17
CA HIS A 472 14.95 -25.12 -28.07
C HIS A 472 13.62 -24.63 -27.47
N LEU A 473 13.54 -24.43 -26.14
CA LEU A 473 12.36 -23.86 -25.47
C LEU A 473 12.31 -22.32 -25.51
N ARG A 474 13.35 -21.66 -26.05
CA ARG A 474 13.43 -20.19 -26.12
C ARG A 474 12.28 -19.55 -26.92
N PRO A 475 11.83 -20.08 -28.07
CA PRO A 475 10.67 -19.56 -28.79
C PRO A 475 9.37 -19.60 -27.95
N TRP A 476 9.18 -20.67 -27.16
CA TRP A 476 8.05 -20.75 -26.21
C TRP A 476 8.16 -19.71 -25.10
N ALA A 477 9.36 -19.46 -24.58
CA ALA A 477 9.60 -18.43 -23.57
C ALA A 477 9.32 -17.01 -24.11
N GLU A 478 9.72 -16.73 -25.35
CA GLU A 478 9.48 -15.45 -26.03
C GLU A 478 7.98 -15.23 -26.31
N ALA A 479 7.29 -16.25 -26.84
CA ALA A 479 5.85 -16.19 -27.10
C ALA A 479 5.05 -15.99 -25.79
N LEU A 480 5.42 -16.67 -24.71
CA LEU A 480 4.76 -16.54 -23.41
C LEU A 480 5.18 -15.29 -22.62
N ALA A 481 6.34 -14.69 -22.92
CA ALA A 481 6.73 -13.41 -22.29
C ALA A 481 5.78 -12.27 -22.67
N ALA A 482 5.16 -12.32 -23.86
CA ALA A 482 4.07 -11.42 -24.27
C ALA A 482 2.77 -11.63 -23.45
N ALA A 483 2.72 -12.64 -22.57
CA ALA A 483 1.61 -12.88 -21.66
C ALA A 483 1.73 -12.18 -20.29
N ASP A 484 2.88 -11.61 -19.96
CA ASP A 484 3.12 -10.91 -18.67
C ASP A 484 2.61 -9.46 -18.73
N THR A 485 1.29 -9.29 -18.57
CA THR A 485 0.63 -7.99 -18.52
C THR A 485 -0.22 -7.89 -17.27
N GLY A 486 0.23 -7.19 -16.22
CA GLY A 486 -0.55 -7.08 -14.98
C GLY A 486 -1.90 -6.39 -15.19
N LEU A 487 -3.00 -7.15 -15.27
CA LEU A 487 -4.35 -6.60 -15.48
C LEU A 487 -4.95 -6.06 -14.19
N PHE A 488 -5.41 -4.82 -14.22
CA PHE A 488 -6.15 -4.23 -13.11
C PHE A 488 -7.63 -4.70 -13.07
N VAL A 489 -8.33 -4.51 -11.95
CA VAL A 489 -9.82 -4.63 -11.87
C VAL A 489 -10.43 -3.24 -11.88
N LEU A 490 -11.69 -3.15 -12.30
CA LEU A 490 -12.56 -2.03 -11.98
C LEU A 490 -12.65 -1.82 -10.45
N PRO A 491 -12.62 -0.56 -9.97
CA PRO A 491 -12.76 -0.30 -8.55
C PRO A 491 -14.20 -0.55 -8.12
N ARG A 492 -14.43 -1.30 -7.04
CA ARG A 492 -15.73 -1.31 -6.35
C ARG A 492 -15.73 -0.29 -5.23
N ILE A 493 -16.83 0.42 -5.07
CA ILE A 493 -17.02 1.27 -3.90
C ILE A 493 -17.49 0.39 -2.75
N SER A 494 -16.86 0.53 -1.59
CA SER A 494 -17.24 -0.21 -0.38
C SER A 494 -17.37 0.74 0.79
N GLY A 495 -18.12 0.34 1.80
CA GLY A 495 -18.24 1.08 3.06
C GLY A 495 -19.45 0.64 3.87
N GLY A 496 -19.51 1.15 5.10
CA GLY A 496 -20.36 0.59 6.14
C GLY A 496 -19.72 -0.64 6.80
N THR A 497 -20.51 -1.27 7.66
CA THR A 497 -20.17 -2.46 8.41
C THR A 497 -21.28 -3.47 8.16
N ASP A 498 -20.91 -4.65 7.63
CA ASP A 498 -21.83 -5.77 7.52
C ASP A 498 -22.30 -6.19 8.92
N ASP A 499 -23.54 -6.66 9.02
CA ASP A 499 -24.01 -7.21 10.28
C ASP A 499 -23.17 -8.43 10.67
N VAL A 500 -22.53 -8.35 11.84
CA VAL A 500 -21.60 -9.38 12.31
C VAL A 500 -22.31 -10.72 12.43
N ALA A 501 -23.55 -10.75 12.92
CA ALA A 501 -24.30 -11.99 13.07
C ALA A 501 -24.58 -12.64 11.71
N THR A 502 -24.98 -11.85 10.71
CA THR A 502 -25.22 -12.29 9.34
C THR A 502 -23.95 -12.80 8.65
N VAL A 503 -22.82 -12.11 8.83
CA VAL A 503 -21.52 -12.56 8.29
C VAL A 503 -21.11 -13.88 8.92
N LEU A 504 -21.20 -14.02 10.25
CA LEU A 504 -20.86 -15.26 10.94
C LEU A 504 -21.82 -16.41 10.61
N ALA A 505 -23.11 -16.13 10.41
CA ALA A 505 -24.09 -17.10 9.95
C ALA A 505 -23.74 -17.61 8.54
N THR A 506 -23.48 -16.70 7.60
CA THR A 506 -23.06 -17.03 6.22
C THR A 506 -21.76 -17.85 6.22
N LEU A 507 -20.80 -17.49 7.06
CA LEU A 507 -19.55 -18.25 7.22
C LEU A 507 -19.78 -19.64 7.81
N SER A 508 -20.68 -19.76 8.79
CA SER A 508 -21.07 -21.03 9.40
C SER A 508 -21.74 -21.94 8.37
N ASP A 509 -22.75 -21.44 7.66
CA ASP A 509 -23.47 -22.17 6.63
C ASP A 509 -22.54 -22.60 5.49
N THR A 510 -21.68 -21.70 5.03
CA THR A 510 -20.67 -22.01 4.01
C THR A 510 -19.69 -23.08 4.49
N THR A 511 -19.25 -23.00 5.76
CA THR A 511 -18.32 -23.97 6.33
C THR A 511 -18.97 -25.35 6.47
N CYS A 512 -20.20 -25.42 6.99
CA CYS A 512 -20.98 -26.64 7.07
C CYS A 512 -21.21 -27.24 5.68
N LYS A 513 -21.67 -26.44 4.71
CA LYS A 513 -21.89 -26.86 3.32
C LYS A 513 -20.62 -27.45 2.70
N LEU A 514 -19.48 -26.78 2.84
CA LEU A 514 -18.20 -27.24 2.28
C LEU A 514 -17.66 -28.49 2.99
N LEU A 515 -17.78 -28.57 4.31
CA LEU A 515 -17.37 -29.74 5.09
C LEU A 515 -18.22 -30.96 4.71
N SER A 516 -19.54 -30.81 4.74
CA SER A 516 -20.46 -31.87 4.33
C SER A 516 -20.27 -32.26 2.88
N GLY A 517 -19.99 -31.31 1.97
CA GLY A 517 -19.66 -31.62 0.58
C GLY A 517 -18.39 -32.47 0.44
N LEU A 518 -17.37 -32.21 1.27
CA LEU A 518 -16.14 -33.02 1.28
C LEU A 518 -16.36 -34.40 1.91
N GLU A 519 -17.14 -34.49 2.98
CA GLU A 519 -17.55 -35.76 3.60
C GLU A 519 -18.36 -36.64 2.63
N ARG A 520 -19.35 -36.04 1.95
CA ARG A 520 -20.19 -36.72 0.95
C ARG A 520 -19.41 -37.11 -0.29
N LEU A 521 -18.48 -36.27 -0.76
CA LEU A 521 -17.56 -36.65 -1.85
C LEU A 521 -16.78 -37.91 -1.48
N ARG A 522 -16.20 -37.93 -0.27
CA ARG A 522 -15.48 -39.10 0.25
C ARG A 522 -16.38 -40.33 0.31
N GLU A 523 -17.58 -40.21 0.87
CA GLU A 523 -18.51 -41.33 1.00
C GLU A 523 -18.99 -41.85 -0.36
N THR A 524 -19.30 -40.95 -1.30
CA THR A 524 -19.71 -41.30 -2.66
C THR A 524 -18.62 -42.10 -3.38
N ILE A 525 -17.35 -41.68 -3.24
CA ILE A 525 -16.21 -42.43 -3.78
C ILE A 525 -16.10 -43.80 -3.10
N ARG A 526 -16.28 -43.86 -1.78
CA ARG A 526 -16.18 -45.11 -1.01
C ARG A 526 -17.25 -46.12 -1.41
N VAL A 527 -18.51 -45.68 -1.53
CA VAL A 527 -19.66 -46.52 -1.89
C VAL A 527 -19.61 -46.96 -3.34
N THR A 528 -19.22 -46.06 -4.26
CA THR A 528 -19.23 -46.36 -5.70
C THR A 528 -17.95 -47.04 -6.18
N GLY A 529 -16.84 -46.81 -5.50
CA GLY A 529 -15.49 -47.23 -5.92
C GLY A 529 -14.93 -48.43 -5.18
N GLY A 530 -15.47 -48.83 -4.02
CA GLY A 530 -15.09 -50.03 -3.26
C GLY A 530 -13.59 -50.34 -3.26
N GLN A 531 -12.78 -49.60 -2.50
CA GLN A 531 -11.32 -49.75 -2.56
C GLN A 531 -10.60 -49.84 -1.24
N THR A 532 -9.55 -50.65 -1.28
CA THR A 532 -8.58 -50.91 -0.23
C THR A 532 -7.32 -50.08 -0.46
N LEU A 533 -6.46 -50.00 0.57
CA LEU A 533 -5.10 -49.42 0.47
C LEU A 533 -4.34 -49.94 -0.78
N ASP A 534 -4.58 -51.18 -1.20
CA ASP A 534 -3.92 -51.79 -2.34
C ASP A 534 -4.21 -51.06 -3.65
N ALA A 535 -5.44 -50.55 -3.84
CA ALA A 535 -5.78 -49.81 -5.04
C ALA A 535 -5.04 -48.46 -5.10
N LEU A 536 -4.94 -47.77 -3.95
CA LEU A 536 -4.13 -46.56 -3.81
C LEU A 536 -2.65 -46.83 -4.13
N LEU A 537 -2.08 -47.89 -3.55
CA LEU A 537 -0.68 -48.25 -3.78
C LEU A 537 -0.43 -48.63 -5.25
N ARG A 538 -1.30 -49.43 -5.88
CA ARG A 538 -1.21 -49.75 -7.32
C ARG A 538 -1.26 -48.50 -8.20
N ASN A 539 -2.12 -47.54 -7.87
CA ASN A 539 -2.20 -46.29 -8.62
C ASN A 539 -0.95 -45.41 -8.41
N TYR A 540 -0.35 -45.41 -7.22
CA TYR A 540 0.95 -44.77 -6.99
C TYR A 540 2.07 -45.49 -7.75
N GLU A 541 2.07 -46.82 -7.82
CA GLU A 541 3.03 -47.57 -8.62
C GLU A 541 2.91 -47.21 -10.11
N LEU A 542 1.69 -47.10 -10.64
CA LEU A 542 1.42 -46.68 -12.01
C LEU A 542 1.92 -45.24 -12.28
N ASP A 543 1.68 -44.31 -11.35
CA ASP A 543 2.18 -42.93 -11.44
C ASP A 543 3.72 -42.92 -11.50
N GLU A 544 4.40 -43.69 -10.65
CA GLU A 544 5.87 -43.73 -10.61
C GLU A 544 6.46 -44.42 -11.85
N ARG A 545 5.79 -45.47 -12.39
CA ARG A 545 6.15 -46.09 -13.68
C ARG A 545 5.99 -45.13 -14.84
N THR A 546 4.90 -44.36 -14.86
CA THR A 546 4.64 -43.36 -15.90
C THR A 546 5.72 -42.28 -15.90
N ARG A 547 6.13 -41.79 -14.72
CA ARG A 547 7.25 -40.85 -14.59
C ARG A 547 8.59 -41.44 -15.00
N ALA A 548 8.84 -42.72 -14.70
CA ALA A 548 10.06 -43.41 -15.14
C ALA A 548 10.14 -43.52 -16.67
N ARG A 549 9.01 -43.84 -17.34
CA ARG A 549 8.93 -43.94 -18.81
C ARG A 549 9.18 -42.62 -19.54
N ALA A 550 8.86 -41.50 -18.90
CA ALA A 550 9.04 -40.17 -19.48
C ALA A 550 10.50 -39.65 -19.46
N LEU A 551 11.45 -40.41 -18.90
CA LEU A 551 12.86 -40.03 -18.82
C LEU A 551 13.76 -41.06 -19.51
N PRO A 552 14.50 -40.70 -20.57
CA PRO A 552 15.36 -41.65 -21.29
C PRO A 552 16.45 -42.27 -20.40
N GLY A 553 16.57 -43.60 -20.42
CA GLY A 553 17.72 -44.32 -19.84
C GLY A 553 17.63 -44.70 -18.35
N ARG A 554 16.46 -44.59 -17.69
CA ARG A 554 16.28 -45.03 -16.30
C ARG A 554 15.01 -45.88 -16.11
N THR A 555 15.19 -47.18 -15.92
CA THR A 555 14.10 -48.12 -15.57
C THR A 555 14.12 -48.45 -14.08
N LEU A 556 12.98 -48.38 -13.41
CA LEU A 556 12.82 -48.86 -12.03
C LEU A 556 12.41 -50.35 -12.06
N LYS A 557 12.97 -51.15 -11.15
CA LYS A 557 12.49 -52.52 -10.91
C LYS A 557 11.15 -52.49 -10.18
N ASP A 558 10.32 -53.52 -10.36
CA ASP A 558 8.98 -53.59 -9.74
C ASP A 558 9.01 -53.48 -8.21
N GLU A 559 9.99 -54.11 -7.57
CA GLU A 559 10.23 -54.01 -6.12
C GLU A 559 10.50 -52.56 -5.68
N GLN A 560 11.25 -51.79 -6.48
CA GLN A 560 11.57 -50.39 -6.20
C GLN A 560 10.34 -49.49 -6.38
N VAL A 561 9.49 -49.79 -7.37
CA VAL A 561 8.24 -49.05 -7.62
C VAL A 561 7.25 -49.25 -6.46
N SER A 562 7.08 -50.51 -6.03
CA SER A 562 6.24 -50.85 -4.88
C SER A 562 6.75 -50.21 -3.58
N GLU A 563 8.06 -50.23 -3.33
CA GLU A 563 8.66 -49.55 -2.19
C GLU A 563 8.41 -48.03 -2.23
N LEU A 564 8.59 -47.38 -3.39
CA LEU A 564 8.36 -45.94 -3.56
C LEU A 564 6.89 -45.55 -3.33
N ALA A 565 5.94 -46.38 -3.76
CA ALA A 565 4.51 -46.16 -3.50
C ALA A 565 4.20 -46.19 -1.99
N LYS A 566 4.70 -47.19 -1.26
CA LYS A 566 4.55 -47.28 0.21
C LYS A 566 5.21 -46.10 0.92
N ARG A 567 6.42 -45.71 0.49
CA ARG A 567 7.12 -44.51 0.99
C ARG A 567 6.32 -43.23 0.76
N ARG A 568 5.69 -43.07 -0.41
CA ARG A 568 4.85 -41.90 -0.76
C ARG A 568 3.63 -41.80 0.17
N PHE A 569 2.99 -42.93 0.46
CA PHE A 569 1.91 -43.01 1.44
C PHE A 569 2.36 -42.59 2.86
N LEU A 570 3.42 -43.21 3.40
CA LEU A 570 3.97 -42.87 4.72
C LEU A 570 4.45 -41.41 4.81
N SER A 571 5.06 -40.89 3.75
CA SER A 571 5.45 -39.48 3.70
C SER A 571 4.26 -38.53 3.74
N SER A 572 3.09 -38.96 3.28
CA SER A 572 1.87 -38.14 3.32
C SER A 572 1.30 -38.08 4.75
N LEU A 573 1.34 -39.19 5.48
CA LEU A 573 0.97 -39.24 6.91
C LEU A 573 1.94 -38.45 7.80
N ALA A 574 3.25 -38.57 7.59
CA ALA A 574 4.23 -37.78 8.36
C ALA A 574 4.04 -36.26 8.12
N ARG A 575 3.72 -35.86 6.89
CA ARG A 575 3.42 -34.45 6.56
C ARG A 575 2.08 -33.99 7.17
N LEU A 576 1.12 -34.89 7.36
CA LEU A 576 -0.12 -34.59 8.08
C LEU A 576 0.19 -34.34 9.55
N ALA A 577 0.92 -35.23 10.22
CA ALA A 577 1.32 -35.08 11.62
C ALA A 577 1.99 -33.73 11.90
N ASP A 578 2.84 -33.26 10.99
CA ASP A 578 3.51 -31.95 11.05
C ASP A 578 2.57 -30.72 11.01
N ARG A 579 1.30 -30.90 10.59
CA ARG A 579 0.29 -29.85 10.41
C ARG A 579 -0.83 -29.87 11.47
N LEU A 580 -0.94 -30.95 12.22
CA LEU A 580 -1.96 -31.14 13.26
C LEU A 580 -1.54 -30.48 14.57
N SER A 581 -2.50 -30.23 15.46
CA SER A 581 -2.24 -29.88 16.86
C SER A 581 -1.60 -31.05 17.62
N GLU A 582 -1.13 -30.80 18.85
CA GLU A 582 -0.33 -31.74 19.63
C GLU A 582 -1.00 -33.11 19.79
N LYS A 583 -2.26 -33.17 20.27
CA LYS A 583 -2.94 -34.45 20.55
C LYS A 583 -3.09 -35.31 19.28
N PRO A 584 -3.64 -34.83 18.14
CA PRO A 584 -3.75 -35.65 16.93
C PRO A 584 -2.41 -35.89 16.22
N SER A 585 -1.44 -35.00 16.38
CA SER A 585 -0.08 -35.23 15.87
C SER A 585 0.57 -36.43 16.58
N GLU A 586 0.43 -36.55 17.90
CA GLU A 586 0.92 -37.70 18.65
C GLU A 586 0.28 -39.02 18.18
N GLU A 587 -1.03 -39.04 17.91
CA GLU A 587 -1.71 -40.24 17.38
C GLU A 587 -1.09 -40.72 16.05
N VAL A 588 -0.83 -39.80 15.12
CA VAL A 588 -0.19 -40.13 13.84
C VAL A 588 1.27 -40.54 14.04
N TRP A 589 2.01 -39.87 14.93
CA TRP A 589 3.39 -40.24 15.22
C TRP A 589 3.50 -41.57 15.98
N TYR A 590 2.53 -41.91 16.82
CA TYR A 590 2.42 -43.20 17.50
C TYR A 590 2.25 -44.32 16.48
N LEU A 591 1.38 -44.13 15.47
CA LEU A 591 1.21 -45.06 14.35
C LEU A 591 2.51 -45.25 13.53
N LEU A 592 3.27 -44.18 13.28
CA LEU A 592 4.49 -44.24 12.47
C LEU A 592 5.72 -44.75 13.25
N ARG A 593 5.73 -44.67 14.57
CA ARG A 593 6.92 -44.96 15.40
C ARG A 593 7.41 -46.41 15.27
N PRO A 594 6.57 -47.46 15.33
CA PRO A 594 7.00 -48.85 15.16
C PRO A 594 7.59 -49.16 13.78
N LEU A 595 7.32 -48.33 12.77
CA LEU A 595 7.85 -48.47 11.41
C LEU A 595 9.25 -47.86 11.26
N LEU A 596 9.64 -46.96 12.17
CA LEU A 596 10.87 -46.16 12.09
C LEU A 596 11.86 -46.49 13.22
N VAL A 597 11.42 -47.25 14.24
CA VAL A 597 12.21 -47.68 15.39
C VAL A 597 12.11 -49.20 15.50
N ASP A 598 13.24 -49.87 15.68
CA ASP A 598 13.33 -51.34 15.75
C ASP A 598 12.56 -51.93 16.94
N ALA A 599 11.96 -53.11 16.71
CA ALA A 599 11.14 -53.83 17.70
C ALA A 599 11.95 -54.48 18.83
N SER A 600 13.26 -54.71 18.64
CA SER A 600 14.19 -55.29 19.63
C SER A 600 14.69 -54.30 20.69
N GLY A 601 14.06 -53.12 20.79
CA GLY A 601 14.42 -52.02 21.67
C GLY A 601 15.12 -50.87 20.91
N PRO A 602 15.00 -49.61 21.37
CA PRO A 602 15.53 -48.47 20.64
C PRO A 602 17.06 -48.54 20.63
N SER A 603 17.66 -48.97 19.51
CA SER A 603 19.05 -48.58 19.26
C SER A 603 19.10 -47.05 19.33
N LYS A 604 20.10 -46.48 20.03
CA LYS A 604 20.28 -45.01 20.07
C LYS A 604 20.32 -44.40 18.66
N LYS A 605 20.63 -45.17 17.61
CA LYS A 605 20.70 -44.77 16.21
C LYS A 605 19.31 -44.58 15.57
N THR A 606 18.38 -45.53 15.70
CA THR A 606 17.03 -45.45 15.09
C THR A 606 16.14 -44.44 15.82
N GLN A 607 16.21 -44.37 17.15
CA GLN A 607 15.51 -43.33 17.93
C GLN A 607 16.01 -41.92 17.58
N ARG A 608 17.32 -41.74 17.33
CA ARG A 608 17.87 -40.47 16.83
C ARG A 608 17.33 -40.11 15.45
N LEU A 609 17.16 -41.08 14.55
CA LEU A 609 16.59 -40.84 13.21
C LEU A 609 15.11 -40.45 13.27
N PHE A 610 14.31 -41.14 14.09
CA PHE A 610 12.91 -40.76 14.36
C PHE A 610 12.82 -39.34 14.94
N ASN A 611 13.64 -39.03 15.96
CA ASN A 611 13.67 -37.69 16.55
C ASN A 611 14.13 -36.62 15.55
N ARG A 612 15.03 -36.96 14.62
CA ARG A 612 15.41 -36.05 13.53
C ARG A 612 14.24 -35.76 12.60
N LEU A 613 13.44 -36.76 12.24
CA LEU A 613 12.26 -36.57 11.40
C LEU A 613 11.18 -35.76 12.13
N ARG A 614 10.77 -36.19 13.34
CA ARG A 614 9.67 -35.61 14.11
C ARG A 614 9.99 -34.22 14.69
N PHE A 615 11.09 -34.09 15.45
CA PHE A 615 11.37 -32.86 16.19
C PHE A 615 12.25 -31.87 15.40
N ASN A 616 13.23 -32.38 14.65
CA ASN A 616 14.16 -31.52 13.91
C ASN A 616 13.73 -31.27 12.46
N ARG A 617 12.69 -31.95 11.97
CA ARG A 617 12.20 -31.88 10.57
C ARG A 617 13.32 -32.14 9.55
N GLN A 618 14.21 -33.07 9.88
CA GLN A 618 15.37 -33.48 9.10
C GLN A 618 15.25 -34.94 8.67
N GLY A 619 15.55 -35.20 7.39
CA GLY A 619 15.35 -36.50 6.75
C GLY A 619 14.05 -36.55 5.94
N ARG A 620 13.89 -37.60 5.12
CA ARG A 620 12.69 -37.81 4.27
C ARG A 620 12.34 -39.29 4.23
N LEU A 621 11.06 -39.62 4.31
CA LEU A 621 10.56 -40.99 4.12
C LEU A 621 10.47 -41.35 2.63
N TYR A 622 10.12 -40.38 1.80
CA TYR A 622 10.07 -40.47 0.34
C TYR A 622 11.03 -39.47 -0.29
N VAL A 623 11.91 -39.98 -1.14
CA VAL A 623 12.73 -39.20 -2.06
C VAL A 623 12.41 -39.74 -3.44
N SER A 624 11.91 -38.86 -4.31
CA SER A 624 11.68 -39.24 -5.70
C SER A 624 13.02 -39.64 -6.34
N PRO A 625 13.08 -40.75 -7.09
CA PRO A 625 14.28 -41.17 -7.83
C PRO A 625 14.78 -40.12 -8.84
N TRP A 626 13.93 -39.15 -9.15
CA TRP A 626 14.18 -38.08 -10.11
C TRP A 626 14.56 -36.76 -9.43
N SER A 627 14.66 -36.73 -8.09
CA SER A 627 15.11 -35.55 -7.35
C SER A 627 16.64 -35.43 -7.40
N PRO A 628 17.21 -34.23 -7.62
CA PRO A 628 18.66 -34.01 -7.54
C PRO A 628 19.22 -34.05 -6.11
N ALA A 629 18.38 -34.35 -5.11
CA ALA A 629 18.75 -34.38 -3.71
C ALA A 629 19.67 -35.58 -3.40
N ARG A 630 20.85 -35.31 -2.84
CA ARG A 630 21.86 -36.32 -2.45
C ARG A 630 21.54 -37.08 -1.15
N HIS A 631 20.35 -36.93 -0.59
CA HIS A 631 20.00 -37.53 0.69
C HIS A 631 19.24 -38.84 0.47
N GLU A 632 19.73 -39.94 1.05
CA GLU A 632 19.02 -41.21 1.10
C GLU A 632 17.74 -41.10 1.96
N PRO A 633 16.65 -41.78 1.57
CA PRO A 633 15.45 -41.84 2.38
C PRO A 633 15.72 -42.62 3.68
N LEU A 634 14.99 -42.28 4.75
CA LEU A 634 15.13 -42.96 6.04
C LEU A 634 14.74 -44.44 5.92
N HIS A 635 15.39 -45.28 6.73
CA HIS A 635 15.05 -46.70 6.84
C HIS A 635 13.63 -46.89 7.39
N VAL A 636 12.88 -47.82 6.81
CA VAL A 636 11.50 -48.17 7.21
C VAL A 636 11.42 -49.69 7.38
N ASN A 637 10.79 -50.14 8.46
CA ASN A 637 10.50 -51.55 8.69
C ASN A 637 9.26 -51.99 7.88
N TRP A 638 9.50 -52.61 6.73
CA TRP A 638 8.41 -53.08 5.84
C TRP A 638 7.60 -54.24 6.41
N GLN A 639 8.18 -55.11 7.24
CA GLN A 639 7.40 -56.16 7.92
C GLN A 639 6.40 -55.56 8.91
N GLY A 640 6.77 -54.46 9.57
CA GLY A 640 5.86 -53.69 10.41
C GLY A 640 4.75 -53.03 9.61
N PHE A 641 5.04 -52.57 8.39
CA PHE A 641 4.05 -51.93 7.51
C PHE A 641 2.91 -52.87 7.12
N GLU A 642 3.21 -54.13 6.79
CA GLU A 642 2.22 -55.13 6.39
C GLU A 642 1.33 -55.61 7.55
N ARG A 643 1.78 -55.43 8.81
CA ARG A 643 1.02 -55.85 10.01
C ARG A 643 -0.02 -54.82 10.46
N VAL A 644 -0.01 -53.62 9.89
CA VAL A 644 -0.92 -52.53 10.29
C VAL A 644 -2.21 -52.63 9.46
N GLU A 645 -3.36 -52.70 10.14
CA GLU A 645 -4.67 -52.56 9.50
C GLU A 645 -4.95 -51.09 9.16
N TRP A 646 -4.35 -50.60 8.08
CA TRP A 646 -4.38 -49.18 7.70
C TRP A 646 -5.78 -48.61 7.54
N ALA A 647 -6.74 -49.38 7.03
CA ALA A 647 -8.12 -48.91 6.89
C ALA A 647 -8.77 -48.62 8.26
N HIS A 648 -8.51 -49.46 9.26
CA HIS A 648 -8.96 -49.28 10.63
C HIS A 648 -8.29 -48.07 11.27
N GLU A 649 -6.95 -47.99 11.20
CA GLU A 649 -6.18 -46.90 11.82
C GLU A 649 -6.49 -45.52 11.22
N LEU A 650 -6.64 -45.42 9.90
CA LEU A 650 -7.05 -44.17 9.26
C LEU A 650 -8.48 -43.78 9.71
N SER A 651 -9.41 -44.73 9.75
CA SER A 651 -10.77 -44.46 10.25
C SER A 651 -10.77 -44.01 11.71
N ARG A 652 -9.95 -44.63 12.55
CA ARG A 652 -9.75 -44.27 13.96
C ARG A 652 -9.22 -42.85 14.11
N ILE A 653 -8.21 -42.44 13.33
CA ILE A 653 -7.66 -41.08 13.36
C ILE A 653 -8.71 -40.05 12.95
N LEU A 654 -9.47 -40.32 11.88
CA LEU A 654 -10.55 -39.42 11.42
C LEU A 654 -11.64 -39.27 12.49
N GLN A 655 -12.04 -40.37 13.12
CA GLN A 655 -13.04 -40.36 14.18
C GLN A 655 -12.51 -39.60 15.42
N PHE A 656 -11.26 -39.83 15.80
CA PHE A 656 -10.60 -39.13 16.91
C PHE A 656 -10.61 -37.60 16.72
N VAL A 657 -10.22 -37.10 15.55
CA VAL A 657 -10.25 -35.64 15.30
C VAL A 657 -11.67 -35.09 15.23
N ARG A 658 -12.64 -35.89 14.77
CA ARG A 658 -14.07 -35.52 14.75
C ARG A 658 -14.63 -35.40 16.17
N ASP A 659 -14.29 -36.33 17.04
CA ASP A 659 -14.74 -36.32 18.44
C ASP A 659 -14.06 -35.20 19.24
N ASN A 660 -12.79 -34.92 18.98
CA ASN A 660 -12.10 -33.74 19.55
C ASN A 660 -12.75 -32.42 19.13
N LEU A 661 -13.21 -32.30 17.89
CA LEU A 661 -13.96 -31.13 17.45
C LEU A 661 -15.30 -30.98 18.19
N LYS A 662 -15.97 -32.10 18.49
CA LYS A 662 -17.22 -32.11 19.28
C LYS A 662 -17.00 -31.78 20.75
N SER A 663 -15.95 -32.30 21.38
CA SER A 663 -15.69 -32.14 22.81
C SER A 663 -15.00 -30.81 23.14
N GLU A 664 -14.04 -30.37 22.32
CA GLU A 664 -13.22 -29.17 22.50
C GLU A 664 -13.32 -28.27 21.25
N SER A 665 -14.54 -27.77 20.95
CA SER A 665 -14.80 -26.96 19.75
C SER A 665 -13.94 -25.69 19.70
N SER A 666 -12.97 -25.67 18.79
CA SER A 666 -12.03 -24.58 18.64
C SER A 666 -11.56 -24.48 17.19
N GLY A 667 -10.93 -23.35 16.84
CA GLY A 667 -10.31 -23.19 15.52
C GLY A 667 -9.18 -24.19 15.24
N GLU A 668 -8.56 -24.74 16.29
CA GLU A 668 -7.49 -25.74 16.15
C GLU A 668 -8.07 -27.14 15.90
N THR A 669 -9.08 -27.55 16.66
CA THR A 669 -9.74 -28.84 16.44
C THR A 669 -10.50 -28.90 15.11
N LEU A 670 -11.07 -27.78 14.64
CA LEU A 670 -11.65 -27.69 13.29
C LEU A 670 -10.58 -27.81 12.19
N GLN A 671 -9.42 -27.20 12.40
CA GLN A 671 -8.29 -27.32 11.47
C GLN A 671 -7.83 -28.79 11.36
N ASP A 672 -7.70 -29.47 12.49
CA ASP A 672 -7.24 -30.86 12.51
C ASP A 672 -8.22 -31.75 11.75
N TYR A 673 -9.52 -31.56 11.97
CA TYR A 673 -10.56 -32.27 11.24
C TYR A 673 -10.46 -32.05 9.72
N ILE A 674 -10.31 -30.79 9.27
CA ILE A 674 -10.19 -30.45 7.84
C ILE A 674 -8.94 -31.07 7.20
N GLU A 675 -7.77 -31.02 7.86
CA GLU A 675 -6.52 -31.55 7.29
C GLU A 675 -6.56 -33.08 7.16
N VAL A 676 -7.11 -33.78 8.16
CA VAL A 676 -7.29 -35.24 8.12
C VAL A 676 -8.32 -35.62 7.06
N LEU A 677 -9.51 -35.01 7.07
CA LEU A 677 -10.57 -35.28 6.11
C LEU A 677 -10.11 -35.06 4.67
N ARG A 678 -9.39 -33.96 4.42
CA ARG A 678 -8.83 -33.64 3.10
C ARG A 678 -7.83 -34.70 2.64
N LEU A 679 -6.87 -35.09 3.49
CA LEU A 679 -5.87 -36.08 3.09
C LEU A 679 -6.55 -37.42 2.78
N PHE A 680 -7.49 -37.84 3.61
CA PHE A 680 -8.14 -39.13 3.43
C PHE A 680 -9.08 -39.11 2.23
N THR A 681 -9.78 -38.02 1.96
CA THR A 681 -10.51 -37.84 0.70
C THR A 681 -9.57 -37.94 -0.50
N GLN A 682 -8.36 -37.36 -0.42
CA GLN A 682 -7.37 -37.51 -1.50
C GLN A 682 -6.89 -38.96 -1.65
N PHE A 683 -6.75 -39.71 -0.55
CA PHE A 683 -6.45 -41.15 -0.62
C PHE A 683 -7.57 -41.94 -1.31
N GLU A 684 -8.84 -41.65 -1.02
CA GLU A 684 -9.97 -42.29 -1.72
C GLU A 684 -9.95 -41.93 -3.22
N ILE A 685 -9.73 -40.65 -3.57
CA ILE A 685 -9.63 -40.21 -4.97
C ILE A 685 -8.47 -40.89 -5.68
N ASP A 686 -7.30 -40.96 -5.04
CA ASP A 686 -6.11 -41.56 -5.62
C ASP A 686 -6.23 -43.08 -5.77
N GLY A 687 -7.11 -43.72 -4.98
CA GLY A 687 -7.45 -45.15 -5.09
C GLY A 687 -8.39 -45.49 -6.25
N ILE A 688 -9.19 -44.52 -6.73
CA ILE A 688 -10.34 -44.80 -7.61
C ILE A 688 -10.01 -45.57 -8.89
N GLN A 689 -10.68 -46.70 -9.11
CA GLN A 689 -10.60 -47.59 -10.27
C GLN A 689 -11.82 -47.35 -11.17
N GLY A 690 -11.91 -46.16 -11.77
CA GLY A 690 -12.99 -45.79 -12.70
C GLY A 690 -13.38 -44.31 -12.63
N ASN A 691 -14.26 -43.90 -13.54
CA ASN A 691 -14.88 -42.58 -13.52
C ASN A 691 -16.19 -42.61 -12.72
N LEU A 692 -16.55 -41.49 -12.08
CA LEU A 692 -17.82 -41.35 -11.36
C LEU A 692 -18.87 -40.64 -12.20
N GLU A 693 -20.13 -41.04 -12.08
CA GLU A 693 -21.24 -40.33 -12.71
C GLU A 693 -21.41 -38.93 -12.11
N ILE A 694 -21.44 -37.91 -12.96
CA ILE A 694 -21.56 -36.51 -12.53
C ILE A 694 -22.94 -36.22 -11.94
N SER A 695 -24.00 -36.92 -12.39
CA SER A 695 -25.35 -36.81 -11.84
C SER A 695 -25.39 -37.16 -10.34
N LYS A 696 -24.72 -38.25 -9.93
CA LYS A 696 -24.58 -38.65 -8.52
C LYS A 696 -23.79 -37.61 -7.72
N LEU A 697 -22.72 -37.06 -8.28
CA LEU A 697 -21.92 -36.02 -7.61
C LEU A 697 -22.68 -34.70 -7.44
N LYS A 698 -23.44 -34.26 -8.44
CA LYS A 698 -24.26 -33.04 -8.36
C LYS A 698 -25.43 -33.18 -7.39
N ALA A 699 -25.95 -34.39 -7.20
CA ALA A 699 -26.98 -34.67 -6.19
C ALA A 699 -26.43 -34.55 -4.75
N GLU A 700 -25.17 -34.92 -4.54
CA GLU A 700 -24.55 -34.97 -3.21
C GLU A 700 -23.75 -33.71 -2.83
N ILE A 701 -23.25 -32.96 -3.82
CA ILE A 701 -22.36 -31.81 -3.60
C ILE A 701 -23.00 -30.55 -4.13
N ASP A 702 -23.49 -29.71 -3.22
CA ASP A 702 -24.01 -28.40 -3.54
C ASP A 702 -22.85 -27.40 -3.77
N LEU A 703 -22.68 -26.95 -5.02
CA LEU A 703 -21.72 -25.91 -5.41
C LEU A 703 -22.37 -24.53 -5.61
N THR A 704 -23.67 -24.41 -5.37
CA THR A 704 -24.45 -23.18 -5.59
C THR A 704 -23.88 -22.01 -4.77
N GLY A 705 -23.73 -20.85 -5.41
CA GLY A 705 -23.17 -19.65 -4.76
C GLY A 705 -21.65 -19.65 -4.60
N LEU A 706 -20.93 -20.66 -5.10
CA LEU A 706 -19.47 -20.64 -5.20
C LEU A 706 -19.05 -20.27 -6.63
N ALA A 707 -18.08 -19.36 -6.76
CA ALA A 707 -17.48 -19.06 -8.06
C ALA A 707 -16.61 -20.23 -8.50
N VAL A 708 -17.14 -21.09 -9.36
CA VAL A 708 -16.44 -22.25 -9.89
C VAL A 708 -15.60 -21.82 -11.09
N HIS A 709 -14.29 -22.06 -11.06
CA HIS A 709 -13.44 -21.80 -12.22
C HIS A 709 -13.80 -22.69 -13.42
N GLN A 710 -13.63 -22.14 -14.63
CA GLN A 710 -14.04 -22.76 -15.91
C GLN A 710 -13.49 -24.19 -16.11
N ARG A 711 -12.30 -24.49 -15.58
CA ARG A 711 -11.70 -25.82 -15.67
C ARG A 711 -12.50 -26.89 -14.91
N LEU A 712 -13.04 -26.56 -13.73
CA LEU A 712 -13.89 -27.48 -12.98
C LEU A 712 -15.30 -27.53 -13.56
N GLU A 713 -15.83 -26.43 -14.08
CA GLU A 713 -17.08 -26.48 -14.85
C GLU A 713 -16.96 -27.43 -16.04
N SER A 714 -15.86 -27.33 -16.80
CA SER A 714 -15.57 -28.22 -17.91
C SER A 714 -15.45 -29.68 -17.46
N ALA A 715 -14.73 -29.94 -16.36
CA ALA A 715 -14.61 -31.28 -15.79
C ALA A 715 -15.95 -31.84 -15.27
N LEU A 716 -16.92 -30.99 -14.93
CA LEU A 716 -18.26 -31.36 -14.43
C LEU A 716 -19.36 -31.22 -15.50
N SER A 717 -18.99 -31.02 -16.77
CA SER A 717 -19.92 -30.86 -17.90
C SER A 717 -20.28 -32.19 -18.59
N GLY A 718 -19.42 -33.21 -18.48
CA GLY A 718 -19.64 -34.53 -19.08
C GLY A 718 -20.64 -35.41 -18.33
N ALA A 719 -20.79 -36.66 -18.78
CA ALA A 719 -21.58 -37.69 -18.09
C ALA A 719 -20.83 -38.29 -16.88
N THR A 720 -19.51 -38.41 -16.98
CA THR A 720 -18.63 -38.95 -15.94
C THR A 720 -17.44 -38.05 -15.67
N VAL A 721 -16.91 -38.07 -14.45
CA VAL A 721 -15.69 -37.36 -14.05
C VAL A 721 -14.58 -38.34 -13.68
N ASP A 722 -13.37 -38.05 -14.15
CA ASP A 722 -12.18 -38.87 -13.89
C ASP A 722 -11.47 -38.48 -12.58
N ARG A 723 -10.42 -39.23 -12.23
CA ARG A 723 -9.57 -38.96 -11.06
C ARG A 723 -9.04 -37.51 -11.04
N LYS A 724 -8.69 -36.93 -12.19
CA LYS A 724 -8.15 -35.57 -12.26
C LYS A 724 -9.23 -34.54 -11.93
N GLY A 725 -10.44 -34.69 -12.45
CA GLY A 725 -11.60 -33.85 -12.14
C GLY A 725 -12.02 -33.94 -10.67
N LEU A 726 -11.98 -35.15 -10.08
CA LEU A 726 -12.24 -35.35 -8.65
C LEU A 726 -11.20 -34.68 -7.76
N SER A 727 -9.90 -34.82 -8.07
CA SER A 727 -8.84 -34.09 -7.38
C SER A 727 -9.01 -32.57 -7.49
N LEU A 728 -9.49 -32.08 -8.63
CA LEU A 728 -9.75 -30.66 -8.84
C LEU A 728 -10.90 -30.17 -7.95
N LEU A 729 -12.00 -30.93 -7.89
CA LEU A 729 -13.14 -30.67 -7.00
C LEU A 729 -12.74 -30.68 -5.51
N ALA A 730 -12.02 -31.71 -5.06
CA ALA A 730 -11.55 -31.79 -3.68
C ALA A 730 -10.59 -30.64 -3.33
N THR A 731 -9.72 -30.25 -4.26
CA THR A 731 -8.83 -29.09 -4.09
C THR A 731 -9.62 -27.78 -4.02
N PHE A 732 -10.65 -27.63 -4.85
CA PHE A 732 -11.55 -26.48 -4.83
C PHE A 732 -12.23 -26.35 -3.46
N LEU A 733 -12.92 -27.41 -2.99
CA LEU A 733 -13.57 -27.43 -1.67
C LEU A 733 -12.57 -27.14 -0.53
N ALA A 734 -11.40 -27.81 -0.54
CA ALA A 734 -10.36 -27.61 0.44
C ALA A 734 -9.79 -26.18 0.44
N SER A 735 -9.70 -25.53 -0.73
CA SER A 735 -9.23 -24.15 -0.83
C SER A 735 -10.21 -23.16 -0.19
N HIS A 736 -11.51 -23.39 -0.33
CA HIS A 736 -12.54 -22.60 0.33
C HIS A 736 -12.55 -22.85 1.85
N LEU A 737 -12.42 -24.11 2.29
CA LEU A 737 -12.26 -24.46 3.71
C LEU A 737 -10.99 -23.87 4.34
N ALA A 738 -9.91 -23.75 3.58
CA ALA A 738 -8.69 -23.09 4.05
C ALA A 738 -8.88 -21.59 4.35
N LYS A 739 -9.80 -20.90 3.64
CA LYS A 739 -10.19 -19.52 3.97
C LYS A 739 -10.94 -19.49 5.31
N MET A 740 -11.82 -20.45 5.55
CA MET A 740 -12.59 -20.56 6.80
C MET A 740 -11.70 -20.87 8.01
N LYS A 741 -10.67 -21.70 7.82
CA LYS A 741 -9.64 -21.98 8.83
C LYS A 741 -8.96 -20.72 9.37
N PHE A 742 -8.69 -19.72 8.51
CA PHE A 742 -8.08 -18.47 8.95
C PHE A 742 -9.02 -17.67 9.88
N THR A 743 -10.31 -17.63 9.55
CA THR A 743 -11.33 -16.97 10.36
C THR A 743 -11.53 -17.70 11.69
N ALA A 744 -11.57 -19.04 11.65
CA ALA A 744 -11.71 -19.93 12.81
C ALA A 744 -10.65 -19.74 13.89
N ARG A 745 -9.42 -19.38 13.50
CA ARG A 745 -8.31 -19.18 14.44
C ARG A 745 -8.25 -17.79 15.05
N ARG A 746 -9.11 -16.86 14.63
CA ARG A 746 -9.23 -15.57 15.29
C ARG A 746 -9.99 -15.76 16.59
N SER A 747 -9.34 -15.52 17.72
CA SER A 747 -10.00 -15.45 19.03
C SER A 747 -10.69 -14.10 19.26
N GLN A 748 -10.27 -13.08 18.50
CA GLN A 748 -10.78 -11.72 18.62
C GLN A 748 -10.71 -11.01 17.27
N PHE A 749 -11.69 -10.15 16.99
CA PHE A 749 -11.66 -9.21 15.87
C PHE A 749 -12.23 -7.85 16.27
N ILE A 750 -11.99 -6.85 15.44
CA ILE A 750 -12.43 -5.47 15.68
C ILE A 750 -13.36 -5.04 14.56
N VAL A 751 -14.52 -4.52 14.93
CA VAL A 751 -15.37 -3.72 14.07
C VAL A 751 -15.04 -2.25 14.34
N ARG A 752 -14.61 -1.51 13.32
CA ARG A 752 -14.15 -0.13 13.46
C ARG A 752 -15.13 0.83 12.81
N HIS A 753 -15.74 1.72 13.60
CA HIS A 753 -16.51 2.86 13.10
C HIS A 753 -15.66 4.12 13.13
N LYS A 754 -15.74 4.91 12.07
CA LYS A 754 -15.02 6.18 11.91
C LYS A 754 -16.03 7.28 11.61
N PHE A 755 -16.00 8.36 12.38
CA PHE A 755 -16.88 9.50 12.19
C PHE A 755 -16.03 10.74 11.94
N SER A 756 -16.27 11.39 10.80
CA SER A 756 -15.68 12.69 10.44
C SER A 756 -16.83 13.66 10.20
N ARG A 757 -16.79 14.80 10.88
CA ARG A 757 -17.85 15.82 10.90
C ARG A 757 -17.27 17.19 10.56
N VAL A 758 -18.01 17.97 9.77
CA VAL A 758 -17.61 19.34 9.39
C VAL A 758 -17.49 20.22 10.63
N GLY A 759 -16.40 21.00 10.70
CA GLY A 759 -16.23 22.05 11.72
C GLY A 759 -15.91 21.53 13.12
N GLN A 760 -15.61 20.24 13.28
CA GLN A 760 -15.10 19.68 14.53
C GLN A 760 -13.57 19.64 14.50
N ASP A 761 -12.95 20.78 14.77
CA ASP A 761 -11.50 20.97 14.86
C ASP A 761 -11.03 21.51 16.22
N ASP A 762 -11.96 21.90 17.08
CA ASP A 762 -11.68 22.36 18.44
C ASP A 762 -11.42 21.20 19.41
N LEU A 763 -10.39 21.40 20.24
CA LEU A 763 -10.12 20.63 21.45
C LEU A 763 -10.28 21.54 22.68
N LEU A 764 -10.51 20.95 23.85
CA LEU A 764 -10.57 21.69 25.10
C LEU A 764 -9.24 21.59 25.84
N PHE A 765 -8.61 22.73 26.10
CA PHE A 765 -7.51 22.85 27.04
C PHE A 765 -8.07 23.02 28.46
N VAL A 766 -7.74 22.09 29.36
CA VAL A 766 -8.23 22.09 30.74
C VAL A 766 -7.03 22.08 31.71
N PRO A 767 -6.88 23.08 32.60
CA PRO A 767 -5.81 23.06 33.59
C PRO A 767 -6.02 21.93 34.60
N LYS A 768 -4.93 21.30 35.05
CA LYS A 768 -5.01 20.28 36.11
C LYS A 768 -5.30 20.94 37.44
N ASN A 769 -6.10 20.29 38.28
CA ASN A 769 -6.21 20.65 39.69
C ASN A 769 -4.95 20.17 40.45
N LYS A 770 -3.81 20.80 40.17
CA LYS A 770 -2.52 20.54 40.80
C LYS A 770 -1.80 21.84 41.09
N THR A 771 -0.98 21.82 42.13
CA THR A 771 -0.02 22.89 42.38
C THR A 771 1.10 22.84 41.35
N TRP A 772 1.46 24.01 40.83
CA TRP A 772 2.51 24.22 39.87
C TRP A 772 3.64 25.04 40.51
N ASN A 773 4.82 24.44 40.57
CA ASN A 773 6.04 25.11 40.97
C ASN A 773 6.71 25.69 39.73
N ILE A 774 6.90 27.01 39.73
CA ILE A 774 7.55 27.71 38.62
C ILE A 774 9.01 27.26 38.55
N PRO A 775 9.48 26.78 37.39
CA PRO A 775 10.88 26.48 37.20
C PRO A 775 11.76 27.72 37.50
N PRO A 776 12.82 27.61 38.34
CA PRO A 776 13.64 28.75 38.73
C PRO A 776 14.15 29.58 37.53
N LYS A 777 14.53 28.89 36.46
CA LYS A 777 14.99 29.47 35.18
C LYS A 777 14.03 30.46 34.50
N TYR A 778 12.73 30.45 34.85
CA TYR A 778 11.77 31.39 34.26
C TYR A 778 11.79 32.77 34.93
N ARG A 779 12.33 32.87 36.15
CA ARG A 779 12.47 34.15 36.87
C ARG A 779 13.51 35.04 36.19
N ASP A 780 14.63 34.44 35.79
CA ASP A 780 15.76 35.15 35.17
C ASP A 780 15.73 35.12 33.64
N ALA A 781 14.70 34.49 33.05
CA ALA A 781 14.58 34.39 31.61
C ALA A 781 14.36 35.78 30.97
N LYS A 782 15.17 36.10 29.96
CA LYS A 782 14.97 37.28 29.09
C LYS A 782 13.87 37.08 28.03
N GLY A 783 13.33 35.88 27.89
CA GLY A 783 12.28 35.55 26.92
C GLY A 783 10.86 35.93 27.36
N ILE A 784 9.89 35.70 26.47
CA ILE A 784 8.46 36.09 26.59
C ILE A 784 7.84 35.70 27.95
N ILE A 785 8.12 34.48 28.45
CA ILE A 785 7.59 34.01 29.75
C ILE A 785 8.10 34.87 30.91
N GLY A 786 9.39 35.23 30.91
CA GLY A 786 9.97 36.07 31.97
C GLY A 786 9.44 37.50 31.93
N GLN A 787 9.19 38.04 30.73
CA GLN A 787 8.55 39.35 30.56
C GLN A 787 7.10 39.36 31.10
N LEU A 788 6.31 38.33 30.77
CA LEU A 788 4.95 38.15 31.29
C LEU A 788 4.91 38.11 32.82
N ILE A 789 5.80 37.35 33.45
CA ILE A 789 5.84 37.24 34.92
C ILE A 789 6.17 38.61 35.56
N ARG A 790 7.10 39.37 34.98
CA ARG A 790 7.54 40.67 35.51
C ARG A 790 6.53 41.80 35.30
N ASN A 791 5.97 41.89 34.10
CA ASN A 791 5.16 43.04 33.69
C ASN A 791 3.70 42.94 34.19
N GLU A 792 3.15 41.72 34.20
CA GLU A 792 1.70 41.51 34.34
C GLU A 792 1.31 40.92 35.70
N LYS A 793 2.28 40.76 36.62
CA LYS A 793 2.12 40.21 37.98
C LYS A 793 1.24 38.94 38.02
N ILE A 794 1.31 38.10 36.98
CA ILE A 794 0.52 36.85 36.86
C ILE A 794 0.72 35.95 38.09
N ILE A 795 1.87 36.08 38.74
CA ILE A 795 2.34 35.24 39.83
C ILE A 795 2.85 36.16 40.95
N SER A 796 2.22 36.11 42.13
CA SER A 796 2.74 36.69 43.37
C SER A 796 3.65 35.68 44.08
N GLU A 797 4.78 36.16 44.58
CA GLU A 797 5.95 35.48 45.19
C GLU A 797 5.85 34.04 45.76
N GLN A 798 6.96 33.30 45.53
CA GLN A 798 7.52 32.12 46.21
C GLN A 798 6.66 30.90 46.61
N ARG A 799 5.33 30.88 46.42
CA ARG A 799 4.50 29.72 46.80
C ARG A 799 4.05 28.88 45.58
N PRO A 800 3.84 27.56 45.75
CA PRO A 800 3.17 26.73 44.75
C PRO A 800 1.79 27.31 44.43
N LEU A 801 1.50 27.57 43.15
CA LEU A 801 0.20 28.11 42.73
C LEU A 801 -0.68 27.01 42.14
N ALA A 802 -1.99 27.07 42.36
CA ALA A 802 -2.92 26.21 41.64
C ALA A 802 -2.87 26.54 40.14
N ALA A 803 -2.67 25.52 39.29
CA ALA A 803 -2.58 25.74 37.84
C ALA A 803 -3.87 26.35 37.25
N SER A 804 -5.03 26.05 37.85
CA SER A 804 -6.31 26.70 37.53
C SER A 804 -6.29 28.20 37.79
N ALA A 805 -5.80 28.64 38.95
CA ALA A 805 -5.72 30.07 39.28
C ALA A 805 -4.79 30.84 38.33
N VAL A 806 -3.69 30.22 37.87
CA VAL A 806 -2.81 30.83 36.86
C VAL A 806 -3.48 30.85 35.48
N PHE A 807 -4.21 29.79 35.14
CA PHE A 807 -5.00 29.71 33.91
C PHE A 807 -6.08 30.79 33.85
N ASP A 808 -6.85 30.99 34.92
CA ASP A 808 -7.91 32.01 35.00
C ASP A 808 -7.36 33.42 34.81
N ARG A 809 -6.16 33.71 35.34
CA ARG A 809 -5.47 34.97 35.07
C ARG A 809 -5.07 35.07 33.61
N CYS A 810 -4.49 34.01 33.04
CA CYS A 810 -4.01 33.99 31.65
C CYS A 810 -5.13 34.23 30.62
N ILE A 811 -6.31 33.61 30.79
CA ILE A 811 -7.41 33.74 29.82
C ILE A 811 -8.01 35.16 29.77
N ASN A 812 -7.84 35.96 30.83
CA ASN A 812 -8.34 37.32 30.95
C ASN A 812 -7.36 38.41 30.41
N MET A 813 -6.12 38.05 30.08
CA MET A 813 -5.10 38.98 29.56
C MET A 813 -5.16 39.10 28.04
N PRO A 814 -4.64 40.15 27.36
CA PRO A 814 -4.64 40.29 25.89
C PRO A 814 -3.89 39.18 25.11
N PRO A 815 -4.20 38.90 23.82
CA PRO A 815 -3.58 37.81 23.05
C PRO A 815 -2.12 38.07 22.71
N GLU A 816 -1.79 39.34 22.52
CA GLU A 816 -0.48 39.84 22.11
C GLU A 816 0.56 39.76 23.23
N SER A 817 0.12 39.58 24.48
CA SER A 817 0.99 39.48 25.66
C SER A 817 1.86 38.22 25.68
N GLY A 818 1.69 37.28 24.74
CA GLY A 818 2.50 36.04 24.67
C GLY A 818 2.03 34.93 25.62
N VAL A 819 0.83 35.07 26.18
CA VAL A 819 0.21 34.17 27.18
C VAL A 819 0.18 32.70 26.74
N GLY A 820 0.09 32.42 25.45
CA GLY A 820 0.17 31.06 24.90
C GLY A 820 1.45 30.31 25.32
N HIS A 821 2.58 31.02 25.45
CA HIS A 821 3.82 30.44 25.96
C HIS A 821 3.71 30.02 27.43
N MET A 822 2.94 30.76 28.23
CA MET A 822 2.67 30.42 29.63
C MET A 822 1.72 29.24 29.75
N LEU A 823 0.58 29.27 29.04
CA LEU A 823 -0.42 28.19 29.03
C LEU A 823 0.20 26.84 28.65
N LYS A 824 1.10 26.84 27.66
CA LYS A 824 1.85 25.65 27.25
C LYS A 824 2.68 25.02 28.39
N GLN A 825 3.15 25.81 29.36
CA GLN A 825 3.96 25.31 30.49
C GLN A 825 3.13 24.86 31.69
N LEU A 826 1.86 25.27 31.77
CA LEU A 826 0.99 24.89 32.89
C LEU A 826 0.70 23.39 32.85
N PRO A 827 0.57 22.71 34.01
CA PRO A 827 0.03 21.37 34.06
C PRO A 827 -1.40 21.36 33.52
N HIS A 828 -1.63 20.68 32.39
CA HIS A 828 -2.93 20.61 31.73
C HIS A 828 -3.23 19.19 31.23
N ASP A 829 -4.49 18.99 30.85
CA ASP A 829 -4.98 17.86 30.05
C ASP A 829 -5.71 18.41 28.82
N TRP A 830 -5.71 17.62 27.75
CA TRP A 830 -6.49 17.89 26.54
C TRP A 830 -7.74 17.02 26.56
N PHE A 831 -8.89 17.61 26.25
CA PHE A 831 -10.17 16.91 26.13
C PHE A 831 -10.74 17.07 24.72
N LEU A 832 -11.36 15.99 24.23
CA LEU A 832 -12.16 16.01 23.00
C LEU A 832 -13.61 16.29 23.40
N PRO A 833 -14.25 17.36 22.91
CA PRO A 833 -15.68 17.55 23.09
C PRO A 833 -16.46 16.50 22.28
N ILE A 834 -17.37 15.76 22.93
CA ILE A 834 -18.18 14.70 22.31
C ILE A 834 -19.62 14.82 22.84
N ASP A 835 -20.57 14.94 21.92
CA ASP A 835 -21.99 15.23 22.14
C ASP A 835 -22.89 14.00 21.96
N PHE A 836 -22.71 12.97 22.80
CA PHE A 836 -23.60 11.79 22.78
C PHE A 836 -25.02 12.17 23.22
N ARG A 837 -26.05 11.57 22.59
CA ARG A 837 -27.46 11.78 22.99
C ARG A 837 -27.73 11.31 24.41
N ASP A 838 -27.21 10.14 24.74
CA ASP A 838 -27.23 9.61 26.10
C ASP A 838 -26.01 10.17 26.83
N SER A 839 -26.23 10.84 27.97
CA SER A 839 -25.16 11.50 28.73
C SER A 839 -24.20 10.47 29.35
N VAL A 840 -23.23 10.02 28.56
CA VAL A 840 -22.29 8.93 28.91
C VAL A 840 -20.94 9.49 29.42
N LEU A 841 -20.68 10.78 29.19
CA LEU A 841 -19.40 11.44 29.50
C LEU A 841 -19.55 12.60 30.49
N PRO A 842 -18.50 12.89 31.27
CA PRO A 842 -18.50 14.04 32.17
C PRO A 842 -18.53 15.36 31.39
N VAL A 843 -19.21 16.37 31.96
CA VAL A 843 -19.16 17.75 31.49
C VAL A 843 -17.86 18.39 31.99
N VAL A 844 -17.08 18.94 31.07
CA VAL A 844 -15.81 19.63 31.35
C VAL A 844 -15.88 21.07 30.85
N SER A 845 -15.30 21.99 31.62
CA SER A 845 -15.14 23.39 31.24
C SER A 845 -13.69 23.66 30.89
N GLY A 846 -13.44 24.24 29.72
CA GLY A 846 -12.09 24.48 29.21
C GLY A 846 -12.03 25.53 28.12
N LEU A 847 -10.81 25.92 27.76
CA LEU A 847 -10.55 26.85 26.67
C LEU A 847 -10.60 26.09 25.33
N PRO A 848 -11.49 26.47 24.39
CA PRO A 848 -11.50 25.87 23.06
C PRO A 848 -10.25 26.27 22.26
N VAL A 849 -9.60 25.29 21.63
CA VAL A 849 -8.41 25.47 20.80
C VAL A 849 -8.58 24.68 19.51
N GLY A 850 -8.71 25.39 18.39
CA GLY A 850 -8.80 24.83 17.04
C GLY A 850 -8.44 25.86 15.96
N LYS A 851 -8.87 25.63 14.72
CA LYS A 851 -8.43 26.45 13.57
C LYS A 851 -8.83 27.92 13.69
N GLN A 852 -10.07 28.20 14.10
CA GLN A 852 -10.56 29.57 14.22
C GLN A 852 -9.83 30.31 15.35
N THR A 853 -9.62 29.62 16.47
CA THR A 853 -8.98 30.19 17.66
C THR A 853 -7.49 30.49 17.41
N VAL A 854 -6.81 29.66 16.63
CA VAL A 854 -5.40 29.87 16.22
C VAL A 854 -5.26 31.04 15.25
N ARG A 855 -6.22 31.21 14.33
CA ARG A 855 -6.19 32.26 13.30
C ARG A 855 -6.66 33.61 13.81
N ASN A 856 -7.59 33.64 14.75
CA ASN A 856 -8.13 34.84 15.36
C ASN A 856 -8.22 34.66 16.88
N SER A 857 -7.11 34.94 17.57
CA SER A 857 -6.96 34.78 19.01
C SER A 857 -7.88 35.70 19.85
N ALA A 858 -8.50 36.71 19.23
CA ALA A 858 -9.48 37.59 19.87
C ALA A 858 -10.88 36.94 20.01
N VAL A 859 -11.22 35.97 19.16
CA VAL A 859 -12.55 35.32 19.13
C VAL A 859 -12.69 34.22 20.20
N ALA A 860 -11.58 33.74 20.77
CA ALA A 860 -11.53 32.42 21.40
C ALA A 860 -10.97 32.39 22.82
N ARG A 861 -11.53 33.18 23.73
CA ARG A 861 -11.13 33.15 25.16
C ARG A 861 -12.26 32.92 26.14
N GLN A 862 -13.45 32.64 25.65
CA GLN A 862 -14.55 32.22 26.51
C GLN A 862 -14.40 30.73 26.80
N LEU A 863 -14.50 30.38 28.08
CA LEU A 863 -14.60 28.99 28.50
C LEU A 863 -15.91 28.41 27.97
N ILE A 864 -15.84 27.21 27.43
CA ILE A 864 -17.03 26.46 27.02
C ILE A 864 -17.16 25.21 27.88
N SER A 865 -18.40 24.90 28.26
CA SER A 865 -18.76 23.67 28.96
C SER A 865 -19.33 22.68 27.95
N ALA A 866 -18.71 21.52 27.83
CA ALA A 866 -19.16 20.44 26.95
C ALA A 866 -18.90 19.08 27.58
N GLN A 867 -19.68 18.07 27.18
CA GLN A 867 -19.30 16.68 27.44
C GLN A 867 -17.98 16.39 26.72
N GLY A 868 -17.01 15.76 27.40
CA GLY A 868 -15.72 15.52 26.78
C GLY A 868 -14.91 14.38 27.38
N ALA A 869 -14.09 13.76 26.53
CA ALA A 869 -13.21 12.66 26.91
C ALA A 869 -11.74 13.11 26.88
N ARG A 870 -10.98 12.79 27.93
CA ARG A 870 -9.56 13.16 28.02
C ARG A 870 -8.72 12.38 27.00
N LEU A 871 -7.81 13.05 26.30
CA LEU A 871 -6.86 12.42 25.39
C LEU A 871 -5.73 11.74 26.20
N ARG A 872 -5.51 10.43 25.97
CA ARG A 872 -4.35 9.69 26.49
C ARG A 872 -3.32 9.53 25.40
N GLY A 873 -2.06 9.81 25.69
CA GLY A 873 -0.98 9.63 24.72
C GLY A 873 0.40 9.98 25.27
N PRO A 874 1.47 9.68 24.52
CA PRO A 874 2.81 10.05 24.91
C PRO A 874 2.93 11.58 25.01
N SER A 875 3.70 12.06 25.99
CA SER A 875 3.90 13.49 26.23
C SER A 875 4.41 14.24 25.00
N THR A 876 5.15 13.57 24.11
CA THR A 876 5.63 14.13 22.83
C THR A 876 4.51 14.49 21.86
N TYR A 877 3.36 13.82 21.89
CA TYR A 877 2.22 14.13 21.02
C TYR A 877 1.36 15.22 21.65
N LEU A 878 1.10 15.14 22.96
CA LEU A 878 0.39 16.19 23.70
C LEU A 878 1.14 17.52 23.64
N ASN A 879 2.47 17.51 23.74
CA ASN A 879 3.29 18.72 23.59
C ASN A 879 3.18 19.37 22.20
N GLN A 880 2.89 18.58 21.15
CA GLN A 880 2.64 19.09 19.80
C GLN A 880 1.24 19.71 19.68
N LEU A 881 0.23 19.17 20.40
CA LEU A 881 -1.06 19.86 20.52
C LEU A 881 -0.90 21.21 21.25
N SER A 882 -0.07 21.26 22.31
CA SER A 882 0.23 22.50 23.01
C SER A 882 1.01 23.53 22.18
N ASP A 883 1.54 23.17 21.00
CA ASP A 883 2.06 24.16 20.06
C ASP A 883 0.93 25.00 19.41
N MET A 884 -0.33 24.53 19.41
CA MET A 884 -1.49 25.29 18.92
C MET A 884 -1.83 26.49 19.80
N LEU A 885 -1.34 26.52 21.05
CA LEU A 885 -1.45 27.69 21.92
C LEU A 885 -0.52 28.82 21.48
N LEU A 886 0.44 28.56 20.58
CA LEU A 886 1.41 29.53 20.12
C LEU A 886 0.94 30.15 18.79
N PRO A 887 1.04 31.48 18.63
CA PRO A 887 0.59 32.16 17.41
C PRO A 887 1.26 31.61 16.15
N LYS A 888 0.47 31.37 15.09
CA LYS A 888 0.93 31.01 13.73
C LYS A 888 1.87 29.80 13.63
N ARG A 889 1.88 28.90 14.63
CA ARG A 889 2.82 27.79 14.68
C ARG A 889 2.23 26.47 14.20
N THR A 890 1.07 26.08 14.72
CA THR A 890 0.37 24.86 14.31
C THR A 890 -1.13 25.06 14.40
N GLU A 891 -1.91 24.49 13.48
CA GLU A 891 -3.38 24.46 13.56
C GLU A 891 -3.91 23.03 13.45
N SER A 892 -4.95 22.68 14.21
CA SER A 892 -5.69 21.43 13.99
C SER A 892 -6.56 21.56 12.73
N LYS A 893 -6.79 20.42 12.08
CA LYS A 893 -7.90 20.25 11.13
C LYS A 893 -8.99 19.40 11.78
N GLU A 894 -10.06 19.18 11.01
CA GLU A 894 -11.17 18.31 11.41
C GLU A 894 -10.64 16.95 11.87
N TRP A 895 -10.97 16.60 13.11
CA TRP A 895 -10.56 15.33 13.69
C TRP A 895 -11.53 14.20 13.29
N MET A 896 -11.08 12.97 13.46
CA MET A 896 -11.87 11.75 13.20
C MET A 896 -12.00 10.94 14.49
N LEU A 897 -13.24 10.75 14.93
CA LEU A 897 -13.56 9.87 16.05
C LEU A 897 -13.62 8.42 15.57
N ILE A 898 -13.03 7.50 16.33
CA ILE A 898 -12.88 6.10 15.97
C ILE A 898 -13.35 5.24 17.14
N PHE A 899 -14.31 4.36 16.90
CA PHE A 899 -14.71 3.32 17.85
C PHE A 899 -14.21 1.96 17.38
N ASP A 900 -13.33 1.35 18.17
CA ASP A 900 -12.86 -0.01 17.99
C ASP A 900 -13.70 -0.96 18.86
N TRP A 901 -14.75 -1.54 18.28
CA TRP A 901 -15.63 -2.52 18.92
C TRP A 901 -14.97 -3.90 18.88
N ILE A 902 -14.66 -4.43 20.05
CA ILE A 902 -13.90 -5.67 20.22
C ILE A 902 -14.87 -6.84 20.39
N TYR A 903 -14.85 -7.75 19.43
CA TYR A 903 -15.57 -9.02 19.48
C TYR A 903 -14.64 -10.15 19.88
N GLN A 904 -15.09 -11.02 20.78
CA GLN A 904 -14.45 -12.29 21.07
C GLN A 904 -15.16 -13.38 20.28
N SER A 905 -14.43 -14.11 19.44
CA SER A 905 -14.96 -15.17 18.59
C SER A 905 -14.58 -16.56 19.11
N LYS A 906 -15.51 -17.48 18.97
CA LYS A 906 -15.37 -18.91 19.30
C LYS A 906 -16.07 -19.77 18.26
N ILE A 907 -15.78 -21.06 18.27
CA ILE A 907 -16.48 -22.07 17.48
C ILE A 907 -17.35 -22.88 18.44
N SER A 908 -18.61 -23.09 18.07
CA SER A 908 -19.51 -24.02 18.75
C SER A 908 -19.95 -25.11 17.78
N MET A 909 -20.15 -26.33 18.27
CA MET A 909 -20.73 -27.40 17.46
C MET A 909 -22.24 -27.43 17.64
N GLU A 910 -22.98 -27.40 16.53
CA GLU A 910 -24.42 -27.60 16.47
C GLU A 910 -24.76 -28.88 15.68
N VAL A 911 -26.04 -29.27 15.67
CA VAL A 911 -26.53 -30.46 14.93
C VAL A 911 -26.15 -30.42 13.44
N ARG A 912 -26.13 -29.22 12.83
CA ARG A 912 -25.80 -29.02 11.42
C ARG A 912 -24.29 -28.88 11.14
N GLY A 913 -23.43 -28.81 12.16
CA GLY A 913 -21.98 -28.65 12.02
C GLY A 913 -21.39 -27.50 12.83
N PRO A 914 -20.14 -27.09 12.54
CA PRO A 914 -19.47 -26.01 13.27
C PRO A 914 -20.05 -24.63 12.97
N ARG A 915 -20.37 -23.89 14.02
CA ARG A 915 -20.88 -22.51 13.98
C ARG A 915 -19.87 -21.53 14.55
N PHE A 916 -19.68 -20.41 13.85
CA PHE A 916 -18.90 -19.28 14.34
C PHE A 916 -19.79 -18.39 15.19
N VAL A 917 -19.38 -18.13 16.42
CA VAL A 917 -20.10 -17.25 17.35
C VAL A 917 -19.16 -16.15 17.81
N ALA A 918 -19.66 -14.92 17.90
CA ALA A 918 -18.90 -13.82 18.47
C ALA A 918 -19.75 -12.97 19.39
N ASN A 919 -19.14 -12.54 20.50
CA ASN A 919 -19.76 -11.67 21.47
C ASN A 919 -19.01 -10.34 21.51
N LEU A 920 -19.75 -9.23 21.49
CA LEU A 920 -19.17 -7.91 21.69
C LEU A 920 -18.76 -7.78 23.16
N VAL A 921 -17.47 -7.51 23.41
CA VAL A 921 -16.91 -7.47 24.77
C VAL A 921 -16.74 -6.04 25.27
N ARG A 922 -16.23 -5.13 24.43
CA ARG A 922 -15.97 -3.74 24.82
C ARG A 922 -15.77 -2.84 23.60
N CYS A 923 -15.78 -1.53 23.84
CA CYS A 923 -15.38 -0.51 22.88
C CYS A 923 -14.10 0.20 23.34
N GLN A 924 -13.15 0.42 22.44
CA GLN A 924 -11.99 1.28 22.66
C GLN A 924 -12.13 2.56 21.81
N PRO A 925 -12.60 3.67 22.38
CA PRO A 925 -12.70 4.94 21.67
C PRO A 925 -11.33 5.58 21.48
N ARG A 926 -11.12 6.19 20.31
CA ARG A 926 -9.90 6.89 19.90
C ARG A 926 -10.25 8.09 19.04
N VAL A 927 -9.37 9.07 18.99
CA VAL A 927 -9.46 10.19 18.05
C VAL A 927 -8.19 10.27 17.22
N ALA A 928 -8.33 10.62 15.95
CA ALA A 928 -7.25 10.98 15.06
C ALA A 928 -7.34 12.47 14.75
N ILE A 929 -6.31 13.23 15.13
CA ILE A 929 -6.27 14.69 15.06
C ILE A 929 -5.19 15.09 14.05
N PRO A 930 -5.56 15.58 12.86
CA PRO A 930 -4.61 16.17 11.94
C PRO A 930 -4.18 17.54 12.46
N VAL A 931 -2.88 17.78 12.52
CA VAL A 931 -2.25 19.04 12.94
C VAL A 931 -1.32 19.48 11.81
N GLU A 932 -1.55 20.66 11.28
CA GLU A 932 -0.73 21.29 10.27
C GLU A 932 0.33 22.17 10.93
N ASP A 933 1.61 21.94 10.63
CA ASP A 933 2.71 22.79 11.06
C ASP A 933 2.86 23.97 10.09
N LEU A 934 2.57 25.17 10.59
CA LEU A 934 2.61 26.44 9.87
C LEU A 934 3.92 27.20 10.08
N SER A 935 4.90 26.64 10.83
CA SER A 935 6.17 27.33 11.06
C SER A 935 6.85 27.73 9.75
N GLU A 936 7.17 29.02 9.63
CA GLU A 936 7.86 29.58 8.46
C GLU A 936 9.21 28.88 8.23
N ASN A 937 9.60 28.77 6.96
CA ASN A 937 10.81 28.08 6.49
C ASN A 937 12.08 28.81 6.94
N GLU A 938 12.42 28.71 8.23
CA GLU A 938 13.66 29.24 8.77
C GLU A 938 14.83 28.41 8.22
N THR A 939 15.69 29.08 7.45
CA THR A 939 16.98 28.64 6.86
C THR A 939 16.91 27.56 5.76
N GLN A 940 17.28 27.95 4.53
CA GLN A 940 17.70 27.04 3.47
C GLN A 940 19.11 26.50 3.81
N ALA A 941 19.32 25.19 3.71
CA ALA A 941 20.66 24.62 3.73
C ALA A 941 21.41 24.97 2.43
N SER A 942 22.70 25.31 2.52
CA SER A 942 23.57 25.36 1.33
C SER A 942 23.62 23.95 0.72
N ILE A 943 23.44 23.87 -0.60
CA ILE A 943 23.33 22.58 -1.28
C ILE A 943 24.68 21.84 -1.21
N PHE A 944 24.61 20.52 -1.05
CA PHE A 944 25.70 19.60 -0.75
C PHE A 944 26.96 19.82 -1.61
N ASP A 945 28.09 20.10 -0.96
CA ASP A 945 29.41 20.23 -1.62
C ASP A 945 30.16 18.89 -1.69
N ARG A 946 29.61 17.85 -1.06
CA ARG A 946 30.26 16.57 -0.88
C ARG A 946 29.30 15.41 -1.15
N ILE A 947 29.87 14.25 -1.48
CA ILE A 947 29.13 12.99 -1.50
C ILE A 947 29.56 12.08 -0.36
N LEU A 948 28.60 11.33 0.17
CA LEU A 948 28.83 10.24 1.11
C LEU A 948 28.54 8.92 0.39
N ALA A 949 29.57 8.24 -0.08
CA ALA A 949 29.43 6.90 -0.65
C ALA A 949 29.27 5.87 0.47
N VAL A 950 28.28 4.98 0.35
CA VAL A 950 27.87 4.05 1.41
C VAL A 950 27.74 2.63 0.87
N ASP A 951 28.51 1.72 1.46
CA ASP A 951 28.41 0.27 1.25
C ASP A 951 27.57 -0.38 2.37
N LEU A 952 26.48 -1.04 1.99
CA LEU A 952 25.56 -1.67 2.94
C LEU A 952 25.99 -3.13 3.23
N GLY A 953 27.07 -3.27 4.00
CA GLY A 953 27.65 -4.56 4.39
C GLY A 953 26.79 -5.39 5.37
N GLU A 954 27.14 -6.67 5.58
CA GLU A 954 26.33 -7.62 6.35
C GLU A 954 26.33 -7.39 7.87
N ARG A 955 27.38 -6.74 8.40
CA ARG A 955 27.54 -6.48 9.85
C ARG A 955 27.75 -5.02 10.20
N GLN A 956 28.13 -4.21 9.23
CA GLN A 956 28.55 -2.83 9.37
C GLN A 956 28.37 -2.12 8.03
N ILE A 957 28.43 -0.81 8.04
CA ILE A 957 28.27 0.05 6.86
C ILE A 957 29.64 0.62 6.51
N GLY A 958 30.14 0.36 5.31
CA GLY A 958 31.30 1.07 4.77
C GLY A 958 30.90 2.49 4.36
N TYR A 959 31.73 3.48 4.61
CA TYR A 959 31.52 4.85 4.14
C TYR A 959 32.80 5.46 3.57
N ALA A 960 32.64 6.40 2.63
CA ALA A 960 33.71 7.26 2.12
C ALA A 960 33.13 8.61 1.69
N VAL A 961 33.80 9.72 2.03
CA VAL A 961 33.34 11.08 1.70
C VAL A 961 34.24 11.71 0.65
N PHE A 962 33.67 12.26 -0.41
CA PHE A 962 34.41 12.94 -1.48
C PHE A 962 33.92 14.38 -1.62
N ASP A 963 34.85 15.30 -1.88
CA ASP A 963 34.52 16.65 -2.36
C ASP A 963 34.13 16.57 -3.83
N VAL A 964 33.04 17.24 -4.20
CA VAL A 964 32.58 17.12 -5.59
C VAL A 964 33.46 17.88 -6.56
N LYS A 965 33.99 19.05 -6.20
CA LYS A 965 34.82 19.85 -7.09
C LYS A 965 36.14 19.11 -7.36
N ASP A 966 36.77 18.57 -6.31
CA ASP A 966 38.00 17.79 -6.44
C ASP A 966 37.78 16.49 -7.26
N ALA A 967 36.62 15.85 -7.10
CA ALA A 967 36.31 14.63 -7.84
C ALA A 967 35.99 14.86 -9.33
N LEU A 968 35.62 16.09 -9.72
CA LEU A 968 35.41 16.47 -11.12
C LEU A 968 36.73 16.76 -11.85
N THR A 969 37.74 17.25 -11.15
CA THR A 969 39.06 17.57 -11.72
C THR A 969 40.04 16.40 -11.67
N SER A 970 39.76 15.38 -10.85
CA SER A 970 40.63 14.21 -10.69
C SER A 970 40.18 13.00 -11.51
N ASP A 971 41.14 12.38 -12.23
CA ASP A 971 40.95 11.09 -12.90
C ASP A 971 40.68 9.95 -11.92
N LEU A 972 41.25 10.05 -10.70
CA LEU A 972 41.05 9.08 -9.64
C LEU A 972 40.63 9.77 -8.33
N PRO A 973 39.31 10.03 -8.14
CA PRO A 973 38.81 10.68 -6.94
C PRO A 973 39.24 9.95 -5.67
N LEU A 974 39.73 10.72 -4.69
CA LEU A 974 40.13 10.24 -3.37
C LEU A 974 39.19 10.80 -2.29
N PRO A 975 38.96 10.06 -1.19
CA PRO A 975 38.22 10.58 -0.06
C PRO A 975 38.93 11.80 0.56
N ILE A 976 38.15 12.76 1.05
CA ILE A 976 38.67 13.96 1.72
C ILE A 976 39.34 13.59 3.04
N GLN A 977 40.16 14.50 3.58
CA GLN A 977 40.52 14.46 4.99
C GLN A 977 39.38 15.04 5.83
N ASP A 978 39.00 14.32 6.88
CA ASP A 978 37.99 14.76 7.84
C ASP A 978 38.50 16.00 8.59
N PRO A 979 37.83 17.16 8.47
CA PRO A 979 38.31 18.41 9.04
C PRO A 979 38.53 18.35 10.56
N LEU A 980 37.77 17.48 11.26
CA LEU A 980 37.84 17.35 12.71
C LEU A 980 38.94 16.39 13.19
N THR A 981 39.25 15.36 12.40
CA THR A 981 40.18 14.29 12.85
C THR A 981 41.49 14.27 12.07
N GLN A 982 41.59 15.01 10.96
CA GLN A 982 42.73 15.01 10.04
C GLN A 982 43.04 13.62 9.44
N GLN A 983 42.12 12.66 9.58
CA GLN A 983 42.21 11.33 8.99
C GLN A 983 41.40 11.27 7.70
N PRO A 984 41.70 10.36 6.76
CA PRO A 984 40.83 10.12 5.60
C PRO A 984 39.39 9.84 6.03
N ALA A 985 38.42 10.50 5.41
CA ALA A 985 37.00 10.41 5.72
C ALA A 985 36.36 9.15 5.09
N TYR A 986 36.93 7.97 5.39
CA TYR A 986 36.35 6.67 5.07
C TYR A 986 36.50 5.69 6.23
N GLY A 987 35.68 4.65 6.28
CA GLY A 987 35.76 3.63 7.32
C GLY A 987 34.56 2.69 7.37
N ALA A 988 34.52 1.83 8.38
CA ALA A 988 33.41 0.91 8.60
C ALA A 988 32.67 1.17 9.94
N LEU A 989 31.36 1.38 9.88
CA LEU A 989 30.50 1.71 11.02
C LEU A 989 29.63 0.52 11.45
N ARG A 990 29.87 0.01 12.65
CA ARG A 990 29.12 -1.13 13.22
C ARG A 990 27.68 -0.77 13.55
N VAL A 991 26.71 -1.59 13.13
CA VAL A 991 25.27 -1.42 13.43
C VAL A 991 24.78 -2.58 14.33
N PRO A 992 24.74 -2.43 15.67
CA PRO A 992 24.33 -3.49 16.59
C PRO A 992 22.94 -4.07 16.30
N GLY A 993 22.00 -3.26 15.81
CA GLY A 993 20.66 -3.70 15.41
C GLY A 993 20.67 -4.85 14.39
N VAL A 994 21.56 -4.81 13.40
CA VAL A 994 21.70 -5.84 12.36
C VAL A 994 21.99 -7.21 12.98
N ARG A 995 22.92 -7.30 13.93
CA ARG A 995 23.22 -8.56 14.62
C ARG A 995 22.03 -9.08 15.43
N ARG A 996 21.31 -8.19 16.12
CA ARG A 996 20.10 -8.58 16.88
C ARG A 996 19.02 -9.11 15.96
N LEU A 997 18.82 -8.50 14.80
CA LEU A 997 17.90 -9.00 13.78
C LEU A 997 18.31 -10.37 13.27
N ILE A 998 19.59 -10.56 12.88
CA ILE A 998 20.10 -11.88 12.44
C ILE A 998 19.89 -12.94 13.53
N GLY A 999 20.19 -12.60 14.79
CA GLY A 999 19.94 -13.48 15.94
C GLY A 999 18.46 -13.83 16.12
N ALA A 1000 17.57 -12.84 16.11
CA ALA A 1000 16.14 -13.03 16.22
C ALA A 1000 15.57 -13.88 15.07
N VAL A 1001 16.04 -13.67 13.84
CA VAL A 1001 15.66 -14.47 12.67
C VAL A 1001 16.11 -15.92 12.82
N ARG A 1002 17.31 -16.18 13.34
CA ARG A 1002 17.77 -17.55 13.61
C ARG A 1002 16.91 -18.23 14.67
N THR A 1003 16.59 -17.54 15.76
CA THR A 1003 15.69 -18.06 16.80
C THR A 1003 14.28 -18.31 16.27
N HIS A 1004 13.73 -17.39 15.47
CA HIS A 1004 12.41 -17.52 14.87
C HIS A 1004 12.35 -18.67 13.85
N ARG A 1005 13.36 -18.80 12.97
CA ARG A 1005 13.47 -19.93 12.02
C ARG A 1005 13.66 -21.27 12.74
N GLY A 1006 14.40 -21.29 13.85
CA GLY A 1006 14.57 -22.49 14.68
C GLY A 1006 13.30 -22.92 15.41
N ARG A 1007 12.31 -22.02 15.57
CA ARG A 1007 11.01 -22.29 16.22
C ARG A 1007 9.86 -22.55 15.25
N GLN A 1008 10.00 -22.28 13.96
CA GLN A 1008 8.88 -22.40 13.00
C GLN A 1008 8.85 -23.75 12.26
N ALA A 1009 7.62 -24.28 12.18
CA ALA A 1009 7.24 -25.43 11.40
C ALA A 1009 7.55 -25.25 9.90
N GLY A 1010 8.56 -25.97 9.40
CA GLY A 1010 9.20 -25.71 8.11
C GLY A 1010 8.43 -26.00 6.81
N ASN A 1011 7.09 -26.03 6.77
CA ASN A 1011 6.39 -26.43 5.53
C ASN A 1011 5.10 -25.69 5.15
N THR A 1012 4.74 -24.56 5.78
CA THR A 1012 3.69 -23.70 5.22
C THR A 1012 4.30 -22.74 4.19
N LYS A 1013 4.06 -23.02 2.90
CA LYS A 1013 4.21 -22.06 1.79
C LYS A 1013 3.20 -20.88 1.87
N LEU A 1014 2.41 -20.80 2.93
CA LEU A 1014 1.73 -19.57 3.31
C LEU A 1014 2.80 -18.58 3.76
N LYS A 1015 2.85 -17.41 3.10
CA LYS A 1015 3.72 -16.27 3.45
C LYS A 1015 3.87 -16.18 4.96
N GLN A 1016 5.12 -16.01 5.41
CA GLN A 1016 5.54 -15.77 6.79
C GLN A 1016 4.36 -15.26 7.64
N ASN A 1017 3.93 -16.05 8.63
CA ASN A 1017 3.05 -15.50 9.68
C ASN A 1017 3.65 -14.15 10.07
N PHE A 1018 2.85 -13.09 9.92
CA PHE A 1018 3.28 -11.73 10.20
C PHE A 1018 3.61 -11.64 11.70
N ASP A 1019 4.88 -11.83 12.04
CA ASP A 1019 5.36 -11.61 13.39
C ASP A 1019 5.64 -10.11 13.55
N THR A 1020 4.76 -9.44 14.29
CA THR A 1020 4.87 -8.03 14.66
C THR A 1020 6.22 -7.71 15.30
N ARG A 1021 6.83 -8.63 16.06
CA ARG A 1021 8.15 -8.42 16.68
C ARG A 1021 9.26 -8.37 15.64
N LEU A 1022 9.20 -9.24 14.64
CA LEU A 1022 10.22 -9.32 13.58
C LEU A 1022 10.07 -8.15 12.58
N ALA A 1023 8.84 -7.68 12.34
CA ALA A 1023 8.57 -6.42 11.67
C ALA A 1023 9.16 -5.22 12.45
N GLN A 1024 8.87 -5.13 13.75
CA GLN A 1024 9.41 -4.06 14.61
C GLN A 1024 10.95 -4.07 14.63
N HIS A 1025 11.58 -5.25 14.68
CA HIS A 1025 13.04 -5.34 14.61
C HIS A 1025 13.58 -4.82 13.28
N ARG A 1026 12.93 -5.10 12.15
CA ARG A 1026 13.35 -4.55 10.84
C ARG A 1026 13.21 -3.04 10.80
N GLU A 1027 12.09 -2.50 11.26
CA GLU A 1027 11.86 -1.05 11.32
C GLU A 1027 12.91 -0.37 12.20
N ASN A 1028 13.22 -0.95 13.36
CA ASN A 1028 14.24 -0.43 14.27
C ASN A 1028 15.64 -0.42 13.61
N VAL A 1029 16.01 -1.48 12.88
CA VAL A 1029 17.30 -1.54 12.17
C VAL A 1029 17.34 -0.55 11.00
N THR A 1030 16.25 -0.45 10.23
CA THR A 1030 16.11 0.52 9.13
C THR A 1030 16.29 1.94 9.65
N ALA A 1031 15.62 2.28 10.76
CA ALA A 1031 15.77 3.57 11.43
C ALA A 1031 17.19 3.81 11.95
N GLU A 1032 17.85 2.80 12.54
CA GLU A 1032 19.23 2.92 13.04
C GLU A 1032 20.22 3.21 11.91
N ILE A 1033 20.10 2.52 10.77
CA ILE A 1033 20.96 2.72 9.60
C ILE A 1033 20.73 4.10 8.99
N THR A 1034 19.46 4.46 8.77
CA THR A 1034 19.05 5.75 8.20
C THR A 1034 19.59 6.90 9.05
N GLN A 1035 19.43 6.85 10.37
CA GLN A 1035 19.94 7.88 11.29
C GLN A 1035 21.47 8.04 11.22
N ARG A 1036 22.22 6.96 11.01
CA ARG A 1036 23.69 7.04 10.86
C ARG A 1036 24.10 7.68 9.55
N ILE A 1037 23.42 7.34 8.46
CA ILE A 1037 23.64 7.96 7.15
C ILE A 1037 23.31 9.46 7.23
N GLU A 1038 22.15 9.83 7.80
CA GLU A 1038 21.76 11.22 8.03
C GLU A 1038 22.79 11.97 8.89
N ALA A 1039 23.35 11.33 9.90
CA ALA A 1039 24.37 11.94 10.75
C ALA A 1039 25.67 12.25 10.02
N MET A 1040 26.12 11.33 9.16
CA MET A 1040 27.28 11.59 8.30
C MET A 1040 26.97 12.68 7.27
N CYS A 1041 25.79 12.64 6.64
CA CYS A 1041 25.36 13.66 5.67
C CYS A 1041 25.33 15.05 6.32
N ALA A 1042 24.75 15.17 7.52
CA ALA A 1042 24.71 16.41 8.27
C ALA A 1042 26.09 16.90 8.69
N ARG A 1043 26.98 16.00 9.12
CA ARG A 1043 28.34 16.34 9.55
C ARG A 1043 29.19 16.85 8.39
N PHE A 1044 29.13 16.19 7.24
CA PHE A 1044 30.00 16.49 6.11
C PHE A 1044 29.38 17.45 5.09
N ASN A 1045 28.12 17.88 5.30
CA ASN A 1045 27.31 18.57 4.29
C ASN A 1045 27.26 17.80 2.96
N ALA A 1046 26.90 16.51 3.05
CA ALA A 1046 26.94 15.57 1.93
C ALA A 1046 25.58 14.96 1.62
N PHE A 1047 25.36 14.52 0.38
CA PHE A 1047 24.27 13.62 0.02
C PHE A 1047 24.75 12.17 -0.10
N PRO A 1048 23.92 11.16 0.24
CA PRO A 1048 24.34 9.76 0.19
C PRO A 1048 24.29 9.19 -1.23
N VAL A 1049 25.28 8.37 -1.56
CA VAL A 1049 25.33 7.52 -2.76
C VAL A 1049 25.38 6.06 -2.32
N LEU A 1050 24.31 5.32 -2.61
CA LEU A 1050 24.09 3.94 -2.16
C LEU A 1050 24.22 2.94 -3.32
N GLU A 1051 24.39 1.66 -3.01
CA GLU A 1051 24.22 0.61 -4.01
C GLU A 1051 22.73 0.42 -4.38
N SER A 1052 22.42 0.21 -5.66
CA SER A 1052 21.04 0.09 -6.16
C SER A 1052 20.35 -1.21 -5.73
N SER A 1053 21.12 -2.22 -5.34
CA SER A 1053 20.63 -3.53 -4.91
C SER A 1053 21.67 -4.18 -4.02
N VAL A 1054 21.24 -4.84 -2.95
CA VAL A 1054 22.12 -5.68 -2.15
C VAL A 1054 21.60 -7.11 -2.27
N VAL A 1055 22.34 -7.95 -2.98
CA VAL A 1055 21.93 -9.33 -3.30
C VAL A 1055 23.08 -10.25 -2.89
N ASN A 1056 22.76 -11.39 -2.27
CA ASN A 1056 23.71 -12.44 -1.85
C ASN A 1056 24.52 -12.17 -0.57
N PHE A 1057 23.87 -11.94 0.57
CA PHE A 1057 24.54 -12.02 1.88
C PHE A 1057 25.01 -13.45 2.21
N GLN A 1058 26.18 -13.59 2.85
CA GLN A 1058 26.73 -14.91 3.20
C GLN A 1058 25.80 -15.71 4.13
N THR A 1059 25.07 -15.03 5.03
CA THR A 1059 24.10 -15.72 5.92
C THR A 1059 22.73 -15.98 5.30
N GLY A 1060 22.50 -15.67 4.01
CA GLY A 1060 21.24 -15.98 3.31
C GLY A 1060 20.01 -15.30 3.93
N SER A 1061 20.17 -14.09 4.45
CA SER A 1061 19.14 -13.38 5.21
C SER A 1061 18.33 -12.44 4.31
N ARG A 1062 17.26 -12.98 3.69
CA ARG A 1062 16.20 -12.22 2.99
C ARG A 1062 15.64 -11.03 3.81
N GLN A 1063 15.82 -11.05 5.13
CA GLN A 1063 15.39 -9.97 6.02
C GLN A 1063 16.29 -8.73 5.93
N LEU A 1064 17.59 -8.89 5.66
CA LEU A 1064 18.49 -7.75 5.43
C LEU A 1064 18.26 -7.12 4.07
N ASP A 1065 17.97 -7.91 3.03
CA ASP A 1065 17.56 -7.38 1.72
C ASP A 1065 16.36 -6.44 1.85
N LEU A 1066 15.38 -6.78 2.72
CA LEU A 1066 14.22 -5.92 2.99
C LEU A 1066 14.59 -4.64 3.74
N VAL A 1067 15.45 -4.74 4.76
CA VAL A 1067 15.92 -3.57 5.52
C VAL A 1067 16.69 -2.62 4.60
N TYR A 1068 17.61 -3.14 3.78
CA TYR A 1068 18.43 -2.30 2.90
C TYR A 1068 17.63 -1.79 1.71
N GLY A 1069 16.68 -2.57 1.20
CA GLY A 1069 15.70 -2.08 0.23
C GLY A 1069 14.93 -0.87 0.76
N ASP A 1070 14.49 -0.90 2.03
CA ASP A 1070 13.81 0.23 2.67
C ASP A 1070 14.74 1.42 2.93
N VAL A 1071 16.00 1.20 3.31
CA VAL A 1071 17.02 2.26 3.42
C VAL A 1071 17.22 2.94 2.05
N VAL A 1072 17.45 2.17 0.99
CA VAL A 1072 17.65 2.71 -0.36
C VAL A 1072 16.42 3.50 -0.82
N ARG A 1073 15.20 3.00 -0.60
CA ARG A 1073 13.96 3.72 -0.95
C ARG A 1073 13.77 5.04 -0.19
N THR A 1074 14.39 5.17 0.99
CA THR A 1074 14.37 6.40 1.80
C THR A 1074 15.26 7.49 1.19
N PHE A 1075 16.30 7.12 0.43
CA PHE A 1075 17.32 8.04 -0.13
C PHE A 1075 17.45 7.97 -1.66
N ALA A 1076 16.59 7.25 -2.37
CA ALA A 1076 16.69 7.11 -3.83
C ALA A 1076 15.31 7.03 -4.49
N PHE A 1077 15.31 7.23 -5.81
CA PHE A 1077 14.12 7.14 -6.64
C PHE A 1077 13.50 5.73 -6.61
N SER A 1078 12.17 5.69 -6.64
CA SER A 1078 11.37 4.50 -6.93
C SER A 1078 10.13 4.92 -7.70
N ASP A 1079 9.77 4.12 -8.69
CA ASP A 1079 8.56 4.20 -9.51
C ASP A 1079 7.28 3.78 -8.76
N VAL A 1080 7.41 3.14 -7.60
CA VAL A 1080 6.28 2.70 -6.77
C VAL A 1080 5.75 3.85 -5.90
N SER A 1081 4.48 4.22 -6.08
CA SER A 1081 3.82 5.32 -5.37
C SER A 1081 3.93 5.24 -3.84
N ALA A 1082 3.75 4.04 -3.26
CA ALA A 1082 3.87 3.84 -1.81
C ALA A 1082 5.27 4.17 -1.27
N HIS A 1083 6.33 3.89 -2.05
CA HIS A 1083 7.70 4.25 -1.68
C HIS A 1083 7.93 5.75 -1.78
N GLN A 1084 7.36 6.40 -2.80
CA GLN A 1084 7.41 7.85 -2.96
C GLN A 1084 6.73 8.55 -1.78
N THR A 1085 5.54 8.10 -1.37
CA THR A 1085 4.83 8.64 -0.20
C THR A 1085 5.63 8.47 1.08
N LYS A 1086 6.17 7.27 1.35
CA LYS A 1086 6.98 6.99 2.55
C LYS A 1086 8.26 7.84 2.59
N ARG A 1087 8.92 8.03 1.44
CA ARG A 1087 10.10 8.91 1.33
C ARG A 1087 9.71 10.36 1.56
N SER A 1088 8.69 10.85 0.87
CA SER A 1088 8.17 12.21 1.05
C SER A 1088 7.80 12.47 2.51
N GLU A 1089 7.15 11.53 3.19
CA GLU A 1089 6.84 11.63 4.63
C GLU A 1089 8.11 11.75 5.49
N HIS A 1090 9.11 10.91 5.23
CA HIS A 1090 10.38 10.95 5.97
C HIS A 1090 11.15 12.27 5.79
N TRP A 1091 11.05 12.85 4.58
CA TRP A 1091 11.64 14.14 4.18
C TRP A 1091 10.65 15.32 4.21
N LEU A 1092 9.64 15.23 5.09
CA LEU A 1092 8.76 16.33 5.46
C LEU A 1092 7.96 16.95 4.31
N GLY A 1093 7.67 16.19 3.25
CA GLY A 1093 6.90 16.63 2.08
C GLY A 1093 7.76 16.96 0.86
N ALA A 1094 9.09 16.96 0.99
CA ALA A 1094 10.00 17.16 -0.14
C ALA A 1094 10.30 15.83 -0.85
N ASP A 1095 10.36 15.87 -2.18
CA ASP A 1095 10.57 14.65 -3.00
C ASP A 1095 11.81 14.73 -3.91
N LYS A 1096 12.16 15.92 -4.40
CA LYS A 1096 13.18 16.10 -5.44
C LYS A 1096 14.07 17.32 -5.19
N TRP A 1097 15.37 17.12 -5.35
CA TRP A 1097 16.42 18.13 -5.30
C TRP A 1097 17.14 18.17 -6.65
N VAL A 1098 17.65 19.34 -7.02
CA VAL A 1098 18.48 19.51 -8.22
C VAL A 1098 19.86 19.95 -7.76
N HIS A 1099 20.90 19.23 -8.18
CA HIS A 1099 22.26 19.58 -7.81
C HIS A 1099 22.68 20.90 -8.50
N PRO A 1100 23.36 21.85 -7.80
CA PRO A 1100 23.78 23.13 -8.37
C PRO A 1100 24.74 22.99 -9.56
N TYR A 1101 25.75 22.11 -9.47
CA TYR A 1101 26.77 21.96 -10.51
C TYR A 1101 26.77 20.59 -11.22
N LEU A 1102 26.33 19.48 -10.59
CA LEU A 1102 26.40 18.16 -11.22
C LEU A 1102 25.39 18.00 -12.38
N MET A 1103 25.91 17.51 -13.50
CA MET A 1103 25.16 17.12 -14.70
C MET A 1103 25.25 15.61 -14.90
N ALA A 1104 24.17 14.98 -15.35
CA ALA A 1104 24.08 13.56 -15.64
C ALA A 1104 23.70 13.33 -17.10
N GLY A 1105 24.28 12.30 -17.72
CA GLY A 1105 23.87 11.85 -19.05
C GLY A 1105 22.42 11.33 -19.04
N GLU A 1106 21.63 11.74 -20.03
CA GLU A 1106 20.23 11.34 -20.18
C GLU A 1106 20.12 9.82 -20.32
N TYR A 1107 19.31 9.18 -19.46
CA TYR A 1107 19.09 7.74 -19.54
C TYR A 1107 18.03 7.43 -20.60
N ASP A 1108 18.44 6.75 -21.66
CA ASP A 1108 17.54 6.26 -22.70
C ASP A 1108 16.94 4.92 -22.26
N VAL A 1109 15.63 4.93 -22.03
CA VAL A 1109 14.85 3.79 -21.52
C VAL A 1109 14.84 2.64 -22.52
N THR A 1110 14.86 2.96 -23.82
CA THR A 1110 14.84 2.01 -24.94
C THR A 1110 16.17 1.30 -25.11
N THR A 1111 17.30 2.03 -25.09
CA THR A 1111 18.64 1.43 -25.27
C THR A 1111 19.27 0.96 -23.95
N ARG A 1112 18.69 1.31 -22.81
CA ARG A 1112 19.25 1.12 -21.45
C ARG A 1112 20.65 1.70 -21.29
N LYS A 1113 21.01 2.67 -22.13
CA LYS A 1113 22.29 3.37 -22.13
C LYS A 1113 22.05 4.84 -21.80
N ARG A 1114 23.08 5.53 -21.33
CA ARG A 1114 23.02 6.99 -21.17
C ARG A 1114 23.42 7.63 -22.50
N GLY A 1115 22.54 8.45 -23.08
CA GLY A 1115 22.78 9.22 -24.29
C GLY A 1115 23.64 10.46 -24.04
N GLY A 1116 23.96 11.19 -25.12
CA GLY A 1116 24.90 12.32 -25.10
C GLY A 1116 24.37 13.68 -24.64
N LYS A 1117 23.07 13.82 -24.30
CA LYS A 1117 22.51 15.08 -23.77
C LYS A 1117 22.62 15.13 -22.25
N ALA A 1118 23.37 16.10 -21.73
CA ALA A 1118 23.52 16.32 -20.29
C ALA A 1118 22.32 17.07 -19.68
N LYS A 1119 21.79 16.58 -18.56
CA LYS A 1119 20.73 17.23 -17.77
C LYS A 1119 21.18 17.45 -16.32
N PRO A 1120 20.65 18.45 -15.60
CA PRO A 1120 20.93 18.62 -14.17
C PRO A 1120 20.67 17.33 -13.39
N LEU A 1121 21.59 16.97 -12.49
CA LEU A 1121 21.43 15.78 -11.65
C LEU A 1121 20.25 15.98 -10.70
N ASN A 1122 19.22 15.15 -10.88
CA ASN A 1122 18.12 15.04 -9.95
C ASN A 1122 18.52 14.11 -8.79
N LEU A 1123 18.42 14.62 -7.57
CA LEU A 1123 18.61 13.87 -6.34
C LEU A 1123 17.26 13.58 -5.68
N PHE A 1124 17.18 12.41 -5.07
CA PHE A 1124 16.03 12.00 -4.27
C PHE A 1124 16.52 11.70 -2.86
N PRO A 1125 16.66 12.72 -2.03
CA PRO A 1125 17.83 13.12 -1.20
C PRO A 1125 19.20 12.47 -1.39
N GLY A 1126 19.32 11.38 -2.13
CA GLY A 1126 20.57 10.74 -2.53
C GLY A 1126 20.53 10.18 -3.94
N ALA A 1127 21.50 9.32 -4.27
CA ALA A 1127 21.64 8.66 -5.55
C ALA A 1127 22.06 7.19 -5.40
N THR A 1128 22.01 6.42 -6.49
CA THR A 1128 22.42 5.02 -6.49
C THR A 1128 23.37 4.64 -7.63
N VAL A 1129 24.22 3.65 -7.38
CA VAL A 1129 25.09 3.01 -8.38
C VAL A 1129 24.91 1.50 -8.38
N ASN A 1130 25.19 0.85 -9.50
CA ASN A 1130 25.14 -0.62 -9.56
C ASN A 1130 26.31 -1.21 -8.74
N PRO A 1131 26.08 -2.20 -7.86
CA PRO A 1131 27.12 -2.81 -7.02
C PRO A 1131 28.17 -3.65 -7.80
N ALA A 1132 27.90 -4.02 -9.06
CA ALA A 1132 28.80 -4.90 -9.81
C ALA A 1132 30.23 -4.30 -9.93
N GLY A 1133 31.24 -5.07 -9.50
CA GLY A 1133 32.65 -4.66 -9.61
C GLY A 1133 33.17 -3.72 -8.51
N THR A 1134 32.32 -3.10 -7.67
CA THR A 1134 32.75 -2.20 -6.57
C THR A 1134 33.63 -2.94 -5.57
N SER A 1135 33.27 -4.19 -5.29
CA SER A 1135 33.95 -5.09 -4.39
C SER A 1135 35.11 -5.87 -5.04
N GLN A 1136 35.41 -5.63 -6.31
CA GLN A 1136 36.44 -6.37 -7.08
C GLN A 1136 37.60 -5.48 -7.53
N THR A 1137 37.39 -4.16 -7.49
CA THR A 1137 38.36 -3.16 -7.94
C THR A 1137 39.29 -2.77 -6.80
N CYS A 1138 40.59 -2.70 -7.07
CA CYS A 1138 41.56 -2.25 -6.06
C CYS A 1138 41.45 -0.73 -5.83
N VAL A 1139 41.35 -0.27 -4.58
CA VAL A 1139 41.30 1.19 -4.31
C VAL A 1139 42.62 1.90 -4.57
N LYS A 1140 43.75 1.18 -4.53
CA LYS A 1140 45.10 1.75 -4.74
C LYS A 1140 45.42 1.87 -6.24
N CYS A 1141 45.33 0.79 -7.00
CA CYS A 1141 45.70 0.80 -8.43
C CYS A 1141 44.51 0.93 -9.39
N ALA A 1142 43.27 0.99 -8.89
CA ALA A 1142 42.03 1.10 -9.69
C ALA A 1142 41.77 -0.05 -10.69
N ARG A 1143 42.58 -1.12 -10.67
CA ARG A 1143 42.43 -2.29 -11.55
C ARG A 1143 41.52 -3.35 -10.94
N ASN A 1144 40.77 -4.06 -11.80
CA ASN A 1144 39.92 -5.18 -11.44
C ASN A 1144 40.53 -6.50 -11.93
N ALA A 1145 41.00 -7.33 -10.99
CA ALA A 1145 41.67 -8.60 -11.31
C ALA A 1145 40.73 -9.64 -11.94
N ILE A 1146 39.43 -9.60 -11.64
CA ILE A 1146 38.44 -10.52 -12.21
C ILE A 1146 38.16 -10.17 -13.67
N GLU A 1147 38.02 -8.89 -13.99
CA GLU A 1147 37.87 -8.42 -15.38
C GLU A 1147 39.13 -8.71 -16.21
N ALA A 1148 40.31 -8.47 -15.64
CA ALA A 1148 41.59 -8.79 -16.27
C ALA A 1148 41.68 -10.29 -16.61
N LEU A 1149 41.28 -11.18 -15.68
CA LEU A 1149 41.28 -12.62 -15.93
C LEU A 1149 40.22 -13.04 -16.96
N LYS A 1150 39.02 -12.43 -16.93
CA LYS A 1150 37.96 -12.69 -17.93
C LYS A 1150 38.35 -12.26 -19.35
N SER A 1151 39.19 -11.24 -19.49
CA SER A 1151 39.66 -10.78 -20.81
C SER A 1151 40.48 -11.85 -21.57
N LEU A 1152 40.96 -12.89 -20.88
CA LEU A 1152 41.64 -14.04 -21.50
C LEU A 1152 40.67 -15.09 -22.08
N GLY A 1153 39.35 -14.93 -21.91
CA GLY A 1153 38.31 -15.86 -22.36
C GLY A 1153 37.97 -16.97 -21.37
N ASP A 1154 36.94 -17.77 -21.67
CA ASP A 1154 36.39 -18.83 -20.80
C ASP A 1154 37.08 -20.19 -20.94
N GLY A 1155 38.17 -20.25 -21.72
CA GLY A 1155 38.91 -21.48 -22.05
C GLY A 1155 39.87 -21.95 -20.95
N LYS A 1156 41.03 -22.45 -21.38
CA LYS A 1156 42.12 -22.84 -20.48
C LYS A 1156 43.08 -21.67 -20.25
N ILE A 1157 43.44 -21.41 -19.00
CA ILE A 1157 44.35 -20.34 -18.60
C ILE A 1157 45.69 -20.95 -18.16
N THR A 1158 46.79 -20.46 -18.72
CA THR A 1158 48.15 -20.87 -18.37
C THR A 1158 48.62 -20.10 -17.14
N VAL A 1159 49.03 -20.83 -16.10
CA VAL A 1159 49.62 -20.31 -14.86
C VAL A 1159 51.11 -20.61 -14.89
N GLY A 1160 51.93 -19.57 -14.75
CA GLY A 1160 53.40 -19.64 -14.74
C GLY A 1160 53.98 -19.93 -13.35
N HIS A 1161 55.32 -19.91 -13.27
CA HIS A 1161 56.05 -20.04 -12.00
C HIS A 1161 55.61 -18.98 -10.98
N GLY A 1162 55.51 -19.39 -9.71
CA GLY A 1162 55.02 -18.53 -8.63
C GLY A 1162 53.51 -18.23 -8.67
N GLY A 1163 52.71 -18.98 -9.44
CA GLY A 1163 51.26 -18.77 -9.53
C GLY A 1163 50.87 -17.55 -10.35
N THR A 1164 51.73 -17.15 -11.31
CA THR A 1164 51.57 -15.92 -12.08
C THR A 1164 50.68 -16.14 -13.31
N VAL A 1165 49.80 -15.18 -13.60
CA VAL A 1165 48.98 -15.14 -14.82
C VAL A 1165 49.17 -13.80 -15.50
N VAL A 1166 49.66 -13.79 -16.73
CA VAL A 1166 49.87 -12.57 -17.51
C VAL A 1166 48.54 -12.16 -18.16
N THR A 1167 48.12 -10.93 -17.91
CA THR A 1167 46.91 -10.34 -18.51
C THR A 1167 47.25 -9.01 -19.18
N PRO A 1168 46.40 -8.48 -20.08
CA PRO A 1168 46.60 -7.15 -20.66
C PRO A 1168 46.68 -6.02 -19.61
N ALA A 1169 46.07 -6.21 -18.42
CA ALA A 1169 46.09 -5.23 -17.33
C ALA A 1169 47.30 -5.38 -16.36
N GLY A 1170 48.14 -6.40 -16.57
CA GLY A 1170 49.32 -6.70 -15.76
C GLY A 1170 49.40 -8.17 -15.30
N VAL A 1171 50.39 -8.48 -14.46
CA VAL A 1171 50.64 -9.84 -13.95
C VAL A 1171 49.87 -10.06 -12.65
N LEU A 1172 49.02 -11.09 -12.61
CA LEU A 1172 48.29 -11.53 -11.43
C LEU A 1172 49.07 -12.61 -10.68
N ALA A 1173 49.12 -12.56 -9.35
CA ALA A 1173 49.75 -13.58 -8.50
C ALA A 1173 48.67 -14.35 -7.72
N ILE A 1174 48.37 -15.58 -8.11
CA ILE A 1174 47.24 -16.39 -7.60
C ILE A 1174 47.73 -17.42 -6.58
N MET A 1175 47.06 -17.48 -5.41
CA MET A 1175 47.44 -18.36 -4.30
C MET A 1175 46.43 -19.49 -4.12
N ARG A 1176 46.90 -20.71 -3.86
CA ARG A 1176 46.06 -21.91 -3.66
C ARG A 1176 45.73 -22.16 -2.18
N GLY A 1177 46.63 -21.83 -1.26
CA GLY A 1177 46.49 -22.21 0.14
C GLY A 1177 47.55 -21.67 1.10
N THR A 1178 47.64 -22.32 2.25
CA THR A 1178 48.59 -22.04 3.33
C THR A 1178 49.43 -23.27 3.63
N ASP A 1179 50.74 -23.11 3.72
CA ASP A 1179 51.71 -24.13 4.13
C ASP A 1179 52.71 -23.48 5.08
N TYR A 1180 52.40 -23.52 6.38
CA TYR A 1180 53.22 -22.96 7.43
C TYR A 1180 53.70 -24.09 8.34
N PRO A 1181 54.91 -23.99 8.94
CA PRO A 1181 55.36 -24.92 9.96
C PRO A 1181 54.35 -25.02 11.12
N GLU A 1182 54.19 -26.22 11.71
CA GLU A 1182 53.20 -26.45 12.78
C GLU A 1182 53.40 -25.53 14.00
N ARG A 1183 54.65 -25.13 14.27
CA ARG A 1183 55.01 -24.14 15.30
C ARG A 1183 54.33 -22.80 15.07
N GLU A 1184 54.28 -22.32 13.83
CA GLU A 1184 53.66 -21.04 13.47
C GLU A 1184 52.14 -21.11 13.55
N TYR A 1185 51.51 -22.20 13.11
CA TYR A 1185 50.07 -22.40 13.32
C TYR A 1185 49.71 -22.40 14.81
N LYS A 1186 50.50 -23.06 15.66
CA LYS A 1186 50.31 -23.05 17.12
C LYS A 1186 50.46 -21.65 17.71
N GLN A 1187 51.46 -20.90 17.26
CA GLN A 1187 51.70 -19.52 17.70
C GLN A 1187 50.56 -18.58 17.27
N ALA A 1188 50.16 -18.63 16.00
CA ALA A 1188 49.05 -17.84 15.47
C ALA A 1188 47.73 -18.15 16.20
N ARG A 1189 47.44 -19.44 16.50
CA ARG A 1189 46.26 -19.84 17.27
C ARG A 1189 46.28 -19.29 18.71
N ARG A 1190 47.44 -19.27 19.37
CA ARG A 1190 47.61 -18.66 20.71
C ARG A 1190 47.44 -17.14 20.67
N GLN A 1191 47.97 -16.49 19.64
CA GLN A 1191 47.86 -15.05 19.42
C GLN A 1191 46.51 -14.63 18.83
N LYS A 1192 45.64 -15.60 18.48
CA LYS A 1192 44.33 -15.41 17.83
C LYS A 1192 44.46 -14.65 16.50
N VAL A 1193 45.47 -15.00 15.72
CA VAL A 1193 45.77 -14.44 14.40
C VAL A 1193 45.44 -15.47 13.30
N ASN A 1194 44.83 -15.03 12.21
CA ASN A 1194 44.67 -15.80 10.98
C ASN A 1194 45.91 -15.58 10.10
N LEU A 1195 46.56 -16.67 9.69
CA LEU A 1195 47.71 -16.61 8.77
C LEU A 1195 47.24 -16.31 7.33
N PRO A 1196 47.98 -15.48 6.57
CA PRO A 1196 47.67 -15.18 5.16
C PRO A 1196 47.97 -16.39 4.26
N LEU A 1197 47.51 -16.36 3.00
CA LEU A 1197 47.88 -17.40 2.02
C LEU A 1197 49.35 -17.23 1.61
N ASN A 1198 50.13 -18.33 1.59
CA ASN A 1198 51.56 -18.32 1.20
C ASN A 1198 51.94 -19.37 0.15
N VAL A 1199 51.01 -20.22 -0.30
CA VAL A 1199 51.27 -21.21 -1.36
C VAL A 1199 50.72 -20.70 -2.70
N PRO A 1200 51.57 -20.44 -3.71
CA PRO A 1200 51.12 -20.08 -5.06
C PRO A 1200 50.42 -21.25 -5.75
N LEU A 1201 49.56 -20.94 -6.72
CA LEU A 1201 49.00 -21.95 -7.60
C LEU A 1201 50.13 -22.57 -8.44
N SER A 1202 50.18 -23.90 -8.52
CA SER A 1202 51.25 -24.62 -9.24
C SER A 1202 51.26 -24.24 -10.73
N PRO A 1203 52.43 -24.23 -11.39
CA PRO A 1203 52.50 -23.98 -12.83
C PRO A 1203 51.72 -25.04 -13.61
N GLY A 1204 50.95 -24.63 -14.61
CA GLY A 1204 50.12 -25.55 -15.38
C GLY A 1204 49.01 -24.85 -16.15
N THR A 1205 48.21 -25.65 -16.86
CA THR A 1205 47.07 -25.17 -17.65
C THR A 1205 45.77 -25.61 -16.99
N TYR A 1206 44.95 -24.65 -16.56
CA TYR A 1206 43.74 -24.89 -15.77
C TYR A 1206 42.48 -24.39 -16.49
N PRO A 1207 41.30 -24.97 -16.26
CA PRO A 1207 40.04 -24.35 -16.69
C PRO A 1207 39.87 -22.96 -16.06
N ALA A 1208 39.38 -21.98 -16.83
CA ALA A 1208 39.19 -20.60 -16.36
C ALA A 1208 38.39 -20.52 -15.05
N LEU A 1209 37.39 -21.38 -14.86
CA LEU A 1209 36.58 -21.45 -13.65
C LEU A 1209 37.39 -21.81 -12.40
N GLU A 1210 38.38 -22.69 -12.52
CA GLU A 1210 39.24 -23.11 -11.41
C GLU A 1210 40.16 -21.95 -10.99
N VAL A 1211 40.80 -21.31 -11.97
CA VAL A 1211 41.65 -20.13 -11.75
C VAL A 1211 40.84 -18.98 -11.16
N MET A 1212 39.61 -18.76 -11.64
CA MET A 1212 38.67 -17.76 -11.11
C MET A 1212 38.28 -18.06 -9.65
N THR A 1213 38.09 -19.33 -9.30
CA THR A 1213 37.77 -19.75 -7.94
C THR A 1213 38.95 -19.51 -7.00
N ALA A 1214 40.17 -19.84 -7.44
CA ALA A 1214 41.39 -19.55 -6.69
C ALA A 1214 41.59 -18.03 -6.51
N LEU A 1215 41.47 -17.24 -7.59
CA LEU A 1215 41.57 -15.78 -7.58
C LEU A 1215 40.62 -15.14 -6.56
N ARG A 1216 39.33 -15.52 -6.58
CA ARG A 1216 38.32 -15.00 -5.64
C ARG A 1216 38.67 -15.31 -4.19
N ARG A 1217 39.20 -16.51 -3.93
CA ARG A 1217 39.64 -16.95 -2.59
C ARG A 1217 40.86 -16.18 -2.12
N THR A 1218 41.80 -15.88 -3.00
CA THR A 1218 42.99 -15.08 -2.64
C THR A 1218 42.64 -13.62 -2.39
N MET A 1219 41.77 -13.04 -3.23
CA MET A 1219 41.37 -11.64 -3.17
C MET A 1219 40.56 -11.30 -1.90
N ARG A 1220 39.79 -12.25 -1.36
CA ARG A 1220 38.93 -12.06 -0.18
C ARG A 1220 39.35 -12.96 0.97
N GLN A 1221 39.93 -12.36 2.01
CA GLN A 1221 40.46 -13.08 3.17
C GLN A 1221 39.75 -12.69 4.48
N LYS A 1222 39.95 -13.52 5.51
CA LYS A 1222 39.49 -13.23 6.88
C LYS A 1222 40.30 -12.08 7.48
N ASN A 1223 39.69 -11.35 8.41
CA ASN A 1223 40.42 -10.40 9.24
C ASN A 1223 41.63 -11.08 9.92
N PRO A 1224 42.84 -10.47 9.92
CA PRO A 1224 44.01 -11.06 10.59
C PRO A 1224 43.75 -11.36 12.06
N ASN A 1225 42.90 -10.60 12.74
CA ASN A 1225 42.54 -10.87 14.13
C ASN A 1225 41.23 -11.67 14.21
N VAL A 1226 41.30 -12.89 14.77
CA VAL A 1226 40.13 -13.76 15.01
C VAL A 1226 39.14 -13.10 15.98
N MET A 1227 39.60 -12.18 16.84
CA MET A 1227 38.76 -11.45 17.80
C MET A 1227 37.99 -10.26 17.19
N ALA A 1228 38.25 -9.87 15.93
CA ALA A 1228 37.61 -8.70 15.30
C ALA A 1228 36.08 -8.84 15.15
N ARG A 1229 35.51 -10.04 15.36
CA ARG A 1229 34.08 -10.37 15.20
C ARG A 1229 33.53 -9.94 13.82
N ASP A 1230 34.39 -10.00 12.83
CA ASP A 1230 34.16 -9.52 11.46
C ASP A 1230 33.63 -10.65 10.55
N THR A 1231 33.36 -10.37 9.27
CA THR A 1231 32.95 -11.40 8.28
C THR A 1231 34.15 -12.25 7.85
N THR A 1232 33.88 -13.37 7.15
CA THR A 1232 34.96 -14.25 6.66
C THR A 1232 35.69 -13.71 5.43
N GLN A 1233 35.24 -12.58 4.88
CA GLN A 1233 35.75 -11.95 3.65
C GLN A 1233 36.03 -10.45 3.85
N SER A 1234 36.24 -10.02 5.09
CA SER A 1234 36.36 -8.60 5.42
C SER A 1234 37.68 -7.94 5.01
N ARG A 1235 38.66 -8.72 4.53
CA ARG A 1235 39.91 -8.19 3.97
C ARG A 1235 39.92 -8.35 2.45
N PHE A 1236 40.32 -7.29 1.75
CA PHE A 1236 40.65 -7.32 0.33
C PHE A 1236 42.18 -7.37 0.16
N GLN A 1237 42.66 -8.16 -0.79
CA GLN A 1237 44.04 -8.18 -1.26
C GLN A 1237 44.07 -7.99 -2.78
N CYS A 1238 44.85 -7.01 -3.25
CA CYS A 1238 45.07 -6.80 -4.68
C CYS A 1238 45.93 -7.92 -5.25
N MET A 1239 45.48 -8.49 -6.37
CA MET A 1239 46.10 -9.66 -6.99
C MET A 1239 47.18 -9.30 -8.01
N PHE A 1240 47.31 -8.03 -8.38
CA PHE A 1240 48.38 -7.59 -9.28
C PHE A 1240 49.71 -7.57 -8.52
N ALA A 1241 50.71 -8.24 -9.07
CA ALA A 1241 52.02 -8.46 -8.45
C ALA A 1241 52.77 -7.14 -8.15
N ASP A 1242 52.51 -6.10 -8.95
CA ASP A 1242 53.07 -4.75 -8.80
C ASP A 1242 52.32 -3.87 -7.77
N CYS A 1243 51.18 -4.32 -7.23
CA CYS A 1243 50.36 -3.54 -6.30
C CYS A 1243 50.33 -4.14 -4.89
N GLY A 1244 49.88 -5.39 -4.75
CA GLY A 1244 49.82 -6.13 -3.48
C GLY A 1244 49.02 -5.49 -2.33
N ALA A 1245 48.30 -4.39 -2.56
CA ALA A 1245 47.65 -3.62 -1.49
C ALA A 1245 46.60 -4.43 -0.72
N THR A 1246 46.55 -4.25 0.60
CA THR A 1246 45.53 -4.89 1.45
C THR A 1246 44.81 -3.89 2.33
N TYR A 1247 43.48 -4.01 2.44
CA TYR A 1247 42.62 -3.09 3.20
C TYR A 1247 41.27 -3.75 3.55
N HIS A 1248 40.40 -3.05 4.29
CA HIS A 1248 39.08 -3.57 4.65
C HIS A 1248 38.11 -3.55 3.45
N ALA A 1249 37.40 -4.65 3.26
CA ALA A 1249 36.48 -4.91 2.18
C ALA A 1249 35.41 -3.82 1.98
N ASP A 1250 34.62 -3.56 3.02
CA ASP A 1250 33.49 -2.63 3.00
C ASP A 1250 33.95 -1.17 2.77
N GLU A 1251 35.10 -0.79 3.34
CA GLU A 1251 35.71 0.53 3.13
C GLU A 1251 36.10 0.71 1.66
N GLY A 1252 36.75 -0.31 1.08
CA GLY A 1252 37.14 -0.24 -0.32
C GLY A 1252 35.95 -0.27 -1.27
N ALA A 1253 34.89 -1.00 -0.93
CA ALA A 1253 33.64 -0.97 -1.67
C ALA A 1253 33.01 0.44 -1.65
N ALA A 1254 32.95 1.09 -0.49
CA ALA A 1254 32.46 2.47 -0.37
C ALA A 1254 33.28 3.47 -1.21
N ILE A 1255 34.62 3.37 -1.20
CA ILE A 1255 35.47 4.21 -2.06
C ILE A 1255 35.15 3.99 -3.54
N ASN A 1256 35.03 2.72 -3.96
CA ASN A 1256 34.74 2.38 -5.35
C ASN A 1256 33.32 2.77 -5.77
N ILE A 1257 32.34 2.76 -4.86
CA ILE A 1257 30.98 3.28 -5.09
C ILE A 1257 31.04 4.77 -5.47
N GLY A 1258 31.79 5.57 -4.70
CA GLY A 1258 31.98 6.99 -4.99
C GLY A 1258 32.66 7.24 -6.34
N ARG A 1259 33.76 6.52 -6.62
CA ARG A 1259 34.45 6.59 -7.93
C ARG A 1259 33.55 6.19 -9.10
N LYS A 1260 32.79 5.10 -8.92
CA LYS A 1260 31.86 4.58 -9.93
C LYS A 1260 30.74 5.58 -10.22
N PHE A 1261 30.24 6.28 -9.21
CA PHE A 1261 29.25 7.33 -9.38
C PHE A 1261 29.75 8.44 -10.32
N PHE A 1262 30.96 8.96 -10.08
CA PHE A 1262 31.54 10.00 -10.96
C PHE A 1262 31.86 9.49 -12.36
N ARG A 1263 32.23 8.21 -12.50
CA ARG A 1263 32.56 7.61 -13.80
C ARG A 1263 31.34 7.30 -14.66
N GLU A 1264 30.26 6.81 -14.06
CA GLU A 1264 29.12 6.23 -14.80
C GLU A 1264 27.86 7.10 -14.77
N ARG A 1265 27.68 7.94 -13.75
CA ARG A 1265 26.47 8.75 -13.60
C ARG A 1265 26.64 10.21 -13.99
N ILE A 1266 27.85 10.74 -13.84
CA ILE A 1266 28.14 12.17 -13.99
C ILE A 1266 28.78 12.42 -15.36
N ASP A 1267 28.25 13.42 -16.07
CA ASP A 1267 28.94 13.99 -17.22
C ASP A 1267 29.97 14.98 -16.69
N ARG A 1268 31.23 14.55 -16.60
CA ARG A 1268 32.32 15.34 -16.01
C ARG A 1268 32.53 16.67 -16.74
N THR A 1269 32.53 16.66 -18.07
CA THR A 1269 32.77 17.85 -18.89
C THR A 1269 31.67 18.89 -18.70
N ALA A 1270 30.40 18.47 -18.79
CA ALA A 1270 29.27 19.37 -18.58
C ALA A 1270 29.18 19.87 -17.13
N SER A 1271 29.52 19.02 -16.15
CA SER A 1271 29.53 19.40 -14.73
C SER A 1271 30.65 20.39 -14.41
N LEU A 1272 31.84 20.20 -14.97
CA LEU A 1272 32.98 21.12 -14.78
C LEU A 1272 32.64 22.50 -15.33
N LYS A 1273 32.09 22.57 -16.55
CA LYS A 1273 31.65 23.83 -17.18
C LYS A 1273 30.62 24.58 -16.34
N ARG A 1274 29.73 23.86 -15.65
CA ARG A 1274 28.71 24.45 -14.77
C ARG A 1274 29.27 24.84 -13.40
N ALA A 1275 30.26 24.10 -12.89
CA ALA A 1275 30.94 24.40 -11.63
C ALA A 1275 31.86 25.63 -11.71
N THR A 1276 32.38 25.93 -12.91
CA THR A 1276 33.27 27.08 -13.18
C THR A 1276 32.55 28.28 -13.81
N ALA A 1277 31.25 28.18 -14.10
CA ALA A 1277 30.45 29.31 -14.55
C ALA A 1277 30.26 30.32 -13.39
N PRO A 1278 30.43 31.63 -13.63
CA PRO A 1278 30.38 32.67 -12.60
C PRO A 1278 29.03 32.81 -11.90
#